data_AF-V5G461-F1
#
_entry.id   AF-V5G461-F1
#
_cell.length_a   1.000
_cell.length_b   1.000
_cell.length_c   1.000
_cell.angle_alpha   90.00
_cell.angle_beta   90.00
_cell.angle_gamma   90.00
#
_symmetry.space_group_name_H-M   'P 1'
#
loop_
_entity.id
_entity.type
_entity.pdbx_description
1 polymer ?
#
loop_
_entity_poly.entity_id
_entity_poly.type
_entity_poly.pdbx_seq_one_letter_code
_entity_poly.pdbx_strand_id
1 'polypeptide(L)'
;MESPAVPVPLDPSEQPILEHLIRIRDGLLLLKQDKSSYIKSRDVIPFYEQVIAEVEKLNSVRKDKDRRRPHNRLDYVLDDCFQLISLLFLTVGRNNEAPAVYSLATTVQRLLDHLEEAGFYSAKDLESITNTLKNMHQTLDRGLETYSPHLLTLLESRLEKCQSLLDKLHGELANLDPELAPTHETLVSILRSTSAANTRSKFSASEVRSYQEQLKKIEETLKDGNFVGAAGTPLKGQELVKGLLERCWKWSELVLERQGKIDERFREPYERLVEIRNQLDRLSVTQAWSLRETDLFQFQRKLDRIDEARVDGNFVDSLGQPADLHAQRTLLYLIRRSYAYIYALLISSEPVSEALLPIYNQLQTLRRCLVEVKESGGVSNTRELYPYSMKLNSIDNMRVDGKFYVGTDIPEGQASVNALLAECYDLVSSAVKISEVGLCRRPITEGVKNIGEKSPRVRDSDFQLPHSSRQQIEMVRQLIWQRATASRRLAPCLTPRPGLQRRTLATEAASSRSPPYPKIVRNLEEVRRVLGSQRALTLAEKILYAHLANPEESLLSDTNNGRDIRGRANLKLKPDRVAMQDASAQMALLQFMSCGLPSTAVPASIHCDHMIVGERGADTDLPASIQGNKEVFDFLESAAKRYGIEFWPPGAGIIHQTVLENYSAPGLMMLGTDSHTPNAGGLGAIAIGVGGADAVDALVDAPWELKAPKILGVRLEGKLSGWTSPKDIILHLAGKLTVRGGTGFVIEYHGPGVETLSCTGMATICNMGAEVGATTSLFPFSPNHVPYLEATHRGHVAKAASEIAASGPQSLLRADPQAEYDQLITINLSELEPHINGPFTPDLSVPLSAFADTVREKQWPESLGAGLIGSCTNSSYEDMTRAEHLVKQASAAGLTPKADFFITPGSEQIRATLERDQTLNTFSEAGGVVLANACGPCIGQWKRTDGVANGEDNAILTSYNRNFPGRNDGNRRTMNFLASPEIVTAMSYAGSTTFNPMKDAITTPSGEEFRFTAPHGSDLPSAGFESGNPAFQPTAAVPDPSVEVVISPTSDRLAKLDPFAPFPAGDLSALRVLYKVKGQCTTDTISAAGPWLKYKGHLPNIAANTLIGAVNAATGETNVAYDEAGAKYSIPDLAAKWKDSGIEWLVVAEDNYGEGSAREHAALQPRYLGGRIIVAKSFARIHETNLKKQGVVPLTFADKADYDRIDANDIVDTVGLYDVLKAGGQGEIQLRVQKRQTGETLTIPVKHTLSKDQCGFILAGSALNLLAKQAQ
;
A
#
# COMPACT_ATOMS: atom_id res chain seq x y z
N MET A 1 -8.84 41.09 -6.76
CA MET A 1 -10.04 41.85 -6.34
C MET A 1 -10.08 41.85 -4.83
N GLU A 2 -10.05 43.02 -4.21
CA GLU A 2 -10.27 43.19 -2.77
C GLU A 2 -11.78 43.44 -2.58
N SER A 3 -12.47 42.48 -1.93
CA SER A 3 -13.87 42.61 -1.53
C SER A 3 -14.02 41.98 -0.13
N PRO A 4 -14.71 42.62 0.84
CA PRO A 4 -15.36 43.93 0.73
C PRO A 4 -14.36 45.08 0.45
N ALA A 5 -14.86 46.16 -0.14
CA ALA A 5 -14.04 47.30 -0.54
C ALA A 5 -13.60 48.11 0.70
N VAL A 6 -12.44 47.77 1.25
CA VAL A 6 -11.88 48.45 2.43
C VAL A 6 -11.55 49.92 2.07
N PRO A 7 -12.05 50.92 2.83
CA PRO A 7 -11.76 52.31 2.54
C PRO A 7 -10.25 52.61 2.65
N VAL A 8 -9.73 53.40 1.71
CA VAL A 8 -8.37 53.96 1.79
C VAL A 8 -8.25 54.91 2.99
N PRO A 9 -7.04 55.12 3.53
CA PRO A 9 -6.83 56.01 4.67
C PRO A 9 -7.41 57.41 4.40
N LEU A 10 -8.30 57.86 5.29
CA LEU A 10 -8.90 59.21 5.22
C LEU A 10 -7.89 60.32 5.53
N ASP A 11 -6.70 59.96 5.97
CA ASP A 11 -5.64 60.86 6.40
C ASP A 11 -4.49 60.84 5.38
N PRO A 12 -4.22 61.93 4.65
CA PRO A 12 -3.17 61.95 3.63
C PRO A 12 -1.77 61.62 4.16
N SER A 13 -1.53 61.77 5.48
CA SER A 13 -0.26 61.40 6.12
C SER A 13 -0.09 59.90 6.34
N GLU A 14 -1.17 59.10 6.28
CA GLU A 14 -1.11 57.63 6.34
C GLU A 14 -0.83 57.00 4.96
N GLN A 15 -1.07 57.72 3.86
CA GLN A 15 -0.94 57.18 2.49
C GLN A 15 0.50 56.71 2.14
N PRO A 16 1.59 57.44 2.45
CA PRO A 16 2.96 56.96 2.18
C PRO A 16 3.34 55.72 2.99
N ILE A 17 2.77 55.58 4.20
CA ILE A 17 2.99 54.43 5.09
C ILE A 17 2.30 53.19 4.49
N LEU A 18 1.05 53.32 4.02
CA LEU A 18 0.35 52.27 3.28
C LEU A 18 1.14 51.80 2.05
N GLU A 19 1.68 52.73 1.25
CA GLU A 19 2.48 52.39 0.07
C GLU A 19 3.81 51.70 0.39
N HIS A 20 4.39 51.93 1.57
CA HIS A 20 5.57 51.19 2.01
C HIS A 20 5.19 49.82 2.58
N LEU A 21 4.15 49.73 3.40
CA LEU A 21 3.63 48.47 3.93
C LEU A 21 3.15 47.52 2.82
N ILE A 22 2.54 48.00 1.74
CA ILE A 22 2.22 47.18 0.56
C ILE A 22 3.49 46.55 -0.04
N ARG A 23 4.55 47.34 -0.24
CA ARG A 23 5.82 46.83 -0.78
C ARG A 23 6.49 45.82 0.15
N ILE A 24 6.41 46.03 1.47
CA ILE A 24 6.91 45.08 2.48
C ILE A 24 6.10 43.78 2.44
N ARG A 25 4.77 43.86 2.44
CA ARG A 25 3.87 42.69 2.31
C ARG A 25 4.15 41.91 1.03
N ASP A 26 4.30 42.59 -0.09
CA ASP A 26 4.54 41.95 -1.39
C ASP A 26 5.93 41.31 -1.42
N GLY A 27 6.93 41.89 -0.76
CA GLY A 27 8.24 41.27 -0.50
C GLY A 27 8.18 40.03 0.39
N LEU A 28 7.40 40.07 1.48
CA LEU A 28 7.14 38.92 2.35
C LEU A 28 6.40 37.79 1.61
N LEU A 29 5.46 38.14 0.72
CA LEU A 29 4.76 37.19 -0.15
C LEU A 29 5.70 36.56 -1.18
N LEU A 30 6.62 37.33 -1.78
CA LEU A 30 7.66 36.82 -2.67
C LEU A 30 8.61 35.86 -1.92
N LEU A 31 9.08 36.23 -0.72
CA LEU A 31 9.94 35.36 0.10
C LEU A 31 9.23 34.05 0.48
N LYS A 32 7.92 34.10 0.75
CA LYS A 32 7.08 32.92 0.98
C LYS A 32 6.85 32.09 -0.30
N GLN A 33 6.79 32.71 -1.48
CA GLN A 33 6.60 32.03 -2.76
C GLN A 33 7.90 31.42 -3.30
N ASP A 34 9.06 31.95 -2.92
CA ASP A 34 10.36 31.42 -3.31
C ASP A 34 10.60 30.04 -2.68
N LYS A 35 10.79 29.04 -3.53
CA LYS A 35 11.08 27.64 -3.20
C LYS A 35 12.47 27.20 -3.68
N SER A 36 13.31 28.14 -4.13
CA SER A 36 14.66 27.89 -4.68
C SER A 36 15.71 27.57 -3.61
N SER A 37 15.55 28.12 -2.41
CA SER A 37 16.44 27.90 -1.27
C SER A 37 15.67 27.97 0.05
N TYR A 38 16.20 27.38 1.13
CA TYR A 38 15.55 27.49 2.43
C TYR A 38 15.56 28.93 2.95
N ILE A 39 14.41 29.42 3.41
CA ILE A 39 14.29 30.72 4.09
C ILE A 39 15.16 30.70 5.35
N LYS A 40 15.96 31.75 5.56
CA LYS A 40 16.83 31.94 6.72
C LYS A 40 16.38 33.17 7.50
N SER A 41 16.73 33.26 8.78
CA SER A 41 16.36 34.43 9.58
C SER A 41 16.87 35.75 9.00
N ARG A 42 18.05 35.75 8.36
CA ARG A 42 18.61 36.94 7.69
C ARG A 42 17.75 37.46 6.52
N ASP A 43 16.86 36.64 5.97
CA ASP A 43 15.96 37.02 4.88
C ASP A 43 14.66 37.62 5.45
N VAL A 44 14.26 37.25 6.67
CA VAL A 44 13.01 37.66 7.33
C VAL A 44 13.20 38.89 8.24
N ILE A 45 14.31 38.95 9.00
CA ILE A 45 14.60 40.05 9.94
C ILE A 45 14.53 41.44 9.28
N PRO A 46 15.09 41.69 8.08
CA PRO A 46 15.05 43.01 7.48
C PRO A 46 13.63 43.49 7.14
N PHE A 47 12.71 42.58 6.81
CA PHE A 47 11.30 42.95 6.61
C PHE A 47 10.61 43.25 7.94
N TYR A 48 10.89 42.47 8.99
CA TYR A 48 10.40 42.76 10.34
C TYR A 48 10.82 44.17 10.80
N GLU A 49 12.11 44.52 10.68
CA GLU A 49 12.63 45.86 11.05
C GLU A 49 11.94 46.98 10.25
N GLN A 50 11.69 46.78 8.96
CA GLN A 50 10.95 47.73 8.12
C GLN A 50 9.49 47.90 8.58
N VAL A 51 8.79 46.83 8.96
CA VAL A 51 7.42 46.95 9.50
C VAL A 51 7.41 47.75 10.81
N ILE A 52 8.37 47.51 11.71
CA ILE A 52 8.46 48.27 12.96
C ILE A 52 8.72 49.76 12.71
N ALA A 53 9.60 50.10 11.77
CA ALA A 53 9.84 51.49 11.39
C ALA A 53 8.59 52.18 10.80
N GLU A 54 7.73 51.45 10.07
CA GLU A 54 6.43 51.98 9.64
C GLU A 54 5.41 52.09 10.77
N VAL A 55 5.41 51.17 11.75
CA VAL A 55 4.58 51.25 12.96
C VAL A 55 4.94 52.47 13.82
N GLU A 56 6.23 52.78 13.97
CA GLU A 56 6.69 53.99 14.67
C GLU A 56 6.19 55.27 14.00
N LYS A 57 6.30 55.35 12.66
CA LYS A 57 5.73 56.45 11.87
C LYS A 57 4.22 56.54 12.05
N LEU A 58 3.50 55.42 11.93
CA LEU A 58 2.05 55.36 12.08
C LEU A 58 1.60 55.82 13.46
N ASN A 59 2.28 55.36 14.52
CA ASN A 59 2.03 55.78 15.90
C ASN A 59 2.27 57.28 16.08
N SER A 60 3.32 57.85 15.45
CA SER A 60 3.54 59.30 15.48
C SER A 60 2.42 60.08 14.77
N VAL A 61 1.95 59.58 13.62
CA VAL A 61 0.85 60.15 12.83
C VAL A 61 -0.48 60.06 13.55
N ARG A 62 -0.72 59.01 14.35
CA ARG A 62 -1.99 58.75 15.05
C ARG A 62 -2.02 59.23 16.51
N LYS A 63 -0.91 59.76 17.04
CA LYS A 63 -0.70 60.11 18.46
C LYS A 63 -1.83 60.93 19.08
N ASP A 64 -2.31 61.95 18.37
CA ASP A 64 -3.33 62.91 18.83
C ASP A 64 -4.70 62.71 18.14
N LYS A 65 -4.94 61.55 17.53
CA LYS A 65 -6.16 61.23 16.77
C LYS A 65 -7.02 60.22 17.53
N ASP A 66 -8.34 60.29 17.37
CA ASP A 66 -9.28 59.41 18.09
C ASP A 66 -8.98 57.93 17.80
N ARG A 67 -8.77 57.15 18.88
CA ARG A 67 -8.51 55.70 18.84
C ARG A 67 -9.72 54.89 18.36
N ARG A 68 -10.90 55.50 18.24
CA ARG A 68 -12.15 54.88 17.74
C ARG A 68 -12.32 54.93 16.22
N ARG A 69 -11.29 55.30 15.46
CA ARG A 69 -11.35 55.27 13.99
C ARG A 69 -11.67 53.85 13.49
N PRO A 70 -12.61 53.69 12.52
CA PRO A 70 -12.82 52.40 11.87
C PRO A 70 -11.56 51.97 11.12
N HIS A 71 -11.31 50.66 11.06
CA HIS A 71 -10.14 50.11 10.36
C HIS A 71 -10.19 50.47 8.87
N ASN A 72 -9.06 50.90 8.34
CA ASN A 72 -8.89 51.26 6.94
C ASN A 72 -7.87 50.34 6.25
N ARG A 73 -7.65 50.52 4.95
CA ARG A 73 -6.79 49.63 4.14
C ARG A 73 -5.36 49.48 4.69
N LEU A 74 -4.82 50.48 5.38
CA LEU A 74 -3.52 50.42 6.05
C LEU A 74 -3.53 49.38 7.17
N ASP A 75 -4.57 49.36 8.02
CA ASP A 75 -4.66 48.46 9.16
C ASP A 75 -4.70 46.99 8.72
N TYR A 76 -5.43 46.69 7.65
CA TYR A 76 -5.46 45.35 7.04
C TYR A 76 -4.14 44.93 6.39
N VAL A 77 -3.41 45.86 5.73
CA VAL A 77 -2.09 45.55 5.15
C VAL A 77 -1.03 45.38 6.25
N LEU A 78 -1.15 46.12 7.36
CA LEU A 78 -0.30 45.96 8.53
C LEU A 78 -0.54 44.61 9.22
N ASP A 79 -1.79 44.18 9.35
CA ASP A 79 -2.15 42.84 9.84
C ASP A 79 -1.63 41.74 8.89
N ASP A 80 -1.80 41.88 7.56
CA ASP A 80 -1.19 40.99 6.55
C ASP A 80 0.33 40.83 6.77
N CYS A 81 1.06 41.94 6.95
CA CYS A 81 2.50 41.95 7.21
C CYS A 81 2.86 41.18 8.48
N PHE A 82 2.16 41.42 9.60
CA PHE A 82 2.44 40.74 10.86
C PHE A 82 2.07 39.25 10.86
N GLN A 83 0.97 38.86 10.20
CA GLN A 83 0.64 37.45 10.01
C GLN A 83 1.73 36.73 9.20
N LEU A 84 2.19 37.33 8.09
CA LEU A 84 3.27 36.78 7.27
C LEU A 84 4.60 36.68 8.03
N ILE A 85 4.99 37.72 8.76
CA ILE A 85 6.19 37.70 9.62
C ILE A 85 6.09 36.58 10.67
N SER A 86 4.95 36.46 11.37
CA SER A 86 4.73 35.41 12.38
C SER A 86 4.89 34.00 11.80
N LEU A 87 4.27 33.73 10.65
CA LEU A 87 4.37 32.44 9.98
C LEU A 87 5.79 32.17 9.42
N LEU A 88 6.50 33.20 8.97
CA LEU A 88 7.89 33.10 8.54
C LEU A 88 8.83 32.83 9.72
N PHE A 89 8.60 33.43 10.89
CA PHE A 89 9.34 33.13 12.12
C PHE A 89 9.16 31.67 12.56
N LEU A 90 7.95 31.11 12.46
CA LEU A 90 7.69 29.67 12.65
C LEU A 90 8.47 28.82 11.62
N THR A 91 8.48 29.24 10.35
CA THR A 91 9.15 28.51 9.25
C THR A 91 10.68 28.47 9.39
N VAL A 92 11.28 29.53 9.95
CA VAL A 92 12.71 29.55 10.30
C VAL A 92 12.99 29.01 11.71
N GLY A 93 12.03 28.33 12.35
CA GLY A 93 12.23 27.66 13.65
C GLY A 93 12.39 28.60 14.85
N ARG A 94 12.01 29.88 14.72
CA ARG A 94 12.09 30.92 15.77
C ARG A 94 10.77 31.07 16.53
N ASN A 95 10.13 29.94 16.83
CA ASN A 95 8.77 29.84 17.38
C ASN A 95 8.66 30.42 18.81
N ASN A 96 9.78 30.49 19.53
CA ASN A 96 9.89 30.96 20.91
C ASN A 96 10.17 32.46 21.03
N GLU A 97 9.77 33.26 20.05
CA GLU A 97 10.07 34.70 19.99
C GLU A 97 8.83 35.53 19.69
N ALA A 98 8.81 36.78 20.17
CA ALA A 98 7.64 37.65 20.11
C ALA A 98 6.99 37.77 18.71
N PRO A 99 7.73 37.94 17.59
CA PRO A 99 7.10 38.04 16.27
C PRO A 99 6.33 36.78 15.86
N ALA A 100 6.73 35.58 16.32
CA ALA A 100 6.06 34.32 16.00
C ALA A 100 4.62 34.23 16.57
N VAL A 101 4.32 34.97 17.64
CA VAL A 101 3.06 34.91 18.40
C VAL A 101 1.83 35.40 17.59
N TYR A 102 2.00 36.32 16.64
CA TYR A 102 0.91 37.11 16.07
C TYR A 102 -0.21 36.30 15.39
N SER A 103 0.15 35.34 14.53
CA SER A 103 -0.82 34.53 13.78
C SER A 103 -1.60 33.58 14.69
N LEU A 104 -0.94 33.05 15.73
CA LEU A 104 -1.58 32.21 16.74
C LEU A 104 -2.52 33.02 17.64
N ALA A 105 -2.09 34.19 18.14
CA ALA A 105 -2.95 35.09 18.90
C ALA A 105 -4.19 35.53 18.10
N THR A 106 -4.03 35.84 16.81
CA THR A 106 -5.14 36.21 15.92
C THR A 106 -6.13 35.04 15.71
N THR A 107 -5.60 33.83 15.51
CA THR A 107 -6.43 32.61 15.37
C THR A 107 -7.16 32.25 16.67
N VAL A 108 -6.49 32.39 17.81
CA VAL A 108 -7.08 32.20 19.15
C VAL A 108 -8.21 33.21 19.39
N GLN A 109 -8.01 34.49 19.06
CA GLN A 109 -9.05 35.49 19.20
C GLN A 109 -10.29 35.13 18.37
N ARG A 110 -10.11 34.78 17.08
CA ARG A 110 -11.22 34.32 16.21
C ARG A 110 -11.93 33.10 16.80
N LEU A 111 -11.20 32.11 17.33
CA LEU A 111 -11.82 30.95 17.97
C LEU A 111 -12.65 31.35 19.19
N LEU A 112 -12.13 32.21 20.06
CA LEU A 112 -12.85 32.70 21.24
C LEU A 112 -14.10 33.51 20.86
N ASP A 113 -13.98 34.45 19.91
CA ASP A 113 -15.10 35.21 19.32
C ASP A 113 -16.19 34.23 18.78
N HIS A 114 -15.77 33.14 18.11
CA HIS A 114 -16.67 32.12 17.57
C HIS A 114 -17.28 31.18 18.61
N LEU A 115 -16.61 30.91 19.73
CA LEU A 115 -17.13 30.12 20.84
C LEU A 115 -18.17 30.90 21.64
N GLU A 116 -17.93 32.20 21.84
CA GLU A 116 -18.89 33.16 22.39
C GLU A 116 -20.15 33.23 21.51
N GLU A 117 -20.00 33.41 20.19
CA GLU A 117 -21.12 33.43 19.24
C GLU A 117 -21.91 32.10 19.22
N ALA A 118 -21.22 30.96 19.38
CA ALA A 118 -21.87 29.66 19.44
C ALA A 118 -22.71 29.48 20.72
N GLY A 119 -22.18 29.90 21.87
CA GLY A 119 -22.75 29.60 23.18
C GLY A 119 -22.84 28.09 23.46
N PHE A 120 -21.90 27.29 22.92
CA PHE A 120 -21.73 25.88 23.25
C PHE A 120 -20.27 25.43 23.07
N TYR A 121 -19.62 25.00 24.14
CA TYR A 121 -18.21 24.62 24.18
C TYR A 121 -17.91 23.77 25.42
N SER A 122 -16.84 22.99 25.39
CA SER A 122 -16.39 22.13 26.50
C SER A 122 -15.25 22.79 27.29
N ALA A 123 -15.05 22.37 28.53
CA ALA A 123 -13.92 22.83 29.34
C ALA A 123 -12.56 22.55 28.67
N LYS A 124 -12.46 21.41 27.95
CA LYS A 124 -11.25 20.99 27.22
C LYS A 124 -10.89 21.92 26.06
N ASP A 125 -11.88 22.52 25.40
CA ASP A 125 -11.62 23.53 24.35
C ASP A 125 -10.94 24.76 24.97
N LEU A 126 -11.40 25.21 26.14
CA LEU A 126 -10.84 26.35 26.85
C LEU A 126 -9.49 26.04 27.50
N GLU A 127 -9.27 24.83 28.02
CA GLU A 127 -8.01 24.41 28.62
C GLU A 127 -6.84 24.46 27.61
N SER A 128 -7.06 23.98 26.37
CA SER A 128 -6.08 24.08 25.30
C SER A 128 -5.68 25.54 25.03
N ILE A 129 -6.68 26.43 24.90
CA ILE A 129 -6.46 27.86 24.65
C ILE A 129 -5.77 28.52 25.84
N THR A 130 -6.13 28.16 27.08
CA THR A 130 -5.52 28.66 28.33
C THR A 130 -4.01 28.39 28.34
N ASN A 131 -3.61 27.15 28.04
CA ASN A 131 -2.19 26.77 27.98
C ASN A 131 -1.46 27.50 26.84
N THR A 132 -2.10 27.65 25.69
CA THR A 132 -1.55 28.41 24.56
C THR A 132 -1.34 29.89 24.88
N LEU A 133 -2.32 30.57 25.49
CA LEU A 133 -2.17 31.97 25.92
C LEU A 133 -1.04 32.13 26.94
N LYS A 134 -0.92 31.21 27.90
CA LYS A 134 0.17 31.22 28.90
C LYS A 134 1.55 31.13 28.25
N ASN A 135 1.72 30.23 27.28
CA ASN A 135 2.99 30.07 26.55
C ASN A 135 3.32 31.30 25.69
N MET A 136 2.31 31.99 25.15
CA MET A 136 2.51 33.23 24.40
C MET A 136 2.95 34.38 25.31
N HIS A 137 2.36 34.56 26.49
CA HIS A 137 2.84 35.56 27.48
C HIS A 137 4.30 35.31 27.89
N GLN A 138 4.65 34.07 28.24
CA GLN A 138 6.04 33.66 28.54
C GLN A 138 7.02 33.90 27.38
N THR A 139 6.52 34.02 26.15
CA THR A 139 7.31 34.32 24.95
C THR A 139 7.50 35.83 24.77
N LEU A 140 6.53 36.65 25.17
CA LEU A 140 6.69 38.12 25.24
C LEU A 140 7.64 38.52 26.38
N ASP A 141 7.51 37.91 27.57
CA ASP A 141 8.38 38.16 28.73
C ASP A 141 9.86 37.96 28.38
N ARG A 142 10.17 36.87 27.65
CA ARG A 142 11.52 36.58 27.15
C ARG A 142 12.01 37.57 26.08
N GLY A 143 11.09 38.28 25.42
CA GLY A 143 11.39 39.22 24.35
C GLY A 143 11.59 40.68 24.78
N LEU A 144 11.33 41.02 26.05
CA LEU A 144 11.30 42.39 26.57
C LEU A 144 12.55 43.23 26.25
N GLU A 145 13.74 42.64 26.30
CA GLU A 145 15.01 43.33 26.02
C GLU A 145 15.47 43.22 24.55
N THR A 146 14.81 42.39 23.74
CA THR A 146 15.25 42.03 22.37
C THR A 146 14.36 42.63 21.27
N TYR A 147 13.07 42.81 21.53
CA TYR A 147 12.07 43.20 20.55
C TYR A 147 11.53 44.61 20.78
N SER A 148 11.02 45.26 19.73
CA SER A 148 10.56 46.65 19.84
C SER A 148 9.39 46.77 20.82
N PRO A 149 9.39 47.75 21.75
CA PRO A 149 8.26 48.00 22.65
C PRO A 149 6.93 48.16 21.90
N HIS A 150 6.96 48.69 20.68
CA HIS A 150 5.77 48.86 19.84
C HIS A 150 5.17 47.53 19.36
N LEU A 151 5.98 46.50 19.13
CA LEU A 151 5.50 45.14 18.86
C LEU A 151 4.93 44.50 20.13
N LEU A 152 5.66 44.62 21.24
CA LEU A 152 5.30 43.96 22.50
C LEU A 152 3.96 44.47 23.02
N THR A 153 3.76 45.80 23.09
CA THR A 153 2.46 46.40 23.46
C THR A 153 1.31 46.02 22.52
N LEU A 154 1.58 45.82 21.21
CA LEU A 154 0.56 45.36 20.26
C LEU A 154 0.16 43.90 20.52
N LEU A 155 1.12 43.03 20.83
CA LEU A 155 0.88 41.63 21.16
C LEU A 155 0.22 41.49 22.52
N GLU A 156 0.70 42.19 23.55
CA GLU A 156 0.10 42.28 24.89
C GLU A 156 -1.37 42.67 24.80
N SER A 157 -1.72 43.75 24.11
CA SER A 157 -3.12 44.20 23.97
C SER A 157 -4.01 43.16 23.27
N ARG A 158 -3.48 42.39 22.29
CA ARG A 158 -4.21 41.27 21.68
C ARG A 158 -4.36 40.08 22.63
N LEU A 159 -3.33 39.75 23.41
CA LEU A 159 -3.40 38.68 24.41
C LEU A 159 -4.34 39.03 25.57
N GLU A 160 -4.34 40.27 26.06
CA GLU A 160 -5.29 40.78 27.05
C GLU A 160 -6.74 40.64 26.55
N LYS A 161 -7.02 40.98 25.28
CA LYS A 161 -8.34 40.78 24.69
C LYS A 161 -8.72 39.30 24.65
N CYS A 162 -7.80 38.42 24.24
CA CYS A 162 -8.04 36.98 24.26
C CYS A 162 -8.28 36.44 25.68
N GLN A 163 -7.51 36.92 26.66
CA GLN A 163 -7.67 36.53 28.06
C GLN A 163 -9.03 36.97 28.60
N SER A 164 -9.45 38.22 28.33
CA SER A 164 -10.77 38.72 28.75
C SER A 164 -11.93 37.94 28.14
N LEU A 165 -11.82 37.47 26.90
CA LEU A 165 -12.81 36.58 26.28
C LEU A 165 -12.79 35.19 26.91
N LEU A 166 -11.60 34.60 27.09
CA LEU A 166 -11.43 33.30 27.73
C LEU A 166 -11.96 33.28 29.18
N ASP A 167 -11.70 34.32 29.96
CA ASP A 167 -12.19 34.47 31.34
C ASP A 167 -13.72 34.56 31.37
N LYS A 168 -14.34 35.23 30.39
CA LYS A 168 -15.80 35.25 30.24
C LYS A 168 -16.35 33.85 29.97
N LEU A 169 -15.79 33.11 29.01
CA LEU A 169 -16.23 31.75 28.66
C LEU A 169 -16.03 30.76 29.83
N HIS A 170 -14.92 30.87 30.57
CA HIS A 170 -14.72 30.12 31.81
C HIS A 170 -15.75 30.50 32.88
N GLY A 171 -16.08 31.78 33.03
CA GLY A 171 -17.11 32.26 33.96
C GLY A 171 -18.51 31.71 33.68
N GLU A 172 -18.86 31.49 32.41
CA GLU A 172 -20.11 30.84 32.02
C GLU A 172 -20.14 29.35 32.44
N LEU A 173 -19.05 28.60 32.22
CA LEU A 173 -18.94 27.20 32.67
C LEU A 173 -18.81 27.04 34.19
N ALA A 174 -18.15 27.98 34.89
CA ALA A 174 -17.99 27.95 36.35
C ALA A 174 -19.32 28.08 37.13
N ASN A 175 -20.40 28.46 36.44
CA ASN A 175 -21.74 28.48 37.01
C ASN A 175 -22.50 27.14 36.90
N LEU A 176 -21.95 26.16 36.17
CA LEU A 176 -22.49 24.83 36.01
C LEU A 176 -22.13 23.94 37.21
N ASP A 177 -23.10 23.18 37.71
CA ASP A 177 -22.85 22.17 38.74
C ASP A 177 -21.93 21.04 38.22
N PRO A 178 -20.94 20.55 39.00
CA PRO A 178 -20.08 19.43 38.60
C PRO A 178 -20.85 18.17 38.16
N GLU A 179 -22.03 17.88 38.74
CA GLU A 179 -22.88 16.75 38.31
C GLU A 179 -23.43 16.93 36.88
N LEU A 180 -23.53 18.17 36.37
CA LEU A 180 -24.02 18.48 35.02
C LEU A 180 -22.93 18.55 33.96
N ALA A 181 -21.65 18.70 34.33
CA ALA A 181 -20.56 18.85 33.39
C ALA A 181 -20.45 17.69 32.36
N PRO A 182 -20.59 16.40 32.73
CA PRO A 182 -20.56 15.30 31.76
C PRO A 182 -21.73 15.35 30.76
N THR A 183 -22.93 15.73 31.22
CA THR A 183 -24.11 15.88 30.36
C THR A 183 -23.93 17.04 29.38
N HIS A 184 -23.39 18.17 29.86
CA HIS A 184 -23.06 19.32 29.02
C HIS A 184 -22.01 18.97 27.95
N GLU A 185 -20.89 18.32 28.31
CA GLU A 185 -19.90 17.83 27.34
C GLU A 185 -20.53 16.88 26.30
N THR A 186 -21.41 15.97 26.75
CA THR A 186 -22.13 15.04 25.86
C THR A 186 -23.00 15.77 24.84
N LEU A 187 -23.77 16.77 25.27
CA LEU A 187 -24.62 17.57 24.39
C LEU A 187 -23.80 18.41 23.39
N VAL A 188 -22.69 19.02 23.83
CA VAL A 188 -21.74 19.72 22.94
C VAL A 188 -21.19 18.75 21.88
N SER A 189 -20.85 17.51 22.27
CA SER A 189 -20.37 16.46 21.37
C SER A 189 -21.42 16.03 20.34
N ILE A 190 -22.67 15.83 20.77
CA ILE A 190 -23.79 15.50 19.87
C ILE A 190 -24.03 16.61 18.85
N LEU A 191 -24.04 17.88 19.27
CA LEU A 191 -24.27 19.01 18.37
C LEU A 191 -23.14 19.16 17.33
N ARG A 192 -21.88 18.98 17.76
CA ARG A 192 -20.72 18.93 16.85
C ARG A 192 -20.80 17.75 15.86
N SER A 193 -21.14 16.56 16.33
CA SER A 193 -21.21 15.34 15.52
C SER A 193 -22.37 15.37 14.51
N THR A 194 -23.52 15.90 14.91
CA THR A 194 -24.66 16.16 14.02
C THR A 194 -24.29 17.15 12.90
N SER A 195 -23.55 18.21 13.25
CA SER A 195 -23.05 19.20 12.29
C SER A 195 -22.01 18.61 11.33
N ALA A 196 -21.16 17.70 11.81
CA ALA A 196 -20.23 16.95 10.98
C ALA A 196 -20.97 16.03 9.99
N ALA A 197 -21.97 15.26 10.45
CA ALA A 197 -22.78 14.39 9.62
C ALA A 197 -23.54 15.16 8.51
N ASN A 198 -24.07 16.34 8.83
CA ASN A 198 -24.72 17.26 7.89
C ASN A 198 -23.80 17.75 6.75
N THR A 199 -22.48 17.72 6.93
CA THR A 199 -21.50 18.23 5.95
C THR A 199 -20.64 17.12 5.31
N ARG A 200 -21.09 15.87 5.37
CA ARG A 200 -20.47 14.74 4.65
C ARG A 200 -20.93 14.71 3.19
N SER A 201 -20.08 14.19 2.31
CA SER A 201 -20.39 13.99 0.87
C SER A 201 -21.52 12.98 0.63
N LYS A 202 -21.81 12.11 1.61
CA LYS A 202 -23.00 11.28 1.70
C LYS A 202 -23.62 11.46 3.08
N PHE A 203 -24.84 11.99 3.13
CA PHE A 203 -25.58 12.16 4.37
C PHE A 203 -26.03 10.80 4.93
N SER A 204 -25.91 10.62 6.25
CA SER A 204 -26.33 9.39 6.95
C SER A 204 -27.45 9.69 7.93
N ALA A 205 -28.69 9.35 7.56
CA ALA A 205 -29.85 9.54 8.42
C ALA A 205 -29.82 8.62 9.66
N SER A 206 -29.22 7.43 9.58
CA SER A 206 -29.08 6.51 10.71
C SER A 206 -28.11 7.04 11.77
N GLU A 207 -27.03 7.70 11.36
CA GLU A 207 -26.06 8.34 12.27
C GLU A 207 -26.70 9.50 13.06
N VAL A 208 -27.50 10.34 12.40
CA VAL A 208 -28.20 11.43 13.11
C VAL A 208 -29.29 10.89 14.05
N ARG A 209 -29.95 9.77 13.69
CA ARG A 209 -30.92 9.10 14.57
C ARG A 209 -30.28 8.48 15.81
N SER A 210 -29.07 7.91 15.72
CA SER A 210 -28.38 7.38 16.90
C SER A 210 -27.94 8.48 17.87
N TYR A 211 -27.75 9.73 17.39
CA TYR A 211 -27.62 10.90 18.25
C TYR A 211 -28.95 11.29 18.91
N GLN A 212 -30.08 11.22 18.20
CA GLN A 212 -31.42 11.45 18.80
C GLN A 212 -31.74 10.43 19.91
N GLU A 213 -31.32 9.16 19.76
CA GLU A 213 -31.44 8.15 20.82
C GLU A 213 -30.62 8.51 22.07
N GLN A 214 -29.45 9.14 21.92
CA GLN A 214 -28.66 9.65 23.05
C GLN A 214 -29.32 10.87 23.71
N LEU A 215 -29.87 11.81 22.93
CA LEU A 215 -30.64 12.93 23.46
C LEU A 215 -31.84 12.44 24.28
N LYS A 216 -32.57 11.44 23.77
CA LYS A 216 -33.69 10.83 24.48
C LYS A 216 -33.26 10.20 25.81
N LYS A 217 -32.13 9.48 25.85
CA LYS A 217 -31.60 8.92 27.11
C LYS A 217 -31.25 10.00 28.13
N ILE A 218 -30.76 11.17 27.69
CA ILE A 218 -30.50 12.33 28.57
C ILE A 218 -31.83 12.92 29.07
N GLU A 219 -32.82 13.07 28.20
CA GLU A 219 -34.14 13.57 28.54
C GLU A 219 -34.88 12.67 29.54
N GLU A 220 -34.73 11.35 29.41
CA GLU A 220 -35.22 10.34 30.36
C GLU A 220 -34.58 10.45 31.77
N THR A 221 -33.50 11.23 31.96
CA THR A 221 -32.93 11.52 33.30
C THR A 221 -33.59 12.68 34.03
N LEU A 222 -34.39 13.51 33.35
CA LEU A 222 -35.09 14.66 33.93
C LEU A 222 -36.20 14.18 34.88
N LYS A 223 -36.28 14.80 36.07
CA LYS A 223 -37.39 14.60 37.01
C LYS A 223 -38.19 15.89 37.10
N ASP A 224 -39.49 15.80 36.81
CA ASP A 224 -40.40 16.96 36.70
C ASP A 224 -39.84 18.09 35.82
N GLY A 225 -39.19 17.72 34.70
CA GLY A 225 -38.56 18.65 33.75
C GLY A 225 -37.26 19.30 34.24
N ASN A 226 -36.66 18.82 35.33
CA ASN A 226 -35.45 19.36 35.94
C ASN A 226 -34.33 18.32 36.03
N PHE A 227 -33.08 18.77 35.89
CA PHE A 227 -31.93 17.96 36.30
C PHE A 227 -31.78 18.11 37.82
N VAL A 228 -31.82 17.01 38.56
CA VAL A 228 -31.78 17.00 40.02
C VAL A 228 -30.63 16.15 40.54
N GLY A 229 -29.97 16.63 41.59
CA GLY A 229 -28.86 15.90 42.21
C GLY A 229 -29.32 14.76 43.12
N ALA A 230 -28.37 14.11 43.80
CA ALA A 230 -28.65 12.96 44.67
C ALA A 230 -29.71 13.22 45.77
N ALA A 231 -29.88 14.47 46.22
CA ALA A 231 -30.88 14.88 47.21
C ALA A 231 -32.27 15.22 46.62
N GLY A 232 -32.47 15.09 45.30
CA GLY A 232 -33.72 15.43 44.60
C GLY A 232 -33.92 16.94 44.36
N THR A 233 -32.95 17.78 44.74
CA THR A 233 -32.98 19.22 44.50
C THR A 233 -32.51 19.58 43.08
N PRO A 234 -33.11 20.57 42.40
CA PRO A 234 -32.66 21.01 41.07
C PRO A 234 -31.21 21.55 41.08
N LEU A 235 -30.40 21.10 40.13
CA LEU A 235 -28.96 21.43 40.04
C LEU A 235 -28.69 22.86 39.54
N LYS A 236 -27.58 23.46 39.99
CA LYS A 236 -27.20 24.82 39.60
C LYS A 236 -26.74 24.87 38.13
N GLY A 237 -27.20 25.87 37.37
CA GLY A 237 -26.81 26.04 35.96
C GLY A 237 -27.55 25.13 34.97
N GLN A 238 -28.53 24.34 35.42
CA GLN A 238 -29.27 23.39 34.58
C GLN A 238 -29.97 24.01 33.35
N GLU A 239 -30.36 25.29 33.42
CA GLU A 239 -31.02 25.99 32.30
C GLU A 239 -30.11 26.10 31.06
N LEU A 240 -28.78 26.19 31.27
CA LEU A 240 -27.80 26.12 30.19
C LEU A 240 -27.85 24.76 29.48
N VAL A 241 -27.94 23.67 30.26
CA VAL A 241 -27.98 22.29 29.77
C VAL A 241 -29.30 21.98 29.06
N LYS A 242 -30.43 22.44 29.62
CA LYS A 242 -31.76 22.34 28.98
C LYS A 242 -31.79 23.09 27.64
N GLY A 243 -31.34 24.34 27.62
CA GLY A 243 -31.25 25.13 26.39
C GLY A 243 -30.32 24.50 25.35
N LEU A 244 -29.27 23.79 25.77
CA LEU A 244 -28.42 23.03 24.86
C LEU A 244 -29.08 21.74 24.35
N LEU A 245 -29.82 21.01 25.19
CA LEU A 245 -30.61 19.83 24.81
C LEU A 245 -31.68 20.20 23.76
N GLU A 246 -32.43 21.28 23.97
CA GLU A 246 -33.38 21.82 22.98
C GLU A 246 -32.70 22.20 21.66
N ARG A 247 -31.52 22.84 21.73
CA ARG A 247 -30.72 23.18 20.54
C ARG A 247 -30.27 21.93 19.78
N CYS A 248 -29.90 20.85 20.47
CA CYS A 248 -29.52 19.57 19.88
C CYS A 248 -30.71 18.90 19.16
N TRP A 249 -31.86 18.79 19.83
CA TRP A 249 -33.09 18.24 19.24
C TRP A 249 -33.47 18.99 17.97
N LYS A 250 -33.69 20.31 18.07
CA LYS A 250 -34.03 21.16 16.92
C LYS A 250 -32.99 21.10 15.79
N TRP A 251 -31.71 20.89 16.11
CA TRP A 251 -30.68 20.74 15.10
C TRP A 251 -30.73 19.39 14.38
N SER A 252 -30.89 18.29 15.13
CA SER A 252 -31.02 16.94 14.57
C SER A 252 -32.21 16.81 13.61
N GLU A 253 -33.34 17.43 13.96
CA GLU A 253 -34.56 17.45 13.12
C GLU A 253 -34.33 18.21 11.80
N LEU A 254 -33.82 19.44 11.87
CA LEU A 254 -33.50 20.25 10.68
C LEU A 254 -32.47 19.56 9.78
N VAL A 255 -31.48 18.88 10.36
CA VAL A 255 -30.46 18.11 9.60
C VAL A 255 -31.07 16.87 8.94
N LEU A 256 -32.01 16.17 9.59
CA LEU A 256 -32.75 15.05 9.00
C LEU A 256 -33.74 15.49 7.91
N GLU A 257 -34.34 16.67 8.04
CA GLU A 257 -35.21 17.28 7.02
C GLU A 257 -34.41 17.69 5.78
N ARG A 258 -33.32 18.44 5.97
CA ARG A 258 -32.49 18.98 4.87
C ARG A 258 -31.53 17.97 4.26
N GLN A 259 -31.16 16.91 4.99
CA GLN A 259 -30.30 15.81 4.52
C GLN A 259 -28.95 16.27 3.93
N GLY A 260 -28.32 17.26 4.58
CA GLY A 260 -27.06 17.87 4.12
C GLY A 260 -27.17 18.77 2.88
N LYS A 261 -28.38 19.03 2.36
CA LYS A 261 -28.60 19.99 1.27
C LYS A 261 -28.65 21.41 1.82
N ILE A 262 -27.74 22.25 1.33
CA ILE A 262 -27.74 23.70 1.60
C ILE A 262 -28.76 24.42 0.70
N ASP A 263 -29.31 25.54 1.17
CA ASP A 263 -30.06 26.48 0.33
C ASP A 263 -29.18 26.96 -0.85
N GLU A 264 -29.74 26.94 -2.05
CA GLU A 264 -29.10 27.35 -3.32
C GLU A 264 -28.39 28.71 -3.21
N ARG A 265 -29.02 29.66 -2.51
CA ARG A 265 -28.51 31.03 -2.31
C ARG A 265 -27.17 31.08 -1.57
N PHE A 266 -26.83 30.01 -0.84
CA PHE A 266 -25.62 29.87 -0.05
C PHE A 266 -24.73 28.71 -0.51
N ARG A 267 -24.96 28.16 -1.73
CA ARG A 267 -24.14 27.08 -2.28
C ARG A 267 -22.66 27.49 -2.44
N GLU A 268 -22.38 28.65 -3.03
CA GLU A 268 -21.00 29.12 -3.23
C GLU A 268 -20.19 29.22 -1.92
N PRO A 269 -20.64 29.94 -0.86
CA PRO A 269 -19.90 29.97 0.40
C PRO A 269 -19.83 28.60 1.08
N TYR A 270 -20.86 27.75 0.94
CA TYR A 270 -20.83 26.38 1.47
C TYR A 270 -19.75 25.52 0.81
N GLU A 271 -19.72 25.44 -0.52
CA GLU A 271 -18.76 24.65 -1.28
C GLU A 271 -17.33 25.10 -0.99
N ARG A 272 -17.10 26.42 -0.96
CA ARG A 272 -15.80 27.01 -0.63
C ARG A 272 -15.35 26.70 0.80
N LEU A 273 -16.26 26.72 1.78
CA LEU A 273 -15.95 26.35 3.16
C LEU A 273 -15.73 24.83 3.33
N VAL A 274 -16.47 23.99 2.60
CA VAL A 274 -16.23 22.54 2.55
C VAL A 274 -14.87 22.24 1.92
N GLU A 275 -14.49 22.94 0.85
CA GLU A 275 -13.18 22.81 0.21
C GLU A 275 -12.05 23.18 1.18
N ILE A 276 -12.12 24.36 1.81
CA ILE A 276 -11.15 24.83 2.81
C ILE A 276 -11.02 23.82 3.95
N ARG A 277 -12.15 23.39 4.54
CA ARG A 277 -12.16 22.40 5.63
C ARG A 277 -11.53 21.08 5.21
N ASN A 278 -11.83 20.57 4.01
CA ASN A 278 -11.29 19.30 3.52
C ASN A 278 -9.82 19.39 3.09
N GLN A 279 -9.31 20.58 2.74
CA GLN A 279 -7.88 20.82 2.54
C GLN A 279 -7.14 20.83 3.87
N LEU A 280 -7.63 21.59 4.85
CA LEU A 280 -7.05 21.68 6.20
C LEU A 280 -7.10 20.35 6.97
N ASP A 281 -8.20 19.58 6.85
CA ASP A 281 -8.34 18.25 7.46
C ASP A 281 -7.25 17.28 6.95
N ARG A 282 -7.03 17.23 5.63
CA ARG A 282 -5.95 16.42 5.03
C ARG A 282 -4.56 16.83 5.51
N LEU A 283 -4.33 18.13 5.68
CA LEU A 283 -3.06 18.68 6.19
C LEU A 283 -2.85 18.36 7.69
N SER A 284 -3.92 18.28 8.48
CA SER A 284 -3.83 17.90 9.90
C SER A 284 -3.47 16.43 10.15
N VAL A 285 -3.63 15.58 9.13
CA VAL A 285 -3.23 14.15 9.16
C VAL A 285 -1.74 13.98 8.85
N THR A 286 -1.11 14.95 8.18
CA THR A 286 0.34 14.95 7.90
C THR A 286 1.12 15.59 9.05
N GLN A 287 2.09 14.88 9.62
CA GLN A 287 2.70 15.21 10.93
C GLN A 287 3.69 16.40 10.95
N ALA A 288 3.89 17.10 9.83
CA ALA A 288 4.70 18.31 9.77
C ALA A 288 4.14 19.27 8.71
N TRP A 289 4.18 20.57 8.99
CA TRP A 289 3.83 21.62 8.03
C TRP A 289 4.91 22.70 8.00
N SER A 290 5.13 23.27 6.82
CA SER A 290 5.92 24.48 6.60
C SER A 290 5.05 25.52 5.87
N LEU A 291 5.32 26.82 6.00
CA LEU A 291 4.52 27.87 5.34
C LEU A 291 4.51 27.77 3.79
N ARG A 292 5.49 27.08 3.21
CA ARG A 292 5.65 26.92 1.75
C ARG A 292 4.97 25.68 1.17
N GLU A 293 4.69 24.70 2.02
CA GLU A 293 3.89 23.51 1.70
C GLU A 293 2.43 23.70 2.13
N THR A 294 2.21 24.40 3.24
CA THR A 294 0.91 24.66 3.87
C THR A 294 0.68 26.17 3.98
N ASP A 295 -0.10 26.72 3.06
CA ASP A 295 -0.38 28.16 2.98
C ASP A 295 -1.43 28.62 4.02
N LEU A 296 -1.09 28.52 5.31
CA LEU A 296 -1.97 28.93 6.41
C LEU A 296 -2.44 30.38 6.26
N PHE A 297 -1.58 31.28 5.78
CA PHE A 297 -1.94 32.67 5.49
C PHE A 297 -3.10 32.77 4.49
N GLN A 298 -3.02 32.10 3.33
CA GLN A 298 -4.14 32.13 2.37
C GLN A 298 -5.40 31.43 2.91
N PHE A 299 -5.28 30.42 3.77
CA PHE A 299 -6.45 29.85 4.44
C PHE A 299 -7.10 30.82 5.43
N GLN A 300 -6.31 31.46 6.31
CA GLN A 300 -6.77 32.52 7.22
C GLN A 300 -7.46 33.63 6.44
N ARG A 301 -6.81 34.20 5.41
CA ARG A 301 -7.39 35.29 4.60
C ARG A 301 -8.60 34.88 3.75
N LYS A 302 -8.72 33.61 3.35
CA LYS A 302 -9.94 33.08 2.72
C LYS A 302 -11.09 32.97 3.72
N LEU A 303 -10.82 32.52 4.95
CA LEU A 303 -11.83 32.42 6.01
C LEU A 303 -12.26 33.81 6.50
N ASP A 304 -11.31 34.70 6.81
CA ASP A 304 -11.59 36.07 7.25
C ASP A 304 -12.52 36.78 6.29
N ARG A 305 -12.29 36.67 4.96
CA ARG A 305 -13.19 37.29 3.95
C ARG A 305 -14.61 36.73 3.93
N ILE A 306 -14.80 35.46 4.30
CA ILE A 306 -16.13 34.84 4.38
C ILE A 306 -16.80 35.21 5.71
N ASP A 307 -16.02 35.29 6.79
CA ASP A 307 -16.49 35.63 8.14
C ASP A 307 -16.83 37.11 8.29
N GLU A 308 -16.02 38.01 7.71
CA GLU A 308 -16.22 39.47 7.68
C GLU A 308 -17.28 39.92 6.66
N ALA A 309 -17.71 39.05 5.75
CA ALA A 309 -18.83 39.33 4.84
C ALA A 309 -20.21 39.22 5.51
N ARG A 310 -20.27 38.79 6.78
CA ARG A 310 -21.52 38.68 7.55
C ARG A 310 -22.03 40.06 7.98
N VAL A 311 -23.35 40.24 7.94
CA VAL A 311 -24.03 41.46 8.42
C VAL A 311 -24.74 41.14 9.73
N ASP A 312 -24.40 41.86 10.80
CA ASP A 312 -24.91 41.61 12.17
C ASP A 312 -24.79 40.14 12.60
N GLY A 313 -23.67 39.50 12.23
CA GLY A 313 -23.39 38.08 12.48
C GLY A 313 -24.05 37.08 11.52
N ASN A 314 -24.94 37.53 10.63
CA ASN A 314 -25.69 36.66 9.72
C ASN A 314 -25.07 36.62 8.32
N PHE A 315 -25.08 35.44 7.69
CA PHE A 315 -24.87 35.33 6.25
C PHE A 315 -26.07 35.91 5.52
N VAL A 316 -25.81 36.71 4.49
CA VAL A 316 -26.83 37.30 3.62
C VAL A 316 -26.60 36.90 2.16
N ASP A 317 -27.67 36.78 1.39
CA ASP A 317 -27.60 36.54 -0.05
C ASP A 317 -27.32 37.83 -0.84
N SER A 318 -27.28 37.73 -2.17
CA SER A 318 -27.02 38.87 -3.07
C SER A 318 -28.08 39.97 -3.05
N LEU A 319 -29.24 39.73 -2.40
CA LEU A 319 -30.31 40.70 -2.17
C LEU A 319 -30.33 41.20 -0.70
N GLY A 320 -29.34 40.83 0.10
CA GLY A 320 -29.24 41.19 1.52
C GLY A 320 -30.19 40.41 2.43
N GLN A 321 -30.82 39.32 1.96
CA GLN A 321 -31.72 38.52 2.80
C GLN A 321 -30.91 37.53 3.65
N PRO A 322 -31.21 37.38 4.96
CA PRO A 322 -30.46 36.49 5.83
C PRO A 322 -30.66 35.00 5.48
N ALA A 323 -29.65 34.20 5.81
CA ALA A 323 -29.68 32.75 5.75
C ALA A 323 -30.74 32.16 6.69
N ASP A 324 -31.33 31.02 6.31
CA ASP A 324 -32.16 30.26 7.24
C ASP A 324 -31.31 29.63 8.35
N LEU A 325 -31.96 29.11 9.40
CA LEU A 325 -31.25 28.56 10.57
C LEU A 325 -30.35 27.36 10.21
N HIS A 326 -30.64 26.64 9.12
CA HIS A 326 -29.83 25.52 8.67
C HIS A 326 -28.60 25.98 7.91
N ALA A 327 -28.76 26.89 6.94
CA ALA A 327 -27.65 27.48 6.22
C ALA A 327 -26.70 28.23 7.16
N GLN A 328 -27.23 29.11 8.02
CA GLN A 328 -26.45 29.87 9.00
C GLN A 328 -25.60 28.95 9.90
N ARG A 329 -26.21 27.92 10.52
CA ARG A 329 -25.48 26.98 11.39
C ARG A 329 -24.47 26.13 10.63
N THR A 330 -24.79 25.70 9.41
CA THR A 330 -23.90 24.88 8.58
C THR A 330 -22.64 25.64 8.17
N LEU A 331 -22.78 26.88 7.70
CA LEU A 331 -21.66 27.73 7.31
C LEU A 331 -20.77 28.08 8.51
N LEU A 332 -21.36 28.49 9.63
CA LEU A 332 -20.62 28.77 10.87
C LEU A 332 -19.88 27.54 11.40
N TYR A 333 -20.47 26.35 11.36
CA TYR A 333 -19.78 25.10 11.73
C TYR A 333 -18.52 24.88 10.89
N LEU A 334 -18.60 25.07 9.57
CA LEU A 334 -17.45 24.90 8.68
C LEU A 334 -16.35 25.94 8.93
N ILE A 335 -16.71 27.22 9.20
CA ILE A 335 -15.74 28.25 9.60
C ILE A 335 -15.03 27.87 10.89
N ARG A 336 -15.79 27.56 11.95
CA ARG A 336 -15.23 27.16 13.26
C ARG A 336 -14.32 25.95 13.14
N ARG A 337 -14.73 24.93 12.37
CA ARG A 337 -13.92 23.73 12.15
C ARG A 337 -12.65 24.04 11.35
N SER A 338 -12.69 24.99 10.41
CA SER A 338 -11.52 25.41 9.64
C SER A 338 -10.51 26.20 10.49
N TYR A 339 -10.96 27.18 11.29
CA TYR A 339 -10.07 27.86 12.25
C TYR A 339 -9.50 26.90 13.29
N ALA A 340 -10.26 25.88 13.73
CA ALA A 340 -9.76 24.86 14.65
C ALA A 340 -8.62 24.01 14.05
N TYR A 341 -8.68 23.68 12.75
CA TYR A 341 -7.55 23.01 12.07
C TYR A 341 -6.34 23.94 11.92
N ILE A 342 -6.53 25.23 11.62
CA ILE A 342 -5.43 26.21 11.54
C ILE A 342 -4.76 26.35 12.91
N TYR A 343 -5.54 26.44 14.00
CA TYR A 343 -5.03 26.45 15.37
C TYR A 343 -4.23 25.17 15.67
N ALA A 344 -4.78 23.99 15.38
CA ALA A 344 -4.11 22.71 15.59
C ALA A 344 -2.77 22.60 14.85
N LEU A 345 -2.70 23.10 13.61
CA LEU A 345 -1.46 23.19 12.85
C LEU A 345 -0.49 24.20 13.50
N LEU A 346 -0.92 25.42 13.80
CA LEU A 346 -0.06 26.43 14.42
C LEU A 346 0.60 25.96 15.72
N ILE A 347 -0.14 25.25 16.60
CA ILE A 347 0.43 24.69 17.85
C ILE A 347 1.29 23.44 17.63
N SER A 348 1.18 22.75 16.48
CA SER A 348 2.04 21.62 16.12
C SER A 348 3.32 22.05 15.39
N SER A 349 3.65 23.34 15.38
CA SER A 349 4.87 23.86 14.75
C SER A 349 6.07 23.69 15.67
N GLU A 350 6.98 22.81 15.27
CA GLU A 350 8.22 22.53 15.99
C GLU A 350 9.25 23.67 15.82
N PRO A 351 10.06 24.01 16.85
CA PRO A 351 11.08 25.06 16.78
C PRO A 351 12.31 24.55 16.01
N VAL A 352 12.13 24.31 14.72
CA VAL A 352 13.09 23.72 13.78
C VAL A 352 12.92 24.41 12.44
N SER A 353 13.98 24.99 11.89
CA SER A 353 13.92 25.59 10.56
C SER A 353 13.60 24.54 9.49
N GLU A 354 12.91 24.96 8.43
CA GLU A 354 12.54 24.09 7.29
C GLU A 354 13.75 23.29 6.74
N ALA A 355 14.94 23.89 6.77
CA ALA A 355 16.20 23.29 6.36
C ALA A 355 16.62 22.06 7.17
N LEU A 356 16.19 21.95 8.44
CA LEU A 356 16.47 20.82 9.33
C LEU A 356 15.29 19.84 9.47
N LEU A 357 14.08 20.20 9.02
CA LEU A 357 12.91 19.30 9.08
C LEU A 357 13.17 17.91 8.48
N PRO A 358 13.89 17.72 7.36
CA PRO A 358 14.19 16.38 6.84
C PRO A 358 14.99 15.51 7.81
N ILE A 359 15.88 16.11 8.61
CA ILE A 359 16.68 15.41 9.62
C ILE A 359 15.84 15.17 10.88
N TYR A 360 15.12 16.20 11.33
CA TYR A 360 14.26 16.16 12.50
C TYR A 360 13.14 15.11 12.34
N ASN A 361 12.48 15.04 11.18
CA ASN A 361 11.44 14.04 10.89
C ASN A 361 11.99 12.60 10.86
N GLN A 362 13.23 12.41 10.37
CA GLN A 362 13.91 11.11 10.44
C GLN A 362 14.21 10.72 11.90
N LEU A 363 14.62 11.67 12.73
CA LEU A 363 14.83 11.44 14.16
C LEU A 363 13.51 11.25 14.94
N GLN A 364 12.42 11.94 14.60
CA GLN A 364 11.10 11.71 15.22
C GLN A 364 10.55 10.31 14.85
N THR A 365 10.71 9.89 13.60
CA THR A 365 10.34 8.55 13.14
C THR A 365 11.16 7.50 13.90
N LEU A 366 12.47 7.71 13.97
CA LEU A 366 13.37 6.82 14.70
C LEU A 366 13.05 6.77 16.20
N ARG A 367 12.81 7.93 16.83
CA ARG A 367 12.35 8.04 18.22
C ARG A 367 11.09 7.21 18.44
N ARG A 368 10.09 7.32 17.56
CA ARG A 368 8.86 6.53 17.66
C ARG A 368 9.15 5.04 17.61
N CYS A 369 9.94 4.57 16.64
CA CYS A 369 10.37 3.18 16.58
C CYS A 369 11.16 2.73 17.83
N LEU A 370 12.02 3.58 18.39
CA LEU A 370 12.82 3.28 19.58
C LEU A 370 12.00 3.31 20.88
N VAL A 371 11.00 4.20 20.97
CA VAL A 371 9.99 4.20 22.05
C VAL A 371 9.14 2.93 21.95
N GLU A 372 8.63 2.58 20.78
CA GLU A 372 7.89 1.33 20.56
C GLU A 372 8.74 0.09 20.94
N VAL A 373 10.02 0.05 20.56
CA VAL A 373 10.97 -1.02 20.97
C VAL A 373 11.17 -1.06 22.48
N LYS A 374 11.23 0.09 23.16
CA LYS A 374 11.42 0.20 24.61
C LYS A 374 10.15 -0.15 25.40
N GLU A 375 8.99 0.28 24.94
CA GLU A 375 7.67 -0.08 25.49
C GLU A 375 7.40 -1.58 25.29
N SER A 376 7.91 -2.15 24.19
CA SER A 376 7.98 -3.60 23.94
C SER A 376 9.14 -4.29 24.68
N GLY A 377 9.39 -3.91 25.93
CA GLY A 377 10.36 -4.55 26.82
C GLY A 377 11.84 -4.36 26.48
N GLY A 378 12.21 -3.79 25.34
CA GLY A 378 13.60 -3.66 24.87
C GLY A 378 14.21 -4.95 24.32
N VAL A 379 15.37 -4.83 23.68
CA VAL A 379 16.07 -5.93 23.01
C VAL A 379 16.95 -6.76 23.95
N SER A 380 17.08 -8.04 23.63
CA SER A 380 18.05 -8.96 24.26
C SER A 380 19.46 -8.86 23.68
N ASN A 381 19.62 -8.35 22.45
CA ASN A 381 20.90 -8.31 21.75
C ASN A 381 21.14 -6.93 21.13
N THR A 382 22.30 -6.33 21.38
CA THR A 382 22.68 -5.03 20.82
C THR A 382 22.74 -5.01 19.29
N ARG A 383 22.85 -6.17 18.63
CA ARG A 383 22.74 -6.30 17.16
C ARG A 383 21.33 -6.02 16.62
N GLU A 384 20.28 -6.20 17.41
CA GLU A 384 18.90 -5.88 17.01
C GLU A 384 18.69 -4.37 16.91
N LEU A 385 19.44 -3.58 17.70
CA LEU A 385 19.48 -2.12 17.60
C LEU A 385 20.40 -1.61 16.49
N TYR A 386 21.09 -2.49 15.76
CA TYR A 386 22.07 -2.09 14.74
C TYR A 386 21.46 -1.26 13.59
N PRO A 387 20.27 -1.55 13.04
CA PRO A 387 19.64 -0.70 12.04
C PRO A 387 19.36 0.73 12.55
N TYR A 388 18.85 0.85 13.78
CA TYR A 388 18.60 2.16 14.41
C TYR A 388 19.91 2.91 14.71
N SER A 389 20.93 2.19 15.18
CA SER A 389 22.26 2.72 15.48
C SER A 389 22.99 3.17 14.21
N MET A 390 22.89 2.40 13.12
CA MET A 390 23.38 2.81 11.80
C MET A 390 22.66 4.06 11.30
N LYS A 391 21.34 4.14 11.49
CA LYS A 391 20.59 5.33 11.07
C LYS A 391 20.93 6.57 11.90
N LEU A 392 21.12 6.42 13.21
CA LEU A 392 21.64 7.48 14.09
C LEU A 392 23.00 7.94 13.65
N ASN A 393 23.97 7.03 13.52
CA ASN A 393 25.32 7.37 13.12
C ASN A 393 25.35 7.98 11.70
N SER A 394 24.46 7.54 10.79
CA SER A 394 24.30 8.17 9.47
C SER A 394 23.78 9.60 9.54
N ILE A 395 22.98 9.95 10.55
CA ILE A 395 22.49 11.32 10.78
C ILE A 395 23.56 12.14 11.51
N ASP A 396 24.18 11.57 12.54
CA ASP A 396 25.26 12.22 13.30
C ASP A 396 26.46 12.57 12.40
N ASN A 397 26.85 11.68 11.50
CA ASN A 397 27.89 11.92 10.49
C ASN A 397 27.57 13.06 9.49
N MET A 398 26.34 13.61 9.48
CA MET A 398 26.01 14.83 8.73
C MET A 398 26.43 16.11 9.48
N ARG A 399 26.83 16.00 10.75
CA ARG A 399 27.30 17.12 11.57
C ARG A 399 28.78 17.42 11.29
N VAL A 400 29.11 18.70 11.28
CA VAL A 400 30.48 19.22 11.37
C VAL A 400 30.57 19.98 12.69
N ASP A 401 31.61 19.71 13.50
CA ASP A 401 31.80 20.31 14.83
C ASP A 401 30.53 20.29 15.72
N GLY A 402 29.75 19.20 15.66
CA GLY A 402 28.52 19.00 16.43
C GLY A 402 27.29 19.77 15.93
N LYS A 403 27.33 20.38 14.74
CA LYS A 403 26.25 21.16 14.14
C LYS A 403 25.88 20.67 12.76
N PHE A 404 24.60 20.76 12.41
CA PHE A 404 24.12 20.50 11.05
C PHE A 404 24.26 21.76 10.20
N TYR A 405 24.90 21.63 9.03
CA TYR A 405 25.12 22.72 8.09
C TYR A 405 24.27 22.57 6.83
N VAL A 406 23.87 23.70 6.24
CA VAL A 406 23.23 23.74 4.92
C VAL A 406 23.97 24.76 4.06
N GLY A 407 24.80 24.25 3.15
CA GLY A 407 25.84 25.05 2.51
C GLY A 407 26.88 25.50 3.54
N THR A 408 27.12 26.80 3.64
CA THR A 408 28.00 27.42 4.66
C THR A 408 27.25 27.88 5.91
N ASP A 409 25.92 27.84 5.92
CA ASP A 409 25.10 28.39 7.00
C ASP A 409 24.74 27.31 8.03
N ILE A 410 24.59 27.72 9.29
CA ILE A 410 24.06 26.89 10.39
C ILE A 410 22.58 27.26 10.55
N PRO A 411 21.62 26.41 10.17
CA PRO A 411 20.20 26.73 10.31
C PRO A 411 19.74 26.67 11.76
N GLU A 412 18.69 27.41 12.07
CA GLU A 412 18.02 27.46 13.37
C GLU A 412 17.32 26.14 13.70
N GLY A 413 17.16 25.85 15.01
CA GLY A 413 16.62 24.57 15.50
C GLY A 413 17.66 23.52 15.87
N GLN A 414 18.96 23.83 15.80
CA GLN A 414 20.05 22.92 16.22
C GLN A 414 19.82 22.32 17.61
N ALA A 415 19.29 23.11 18.57
CA ALA A 415 19.05 22.63 19.93
C ALA A 415 18.00 21.52 19.96
N SER A 416 16.88 21.72 19.25
CA SER A 416 15.77 20.77 19.11
C SER A 416 16.22 19.49 18.41
N VAL A 417 16.99 19.60 17.32
CA VAL A 417 17.53 18.45 16.58
C VAL A 417 18.57 17.69 17.39
N ASN A 418 19.49 18.38 18.07
CA ASN A 418 20.50 17.74 18.91
C ASN A 418 19.90 17.11 20.17
N ALA A 419 18.88 17.73 20.79
CA ALA A 419 18.15 17.14 21.91
C ALA A 419 17.41 15.87 21.48
N LEU A 420 16.72 15.89 20.34
CA LEU A 420 16.05 14.73 19.78
C LEU A 420 17.03 13.62 19.35
N LEU A 421 18.19 13.98 18.80
CA LEU A 421 19.27 13.05 18.48
C LEU A 421 19.83 12.39 19.75
N ALA A 422 20.08 13.17 20.80
CA ALA A 422 20.52 12.67 22.09
C ALA A 422 19.46 11.76 22.74
N GLU A 423 18.18 12.15 22.73
CA GLU A 423 17.08 11.31 23.20
C GLU A 423 17.02 9.98 22.43
N CYS A 424 17.25 9.98 21.12
CA CYS A 424 17.31 8.72 20.36
C CYS A 424 18.52 7.86 20.74
N TYR A 425 19.69 8.45 21.03
CA TYR A 425 20.85 7.70 21.54
C TYR A 425 20.60 7.15 22.95
N ASP A 426 19.95 7.91 23.84
CA ASP A 426 19.53 7.48 25.17
C ASP A 426 18.45 6.38 25.12
N LEU A 427 17.53 6.46 24.15
CA LEU A 427 16.56 5.41 23.87
C LEU A 427 17.24 4.14 23.35
N VAL A 428 18.21 4.23 22.43
CA VAL A 428 19.04 3.07 22.02
C VAL A 428 19.78 2.48 23.22
N SER A 429 20.39 3.30 24.07
CA SER A 429 21.12 2.80 25.24
C SER A 429 20.21 2.20 26.32
N SER A 430 18.99 2.72 26.48
CA SER A 430 18.00 2.23 27.47
C SER A 430 17.08 1.14 26.94
N ALA A 431 17.08 0.88 25.64
CA ALA A 431 16.39 -0.26 25.01
C ALA A 431 17.18 -1.57 25.09
N VAL A 432 18.42 -1.57 25.60
CA VAL A 432 19.18 -2.81 25.87
C VAL A 432 18.81 -3.34 27.26
N LYS A 433 18.35 -4.59 27.35
CA LYS A 433 18.12 -5.26 28.64
C LYS A 433 19.45 -5.39 29.42
N ILE A 434 19.66 -4.56 30.43
CA ILE A 434 20.81 -4.68 31.34
C ILE A 434 20.59 -5.92 32.22
N SER A 435 21.33 -6.99 31.95
CA SER A 435 21.41 -8.14 32.86
C SER A 435 22.20 -7.75 34.11
N GLU A 436 21.55 -7.63 35.26
CA GLU A 436 22.25 -7.55 36.55
C GLU A 436 22.97 -8.87 36.85
N VAL A 437 24.28 -8.87 36.68
CA VAL A 437 25.19 -9.65 37.52
C VAL A 437 26.21 -8.66 38.07
N GLY A 438 26.12 -8.37 39.36
CA GLY A 438 26.82 -7.23 39.94
C GLY A 438 28.34 -7.40 40.01
N LEU A 439 29.09 -6.30 39.93
CA LEU A 439 29.81 -5.75 41.09
C LEU A 439 30.60 -4.45 40.75
N CYS A 440 30.50 -3.49 41.67
CA CYS A 440 31.46 -2.41 41.96
C CYS A 440 32.09 -1.57 40.82
N ARG A 441 31.62 -0.32 40.69
CA ARG A 441 32.50 0.83 40.41
C ARG A 441 33.10 1.37 41.72
N ARG A 442 34.42 1.33 41.88
CA ARG A 442 35.22 2.34 42.62
C ARG A 442 36.57 2.56 41.91
N PRO A 443 37.20 3.74 42.05
CA PRO A 443 37.99 4.33 40.98
C PRO A 443 39.47 3.96 40.96
N ILE A 444 40.10 4.25 39.82
CA ILE A 444 41.53 4.07 39.55
C ILE A 444 42.36 5.10 40.33
N THR A 445 43.39 4.63 41.01
CA THR A 445 44.57 5.42 41.41
C THR A 445 45.84 4.65 41.05
N GLU A 446 46.75 5.33 40.35
CA GLU A 446 48.22 5.14 40.24
C GLU A 446 48.86 3.73 40.35
N GLY A 447 49.82 3.44 39.47
CA GLY A 447 51.03 2.71 39.91
C GLY A 447 51.63 1.60 39.02
N VAL A 448 52.35 1.99 37.96
CA VAL A 448 53.78 1.63 37.75
C VAL A 448 54.23 0.14 37.71
N LYS A 449 54.91 -0.21 36.59
CA LYS A 449 55.99 -1.22 36.38
C LYS A 449 55.68 -2.72 36.07
N ASN A 450 55.92 -3.02 34.78
CA ASN A 450 57.04 -3.83 34.24
C ASN A 450 57.11 -5.37 34.37
N ILE A 451 57.66 -5.96 33.29
CA ILE A 451 58.23 -7.33 33.12
C ILE A 451 57.17 -8.45 33.03
N GLY A 452 57.24 -9.41 32.08
CA GLY A 452 58.12 -9.53 30.92
C GLY A 452 58.15 -10.95 30.31
N GLU A 453 58.46 -11.01 29.01
CA GLU A 453 59.08 -12.14 28.27
C GLU A 453 58.37 -13.52 28.04
N LYS A 454 58.60 -14.01 26.81
CA LYS A 454 58.84 -15.41 26.36
C LYS A 454 57.67 -16.41 26.12
N SER A 455 57.31 -16.48 24.84
CA SER A 455 57.08 -17.73 24.07
C SER A 455 58.38 -18.59 24.05
N PRO A 456 58.40 -19.95 23.85
CA PRO A 456 57.98 -20.56 22.58
C PRO A 456 57.52 -22.06 22.52
N ARG A 457 56.72 -22.37 21.48
CA ARG A 457 56.78 -23.53 20.54
C ARG A 457 56.78 -25.03 20.99
N VAL A 458 55.84 -25.78 20.36
CA VAL A 458 56.04 -26.97 19.46
C VAL A 458 55.78 -28.44 19.94
N ARG A 459 54.77 -29.05 19.28
CA ARG A 459 54.55 -30.43 18.74
C ARG A 459 54.33 -31.69 19.61
N ASP A 460 53.33 -32.46 19.11
CA ASP A 460 53.18 -33.93 18.88
C ASP A 460 53.46 -34.90 20.05
N SER A 461 52.87 -36.11 20.18
CA SER A 461 52.13 -37.03 19.27
C SER A 461 51.01 -37.81 20.06
N ASP A 462 50.22 -38.79 19.58
CA ASP A 462 50.57 -40.14 19.06
C ASP A 462 49.33 -40.97 18.58
N PHE A 463 49.49 -41.78 17.52
CA PHE A 463 49.05 -43.21 17.29
C PHE A 463 47.54 -43.62 17.33
N GLN A 464 47.03 -44.64 16.60
CA GLN A 464 47.56 -45.57 15.58
C GLN A 464 46.45 -46.17 14.65
N LEU A 465 46.86 -46.78 13.53
CA LEU A 465 46.10 -47.56 12.50
C LEU A 465 46.15 -49.10 12.80
N PRO A 466 45.50 -50.08 12.07
CA PRO A 466 45.38 -50.17 10.60
C PRO A 466 44.18 -50.94 9.93
N HIS A 467 44.27 -51.07 8.59
CA HIS A 467 43.39 -51.76 7.61
C HIS A 467 43.29 -53.31 7.78
N SER A 468 42.49 -54.13 7.07
CA SER A 468 42.00 -54.14 5.65
C SER A 468 40.80 -55.12 5.47
N SER A 469 40.24 -55.56 4.32
CA SER A 469 40.65 -55.58 2.89
C SER A 469 39.47 -55.56 1.87
N ARG A 470 39.22 -56.62 1.06
CA ARG A 470 38.19 -56.76 0.00
C ARG A 470 37.84 -58.24 -0.29
N GLN A 471 36.60 -58.45 -0.79
CA GLN A 471 36.12 -59.55 -1.66
C GLN A 471 36.07 -61.01 -1.15
N GLN A 472 34.86 -61.59 -1.24
CA GLN A 472 34.61 -62.96 -1.70
C GLN A 472 33.36 -63.01 -2.59
N ILE A 473 33.28 -64.02 -3.46
CA ILE A 473 32.34 -64.18 -4.60
C ILE A 473 31.85 -65.65 -4.63
N GLU A 474 30.58 -65.86 -5.02
CA GLU A 474 29.97 -67.17 -5.40
C GLU A 474 29.89 -68.26 -4.29
N MET A 475 29.06 -69.31 -4.35
CA MET A 475 28.13 -69.82 -5.38
C MET A 475 27.04 -70.71 -4.71
N VAL A 476 25.85 -70.84 -5.33
CA VAL A 476 25.14 -72.13 -5.63
C VAL A 476 23.84 -71.82 -6.39
N ARG A 477 23.43 -72.74 -7.28
CA ARG A 477 22.43 -72.54 -8.34
C ARG A 477 21.12 -73.33 -8.13
N GLN A 478 20.04 -72.84 -8.79
CA GLN A 478 18.97 -73.63 -9.44
C GLN A 478 17.98 -74.39 -8.50
N LEU A 479 16.77 -74.81 -8.88
CA LEU A 479 16.01 -74.97 -10.16
C LEU A 479 14.47 -74.91 -9.80
N ILE A 480 13.48 -74.55 -10.64
CA ILE A 480 12.74 -75.40 -11.62
C ILE A 480 11.69 -74.56 -12.44
N TRP A 481 11.72 -74.68 -13.79
CA TRP A 481 10.67 -74.58 -14.86
C TRP A 481 9.79 -73.30 -15.06
N GLN A 482 9.68 -72.67 -16.27
CA GLN A 482 9.24 -73.06 -17.65
C GLN A 482 7.70 -73.05 -17.86
N ARG A 483 7.09 -72.61 -18.99
CA ARG A 483 7.45 -72.49 -20.44
C ARG A 483 6.88 -71.17 -21.07
N ALA A 484 7.07 -70.73 -22.34
CA ALA A 484 7.64 -71.35 -23.56
C ALA A 484 8.23 -70.33 -24.58
N THR A 485 9.21 -70.81 -25.38
CA THR A 485 9.67 -70.49 -26.77
C THR A 485 8.80 -69.61 -27.71
N ALA A 486 9.28 -68.97 -28.80
CA ALA A 486 10.60 -68.60 -29.40
C ALA A 486 10.29 -67.72 -30.67
N SER A 487 11.14 -66.84 -31.22
CA SER A 487 12.25 -67.13 -32.17
C SER A 487 12.80 -65.84 -32.84
N ARG A 488 14.00 -65.94 -33.46
CA ARG A 488 14.84 -64.87 -34.06
C ARG A 488 14.32 -64.19 -35.34
N ARG A 489 14.76 -62.94 -35.61
CA ARG A 489 15.58 -62.45 -36.77
C ARG A 489 15.75 -60.90 -36.69
N LEU A 490 16.97 -60.37 -36.68
CA LEU A 490 17.77 -59.80 -37.80
C LEU A 490 17.21 -58.52 -38.47
N ALA A 491 18.07 -57.52 -38.61
CA ALA A 491 17.86 -56.18 -39.21
C ALA A 491 17.75 -56.25 -40.77
N PRO A 492 17.48 -55.16 -41.54
CA PRO A 492 18.18 -53.87 -41.49
C PRO A 492 17.35 -52.58 -41.75
N CYS A 493 18.07 -51.45 -41.78
CA CYS A 493 17.65 -50.11 -42.19
C CYS A 493 16.86 -50.04 -43.52
N LEU A 494 15.95 -49.05 -43.63
CA LEU A 494 16.12 -47.86 -44.47
C LEU A 494 14.90 -46.91 -44.34
N THR A 495 15.14 -45.61 -44.52
CA THR A 495 14.10 -44.55 -44.48
C THR A 495 13.27 -44.50 -45.77
N PRO A 496 12.06 -43.91 -45.72
CA PRO A 496 11.90 -42.65 -46.45
C PRO A 496 11.12 -41.56 -45.70
N ARG A 497 11.07 -40.39 -46.35
CA ARG A 497 10.70 -39.05 -45.86
C ARG A 497 9.23 -38.87 -45.41
N PRO A 498 8.93 -37.83 -44.61
CA PRO A 498 7.59 -37.58 -44.09
C PRO A 498 6.65 -36.97 -45.14
N GLY A 499 5.42 -37.48 -45.18
CA GLY A 499 4.27 -36.87 -45.85
C GLY A 499 3.09 -36.85 -44.89
N LEU A 500 2.38 -35.72 -44.82
CA LEU A 500 1.33 -35.39 -43.85
C LEU A 500 0.40 -36.57 -43.48
N GLN A 501 0.37 -36.96 -42.21
CA GLN A 501 -0.74 -37.70 -41.63
C GLN A 501 -1.60 -36.78 -40.76
N ARG A 502 -2.88 -36.68 -41.13
CA ARG A 502 -3.93 -36.08 -40.28
C ARG A 502 -3.94 -36.81 -38.94
N ARG A 503 -3.89 -36.06 -37.82
CA ARG A 503 -4.12 -36.62 -36.49
C ARG A 503 -5.56 -37.11 -36.37
N THR A 504 -5.74 -38.29 -35.80
CA THR A 504 -7.04 -38.85 -35.41
C THR A 504 -7.48 -38.28 -34.06
N LEU A 505 -8.78 -38.05 -33.92
CA LEU A 505 -9.40 -37.44 -32.74
C LEU A 505 -9.41 -38.37 -31.53
N ALA A 506 -8.39 -38.23 -30.69
CA ALA A 506 -8.44 -38.52 -29.26
C ALA A 506 -7.39 -37.63 -28.55
N THR A 507 -7.71 -37.17 -27.33
CA THR A 507 -6.81 -36.51 -26.36
C THR A 507 -6.38 -35.03 -26.52
N GLU A 508 -7.10 -34.18 -27.27
CA GLU A 508 -6.81 -32.72 -27.27
C GLU A 508 -6.87 -32.10 -25.85
N ALA A 509 -7.85 -32.46 -25.02
CA ALA A 509 -7.93 -32.00 -23.63
C ALA A 509 -6.72 -32.40 -22.76
N ALA A 510 -6.18 -33.62 -22.93
CA ALA A 510 -5.02 -34.09 -22.14
C ALA A 510 -3.72 -33.37 -22.54
N SER A 511 -3.60 -32.96 -23.81
CA SER A 511 -2.42 -32.21 -24.28
C SER A 511 -2.30 -30.80 -23.70
N SER A 512 -3.39 -30.22 -23.17
CA SER A 512 -3.40 -28.88 -22.53
C SER A 512 -2.95 -28.87 -21.07
N ARG A 513 -2.85 -30.04 -20.42
CA ARG A 513 -2.59 -30.21 -18.97
C ARG A 513 -1.25 -30.88 -18.65
N SER A 514 -0.53 -31.35 -19.68
CA SER A 514 0.84 -31.86 -19.58
C SER A 514 1.83 -30.80 -20.08
N PRO A 515 2.96 -30.54 -19.40
CA PRO A 515 4.03 -29.71 -19.94
C PRO A 515 4.55 -30.30 -21.27
N PRO A 516 5.00 -29.47 -22.23
CA PRO A 516 5.55 -29.94 -23.49
C PRO A 516 6.97 -30.52 -23.32
N TYR A 517 7.13 -31.53 -22.48
CA TYR A 517 8.42 -32.10 -22.07
C TYR A 517 9.41 -32.38 -23.21
N PRO A 518 9.03 -32.91 -24.40
CA PRO A 518 9.98 -33.11 -25.50
C PRO A 518 10.57 -31.81 -26.07
N LYS A 519 9.89 -30.66 -25.93
CA LYS A 519 10.40 -29.32 -26.24
C LYS A 519 11.33 -28.84 -25.12
N ILE A 520 10.87 -28.92 -23.88
CA ILE A 520 11.59 -28.42 -22.69
C ILE A 520 12.93 -29.16 -22.52
N VAL A 521 12.94 -30.51 -22.60
CA VAL A 521 14.18 -31.31 -22.47
C VAL A 521 15.18 -30.98 -23.58
N ARG A 522 14.72 -30.82 -24.83
CA ARG A 522 15.59 -30.43 -25.96
C ARG A 522 16.17 -29.02 -25.77
N ASN A 523 15.39 -28.08 -25.27
CA ASN A 523 15.89 -26.76 -24.93
C ASN A 523 16.90 -26.81 -23.77
N LEU A 524 16.74 -27.69 -22.78
CA LEU A 524 17.73 -27.89 -21.72
C LEU A 524 19.04 -28.49 -22.25
N GLU A 525 18.99 -29.41 -23.22
CA GLU A 525 20.18 -29.90 -23.93
C GLU A 525 20.93 -28.75 -24.62
N GLU A 526 20.18 -27.84 -25.28
CA GLU A 526 20.74 -26.65 -25.93
C GLU A 526 21.32 -25.64 -24.92
N VAL A 527 20.67 -25.41 -23.78
CA VAL A 527 21.22 -24.61 -22.66
C VAL A 527 22.55 -25.21 -22.18
N ARG A 528 22.65 -26.54 -22.05
CA ARG A 528 23.90 -27.22 -21.69
C ARG A 528 24.94 -27.17 -22.81
N ARG A 529 24.56 -27.07 -24.09
CA ARG A 529 25.48 -26.77 -25.20
C ARG A 529 26.06 -25.37 -25.08
N VAL A 530 25.21 -24.37 -24.80
CA VAL A 530 25.57 -22.95 -24.69
C VAL A 530 26.42 -22.65 -23.45
N LEU A 531 26.05 -23.18 -22.27
CA LEU A 531 26.73 -22.91 -21.00
C LEU A 531 27.86 -23.89 -20.66
N GLY A 532 27.99 -24.98 -21.42
CA GLY A 532 28.90 -26.09 -21.14
C GLY A 532 28.26 -27.19 -20.27
N SER A 533 28.39 -28.45 -20.71
CA SER A 533 27.66 -29.60 -20.14
C SER A 533 28.01 -29.95 -18.69
N GLN A 534 29.13 -29.45 -18.17
CA GLN A 534 29.61 -29.66 -16.80
C GLN A 534 29.08 -28.63 -15.80
N ARG A 535 28.42 -27.56 -16.25
CA ARG A 535 27.85 -26.58 -15.33
C ARG A 535 26.66 -27.17 -14.57
N ALA A 536 26.75 -27.19 -13.25
CA ALA A 536 25.62 -27.51 -12.39
C ALA A 536 24.60 -26.38 -12.41
N LEU A 537 23.33 -26.72 -12.61
CA LEU A 537 22.20 -25.80 -12.61
C LEU A 537 21.24 -26.14 -11.47
N THR A 538 20.74 -25.12 -10.78
CA THR A 538 19.60 -25.25 -9.84
C THR A 538 18.33 -25.66 -10.58
N LEU A 539 17.30 -26.14 -9.88
CA LEU A 539 16.01 -26.49 -10.51
C LEU A 539 15.38 -25.26 -11.19
N ALA A 540 15.40 -24.12 -10.51
CA ALA A 540 14.88 -22.86 -11.02
C ALA A 540 15.55 -22.48 -12.36
N GLU A 541 16.87 -22.61 -12.43
CA GLU A 541 17.64 -22.36 -13.66
C GLU A 541 17.32 -23.35 -14.76
N LYS A 542 17.21 -24.66 -14.45
CA LYS A 542 16.84 -25.67 -15.46
C LYS A 542 15.50 -25.36 -16.10
N ILE A 543 14.48 -25.05 -15.30
CA ILE A 543 13.14 -24.75 -15.81
C ILE A 543 13.14 -23.41 -16.55
N LEU A 544 13.66 -22.32 -15.98
CA LEU A 544 13.72 -21.02 -16.66
C LEU A 544 14.46 -21.10 -18.00
N TYR A 545 15.68 -21.66 -17.99
CA TYR A 545 16.52 -21.64 -19.19
C TYR A 545 15.98 -22.58 -20.29
N ALA A 546 15.31 -23.67 -19.93
CA ALA A 546 14.63 -24.54 -20.90
C ALA A 546 13.40 -23.87 -21.57
N HIS A 547 12.86 -22.80 -21.00
CA HIS A 547 11.76 -22.01 -21.59
C HIS A 547 12.24 -20.78 -22.37
N LEU A 548 13.55 -20.61 -22.60
CA LEU A 548 14.06 -19.51 -23.41
C LEU A 548 13.65 -19.65 -24.89
N ALA A 549 13.25 -18.53 -25.49
CA ALA A 549 13.03 -18.42 -26.94
C ALA A 549 14.33 -18.65 -27.72
N ASN A 550 15.45 -18.15 -27.18
CA ASN A 550 16.79 -18.35 -27.69
C ASN A 550 17.79 -18.39 -26.52
N PRO A 551 18.33 -19.59 -26.18
CA PRO A 551 19.31 -19.75 -25.11
C PRO A 551 20.61 -18.97 -25.33
N GLU A 552 21.13 -18.92 -26.56
CA GLU A 552 22.42 -18.27 -26.85
C GLU A 552 22.31 -16.74 -26.67
N GLU A 553 21.27 -16.13 -27.23
CA GLU A 553 20.98 -14.70 -27.09
C GLU A 553 20.76 -14.31 -25.62
N SER A 554 19.90 -15.05 -24.91
CA SER A 554 19.46 -14.67 -23.56
C SER A 554 20.50 -14.94 -22.48
N LEU A 555 21.40 -15.91 -22.69
CA LEU A 555 22.36 -16.34 -21.67
C LEU A 555 23.77 -15.78 -21.86
N LEU A 556 24.17 -15.37 -23.08
CA LEU A 556 25.54 -14.87 -23.34
C LEU A 556 25.63 -13.33 -23.45
N SER A 557 24.55 -12.66 -23.83
CA SER A 557 24.51 -11.19 -23.97
C SER A 557 24.60 -10.49 -22.61
N ASP A 558 25.56 -9.57 -22.44
CA ASP A 558 25.80 -8.77 -21.23
C ASP A 558 26.06 -9.56 -19.91
N THR A 559 26.37 -10.86 -20.02
CA THR A 559 26.55 -11.80 -18.90
C THR A 559 28.00 -12.31 -18.76
N ASN A 560 29.00 -11.63 -19.32
CA ASN A 560 30.38 -12.12 -19.36
C ASN A 560 30.46 -13.52 -20.00
N ASN A 561 29.84 -13.65 -21.18
CA ASN A 561 29.68 -14.90 -21.94
C ASN A 561 29.12 -16.04 -21.08
N GLY A 562 28.00 -15.77 -20.41
CA GLY A 562 27.30 -16.73 -19.56
C GLY A 562 27.89 -16.95 -18.17
N ARG A 563 28.98 -16.30 -17.77
CA ARG A 563 29.52 -16.46 -16.39
C ARG A 563 28.62 -15.78 -15.35
N ASP A 564 28.21 -14.55 -15.63
CA ASP A 564 27.51 -13.66 -14.72
C ASP A 564 26.02 -13.55 -15.14
N ILE A 565 25.24 -14.63 -15.06
CA ILE A 565 23.83 -14.66 -15.52
C ILE A 565 22.87 -14.06 -14.49
N ARG A 566 22.90 -14.57 -13.25
CA ARG A 566 21.95 -14.20 -12.19
C ARG A 566 22.08 -12.71 -11.84
N GLY A 567 20.95 -12.01 -11.80
CA GLY A 567 20.88 -10.55 -11.61
C GLY A 567 21.29 -9.70 -12.82
N ARG A 568 21.71 -10.29 -13.95
CA ARG A 568 22.18 -9.56 -15.14
C ARG A 568 21.47 -9.91 -16.44
N ALA A 569 21.28 -11.19 -16.76
CA ALA A 569 20.62 -11.59 -18.01
C ALA A 569 19.16 -11.09 -18.05
N ASN A 570 18.69 -10.68 -19.23
CA ASN A 570 17.27 -10.49 -19.52
C ASN A 570 16.80 -11.74 -20.29
N LEU A 571 16.10 -12.62 -19.59
CA LEU A 571 15.61 -13.89 -20.13
C LEU A 571 14.37 -13.64 -20.99
N LYS A 572 14.43 -13.98 -22.28
CA LYS A 572 13.28 -13.96 -23.19
C LYS A 572 12.58 -15.32 -23.15
N LEU A 573 11.54 -15.43 -22.33
CA LEU A 573 10.90 -16.70 -21.97
C LEU A 573 9.61 -16.94 -22.78
N LYS A 574 9.27 -18.21 -22.98
CA LYS A 574 8.06 -18.69 -23.65
C LYS A 574 7.27 -19.56 -22.67
N PRO A 575 6.34 -18.98 -21.90
CA PRO A 575 5.50 -19.73 -20.96
C PRO A 575 4.65 -20.79 -21.68
N ASP A 576 4.32 -21.88 -21.00
CA ASP A 576 3.48 -22.94 -21.55
C ASP A 576 1.97 -22.62 -21.47
N ARG A 577 1.57 -21.79 -20.50
CA ARG A 577 0.16 -21.41 -20.28
C ARG A 577 0.00 -20.10 -19.50
N VAL A 578 -1.23 -19.58 -19.52
CA VAL A 578 -1.68 -18.42 -18.72
C VAL A 578 -2.87 -18.79 -17.82
N ALA A 579 -2.95 -18.19 -16.64
CA ALA A 579 -4.14 -18.17 -15.81
C ALA A 579 -4.51 -16.74 -15.40
N MET A 580 -5.80 -16.39 -15.42
CA MET A 580 -6.28 -15.05 -15.08
C MET A 580 -7.44 -15.09 -14.11
N GLN A 581 -7.52 -14.13 -13.20
CA GLN A 581 -8.66 -13.95 -12.29
C GLN A 581 -9.51 -12.76 -12.71
N ASP A 582 -10.80 -12.77 -12.40
CA ASP A 582 -11.82 -11.85 -12.90
C ASP A 582 -11.52 -10.34 -12.68
N ALA A 583 -10.81 -9.96 -11.62
CA ALA A 583 -10.41 -8.58 -11.34
C ALA A 583 -9.14 -8.10 -12.07
N SER A 584 -8.45 -8.97 -12.83
CA SER A 584 -7.33 -8.62 -13.72
C SER A 584 -7.57 -9.06 -15.19
N ALA A 585 -8.31 -10.14 -15.42
CA ALA A 585 -8.70 -10.65 -16.73
C ALA A 585 -9.40 -9.59 -17.60
N GLN A 586 -10.16 -8.67 -17.00
CA GLN A 586 -10.83 -7.57 -17.70
C GLN A 586 -9.88 -6.81 -18.65
N MET A 587 -8.80 -6.23 -18.12
CA MET A 587 -7.87 -5.43 -18.91
C MET A 587 -6.93 -6.29 -19.77
N ALA A 588 -6.63 -7.52 -19.34
CA ALA A 588 -5.86 -8.47 -20.15
C ALA A 588 -6.61 -8.89 -21.43
N LEU A 589 -7.89 -9.25 -21.31
CA LEU A 589 -8.72 -9.63 -22.46
C LEU A 589 -9.01 -8.44 -23.38
N LEU A 590 -9.29 -7.25 -22.84
CA LEU A 590 -9.48 -6.06 -23.66
C LEU A 590 -8.22 -5.70 -24.47
N GLN A 591 -7.03 -5.89 -23.91
CA GLN A 591 -5.76 -5.75 -24.65
C GLN A 591 -5.59 -6.87 -25.69
N PHE A 592 -5.85 -8.13 -25.34
CA PHE A 592 -5.81 -9.25 -26.29
C PHE A 592 -6.79 -9.08 -27.47
N MET A 593 -8.00 -8.57 -27.20
CA MET A 593 -8.99 -8.22 -28.23
C MET A 593 -8.44 -7.20 -29.23
N SER A 594 -7.68 -6.21 -28.76
CA SER A 594 -7.05 -5.19 -29.63
C SER A 594 -5.97 -5.77 -30.56
N CYS A 595 -5.43 -6.96 -30.26
CA CYS A 595 -4.50 -7.67 -31.15
C CYS A 595 -5.18 -8.27 -32.40
N GLY A 596 -6.52 -8.36 -32.43
CA GLY A 596 -7.26 -8.89 -33.58
C GLY A 596 -7.08 -10.40 -33.85
N LEU A 597 -6.47 -11.14 -32.91
CA LEU A 597 -6.24 -12.58 -33.01
C LEU A 597 -7.55 -13.39 -32.90
N PRO A 598 -7.67 -14.54 -33.58
CA PRO A 598 -8.85 -15.40 -33.49
C PRO A 598 -8.87 -16.26 -32.22
N SER A 599 -7.73 -16.57 -31.62
CA SER A 599 -7.59 -17.42 -30.43
C SER A 599 -6.26 -17.17 -29.73
N THR A 600 -6.13 -17.59 -28.47
CA THR A 600 -4.85 -17.52 -27.75
C THR A 600 -3.84 -18.53 -28.31
N ALA A 601 -2.55 -18.20 -28.26
CA ALA A 601 -1.46 -19.02 -28.78
C ALA A 601 -0.97 -20.09 -27.79
N VAL A 602 -1.22 -19.88 -26.48
CA VAL A 602 -1.02 -20.86 -25.40
C VAL A 602 -2.36 -21.13 -24.71
N PRO A 603 -2.53 -22.31 -24.07
CA PRO A 603 -3.68 -22.58 -23.21
C PRO A 603 -3.87 -21.49 -22.14
N ALA A 604 -5.11 -21.04 -21.97
CA ALA A 604 -5.47 -19.99 -21.04
C ALA A 604 -6.72 -20.38 -20.26
N SER A 605 -6.84 -19.85 -19.03
CA SER A 605 -8.05 -20.02 -18.20
C SER A 605 -8.38 -18.73 -17.44
N ILE A 606 -9.67 -18.45 -17.26
CA ILE A 606 -10.21 -17.33 -16.48
C ILE A 606 -10.95 -17.90 -15.27
N HIS A 607 -10.78 -17.30 -14.09
CA HIS A 607 -11.36 -17.74 -12.82
C HIS A 607 -12.15 -16.60 -12.17
N CYS A 608 -13.38 -16.87 -11.74
CA CYS A 608 -14.28 -15.85 -11.19
C CYS A 608 -14.38 -15.94 -9.66
N ASP A 609 -13.39 -15.39 -8.97
CA ASP A 609 -13.15 -15.57 -7.54
C ASP A 609 -12.94 -14.27 -6.74
N HIS A 610 -12.63 -13.12 -7.34
CA HIS A 610 -12.37 -11.86 -6.63
C HIS A 610 -13.58 -10.91 -6.50
N MET A 611 -14.69 -11.18 -7.19
CA MET A 611 -15.90 -10.36 -7.12
C MET A 611 -17.08 -11.00 -6.36
N ILE A 612 -16.79 -11.95 -5.46
CA ILE A 612 -17.77 -12.59 -4.58
C ILE A 612 -17.58 -12.09 -3.14
N VAL A 613 -18.65 -11.55 -2.54
CA VAL A 613 -18.65 -10.96 -1.20
C VAL A 613 -19.14 -11.98 -0.17
N GLY A 614 -18.34 -12.25 0.86
CA GLY A 614 -18.80 -13.03 2.01
C GLY A 614 -19.61 -12.17 2.98
N GLU A 615 -20.75 -12.68 3.44
CA GLU A 615 -21.56 -12.12 4.54
C GLU A 615 -22.27 -13.23 5.32
N ARG A 616 -23.10 -14.05 4.65
CA ARG A 616 -24.05 -14.98 5.30
C ARG A 616 -23.88 -16.44 4.90
N GLY A 617 -22.91 -16.75 4.06
CA GLY A 617 -22.66 -18.10 3.54
C GLY A 617 -23.04 -18.24 2.06
N ALA A 618 -22.48 -19.27 1.43
CA ALA A 618 -22.44 -19.44 -0.02
C ALA A 618 -23.79 -19.26 -0.72
N ASP A 619 -24.86 -19.85 -0.18
CA ASP A 619 -26.20 -19.89 -0.78
C ASP A 619 -26.86 -18.50 -0.93
N THR A 620 -26.50 -17.55 -0.07
CA THR A 620 -26.99 -16.15 -0.16
C THR A 620 -25.99 -15.26 -0.90
N ASP A 621 -24.71 -15.44 -0.60
CA ASP A 621 -23.62 -14.56 -1.01
C ASP A 621 -23.29 -14.70 -2.49
N LEU A 622 -23.28 -15.92 -3.02
CA LEU A 622 -22.92 -16.20 -4.42
C LEU A 622 -23.99 -15.67 -5.42
N PRO A 623 -25.30 -15.94 -5.27
CA PRO A 623 -26.30 -15.40 -6.19
C PRO A 623 -26.34 -13.86 -6.20
N ALA A 624 -26.20 -13.23 -5.03
CA ALA A 624 -26.14 -11.78 -4.92
C ALA A 624 -24.90 -11.20 -5.64
N SER A 625 -23.76 -11.85 -5.49
CA SER A 625 -22.50 -11.45 -6.15
C SER A 625 -22.54 -11.64 -7.68
N ILE A 626 -23.16 -12.72 -8.16
CA ILE A 626 -23.42 -12.96 -9.58
C ILE A 626 -24.32 -11.86 -10.15
N GLN A 627 -25.43 -11.54 -9.46
CA GLN A 627 -26.34 -10.49 -9.91
C GLN A 627 -25.70 -9.10 -9.90
N GLY A 628 -24.86 -8.79 -8.90
CA GLY A 628 -24.16 -7.50 -8.78
C GLY A 628 -23.02 -7.28 -9.77
N ASN A 629 -22.41 -8.35 -10.31
CA ASN A 629 -21.28 -8.27 -11.23
C ASN A 629 -21.57 -8.89 -12.61
N LYS A 630 -22.85 -9.17 -12.92
CA LYS A 630 -23.29 -9.87 -14.14
C LYS A 630 -22.65 -9.32 -15.42
N GLU A 631 -22.58 -8.01 -15.59
CA GLU A 631 -21.97 -7.38 -16.77
C GLU A 631 -20.52 -7.84 -17.03
N VAL A 632 -19.73 -7.97 -15.96
CA VAL A 632 -18.33 -8.39 -16.07
C VAL A 632 -18.23 -9.90 -16.30
N PHE A 633 -19.09 -10.71 -15.66
CA PHE A 633 -19.11 -12.15 -15.90
C PHE A 633 -19.57 -12.49 -17.32
N ASP A 634 -20.59 -11.80 -17.86
CA ASP A 634 -21.05 -11.95 -19.25
C ASP A 634 -19.94 -11.57 -20.25
N PHE A 635 -19.18 -10.50 -19.97
CA PHE A 635 -18.01 -10.11 -20.75
C PHE A 635 -16.92 -11.20 -20.75
N LEU A 636 -16.53 -11.67 -19.56
CA LEU A 636 -15.47 -12.67 -19.42
C LEU A 636 -15.86 -14.01 -20.08
N GLU A 637 -17.10 -14.46 -19.91
CA GLU A 637 -17.60 -15.71 -20.50
C GLU A 637 -17.68 -15.61 -22.03
N SER A 638 -18.20 -14.51 -22.57
CA SER A 638 -18.31 -14.31 -24.02
C SER A 638 -16.95 -14.12 -24.70
N ALA A 639 -16.02 -13.40 -24.06
CA ALA A 639 -14.63 -13.33 -24.50
C ALA A 639 -13.95 -14.70 -24.48
N ALA A 640 -14.19 -15.50 -23.43
CA ALA A 640 -13.59 -16.83 -23.31
C ALA A 640 -14.04 -17.78 -24.43
N LYS A 641 -15.35 -17.84 -24.69
CA LYS A 641 -15.95 -18.59 -25.81
C LYS A 641 -15.41 -18.13 -27.16
N ARG A 642 -15.29 -16.82 -27.37
CA ARG A 642 -14.76 -16.26 -28.63
C ARG A 642 -13.33 -16.70 -28.90
N TYR A 643 -12.47 -16.67 -27.89
CA TYR A 643 -11.01 -16.82 -28.06
C TYR A 643 -10.45 -18.19 -27.64
N GLY A 644 -11.30 -19.13 -27.23
CA GLY A 644 -10.91 -20.51 -26.90
C GLY A 644 -10.25 -20.64 -25.52
N ILE A 645 -10.71 -19.86 -24.54
CA ILE A 645 -10.18 -19.81 -23.17
C ILE A 645 -11.10 -20.63 -22.25
N GLU A 646 -10.55 -21.40 -21.32
CA GLU A 646 -11.35 -22.11 -20.31
C GLU A 646 -11.93 -21.11 -19.29
N PHE A 647 -13.25 -20.92 -19.25
CA PHE A 647 -13.92 -20.05 -18.28
C PHE A 647 -14.43 -20.85 -17.09
N TRP A 648 -13.86 -20.62 -15.91
CA TRP A 648 -14.35 -21.12 -14.64
C TRP A 648 -15.36 -20.10 -14.07
N PRO A 649 -16.64 -20.47 -13.95
CA PRO A 649 -17.71 -19.54 -13.58
C PRO A 649 -17.67 -19.15 -12.09
N PRO A 650 -18.40 -18.11 -11.67
CA PRO A 650 -18.43 -17.65 -10.28
C PRO A 650 -18.84 -18.77 -9.32
N GLY A 651 -18.02 -19.00 -8.28
CA GLY A 651 -18.23 -20.08 -7.30
C GLY A 651 -17.56 -21.42 -7.64
N ALA A 652 -16.88 -21.53 -8.78
CA ALA A 652 -16.17 -22.76 -9.14
C ALA A 652 -14.87 -22.99 -8.35
N GLY A 653 -14.23 -21.92 -7.88
CA GLY A 653 -13.02 -22.01 -7.05
C GLY A 653 -12.06 -20.84 -7.23
N ILE A 654 -11.14 -20.75 -6.27
CA ILE A 654 -10.06 -19.77 -6.26
C ILE A 654 -8.96 -20.21 -7.24
N ILE A 655 -8.50 -19.28 -8.08
CA ILE A 655 -7.56 -19.51 -9.20
C ILE A 655 -6.39 -20.43 -8.86
N HIS A 656 -5.79 -20.29 -7.68
CA HIS A 656 -4.58 -21.06 -7.33
C HIS A 656 -4.86 -22.50 -6.94
N GLN A 657 -6.04 -22.76 -6.36
CA GLN A 657 -6.48 -24.11 -6.01
C GLN A 657 -6.89 -24.86 -7.28
N THR A 658 -7.73 -24.25 -8.12
CA THR A 658 -8.13 -24.82 -9.41
C THR A 658 -6.92 -25.05 -10.32
N VAL A 659 -5.92 -24.15 -10.32
CA VAL A 659 -4.63 -24.35 -11.00
C VAL A 659 -3.85 -25.53 -10.42
N LEU A 660 -3.72 -25.67 -9.10
CA LEU A 660 -3.01 -26.80 -8.51
C LEU A 660 -3.69 -28.14 -8.88
N GLU A 661 -5.02 -28.17 -8.87
CA GLU A 661 -5.88 -29.34 -9.16
C GLU A 661 -5.94 -29.74 -10.64
N ASN A 662 -5.82 -28.78 -11.57
CA ASN A 662 -6.06 -29.04 -13.00
C ASN A 662 -4.86 -28.80 -13.92
N TYR A 663 -3.96 -27.88 -13.55
CA TYR A 663 -3.05 -27.24 -14.52
C TYR A 663 -1.59 -27.25 -14.14
N SER A 664 -1.24 -27.18 -12.85
CA SER A 664 0.16 -27.27 -12.41
C SER A 664 0.72 -28.67 -12.65
N ALA A 665 1.99 -28.73 -13.01
CA ALA A 665 2.72 -29.96 -13.26
C ALA A 665 4.24 -29.74 -13.09
N PRO A 666 5.01 -30.77 -12.72
CA PRO A 666 6.45 -30.65 -12.55
C PRO A 666 7.14 -30.18 -13.84
N GLY A 667 7.93 -29.11 -13.77
CA GLY A 667 8.67 -28.56 -14.92
C GLY A 667 7.86 -27.64 -15.84
N LEU A 668 6.57 -27.40 -15.58
CA LEU A 668 5.75 -26.41 -16.27
C LEU A 668 6.31 -24.98 -16.05
N MET A 669 6.26 -24.12 -17.06
CA MET A 669 6.32 -22.67 -16.85
C MET A 669 4.97 -22.00 -17.12
N MET A 670 4.44 -21.23 -16.17
CA MET A 670 3.20 -20.48 -16.36
C MET A 670 3.24 -19.06 -15.79
N LEU A 671 2.44 -18.17 -16.42
CA LEU A 671 2.15 -16.84 -15.91
C LEU A 671 0.73 -16.80 -15.34
N GLY A 672 0.56 -16.07 -14.23
CA GLY A 672 -0.75 -15.80 -13.65
C GLY A 672 -0.93 -14.32 -13.36
N THR A 673 -2.10 -13.76 -13.65
CA THR A 673 -2.38 -12.33 -13.38
C THR A 673 -2.79 -12.08 -11.91
N ASP A 674 -2.07 -12.73 -10.99
CA ASP A 674 -2.20 -12.62 -9.55
C ASP A 674 -0.87 -12.88 -8.83
N SER A 675 -0.65 -12.29 -7.64
CA SER A 675 0.62 -12.43 -6.91
C SER A 675 0.87 -13.82 -6.30
N HIS A 676 -0.18 -14.59 -6.01
CA HIS A 676 -0.07 -15.88 -5.32
C HIS A 676 0.04 -17.09 -6.27
N THR A 677 0.18 -16.82 -7.57
CA THR A 677 0.51 -17.81 -8.61
C THR A 677 1.67 -18.76 -8.26
N PRO A 678 2.71 -18.36 -7.50
CA PRO A 678 3.72 -19.27 -6.97
C PRO A 678 3.18 -20.51 -6.22
N ASN A 679 1.93 -20.53 -5.75
CA ASN A 679 1.24 -21.71 -5.20
C ASN A 679 1.46 -22.98 -6.05
N ALA A 680 1.40 -22.85 -7.38
CA ALA A 680 1.60 -23.95 -8.31
C ALA A 680 3.02 -24.57 -8.26
N GLY A 681 4.02 -23.86 -7.74
CA GLY A 681 5.38 -24.35 -7.51
C GLY A 681 5.49 -25.43 -6.43
N GLY A 682 4.45 -25.61 -5.60
CA GLY A 682 4.30 -26.78 -4.73
C GLY A 682 4.12 -28.11 -5.46
N LEU A 683 3.84 -28.07 -6.78
CA LEU A 683 3.82 -29.22 -7.68
C LEU A 683 4.97 -29.15 -8.71
N GLY A 684 6.01 -28.37 -8.42
CA GLY A 684 7.25 -28.29 -9.20
C GLY A 684 7.19 -27.47 -10.48
N ALA A 685 6.20 -26.59 -10.63
CA ALA A 685 6.14 -25.60 -11.71
C ALA A 685 6.98 -24.35 -11.37
N ILE A 686 7.42 -23.61 -12.40
CA ILE A 686 7.72 -22.18 -12.27
C ILE A 686 6.46 -21.41 -12.63
N ALA A 687 5.84 -20.83 -11.61
CA ALA A 687 4.59 -20.10 -11.74
C ALA A 687 4.79 -18.68 -11.20
N ILE A 688 4.71 -17.68 -12.07
CA ILE A 688 5.08 -16.29 -11.74
C ILE A 688 3.85 -15.37 -11.86
N GLY A 689 3.66 -14.52 -10.84
CA GLY A 689 2.64 -13.49 -10.83
C GLY A 689 3.03 -12.28 -11.68
N VAL A 690 2.15 -11.84 -12.58
CA VAL A 690 2.41 -10.77 -13.56
C VAL A 690 1.22 -9.81 -13.75
N GLY A 691 1.43 -8.73 -14.51
CA GLY A 691 0.36 -7.82 -14.95
C GLY A 691 -0.41 -8.33 -16.19
N GLY A 692 -1.49 -7.65 -16.59
CA GLY A 692 -2.31 -8.05 -17.74
C GLY A 692 -1.51 -8.11 -19.05
N ALA A 693 -0.79 -7.04 -19.39
CA ALA A 693 0.03 -6.97 -20.60
C ALA A 693 1.16 -8.02 -20.67
N ASP A 694 1.68 -8.48 -19.52
CA ASP A 694 2.67 -9.57 -19.45
C ASP A 694 2.02 -10.94 -19.71
N ALA A 695 0.79 -11.14 -19.26
CA ALA A 695 0.02 -12.32 -19.65
C ALA A 695 -0.33 -12.27 -21.14
N VAL A 696 -0.67 -11.10 -21.70
CA VAL A 696 -0.97 -10.95 -23.13
C VAL A 696 0.24 -11.29 -24.01
N ASP A 697 1.48 -10.97 -23.61
CA ASP A 697 2.68 -11.46 -24.32
C ASP A 697 2.61 -12.98 -24.54
N ALA A 698 2.34 -13.75 -23.50
CA ALA A 698 2.21 -15.20 -23.60
C ALA A 698 0.99 -15.63 -24.43
N LEU A 699 -0.16 -14.96 -24.28
CA LEU A 699 -1.37 -15.24 -25.06
C LEU A 699 -1.19 -15.04 -26.58
N VAL A 700 -0.20 -14.26 -27.02
CA VAL A 700 0.10 -14.02 -28.44
C VAL A 700 1.39 -14.68 -28.93
N ASP A 701 2.00 -15.56 -28.12
CA ASP A 701 3.33 -16.15 -28.35
C ASP A 701 4.45 -15.10 -28.55
N ALA A 702 4.39 -13.96 -27.85
CA ALA A 702 5.54 -13.09 -27.67
C ALA A 702 6.50 -13.64 -26.59
N PRO A 703 7.82 -13.43 -26.68
CA PRO A 703 8.72 -13.71 -25.57
C PRO A 703 8.47 -12.73 -24.41
N TRP A 704 8.19 -13.25 -23.22
CA TRP A 704 8.07 -12.46 -21.99
C TRP A 704 9.46 -12.23 -21.37
N GLU A 705 9.79 -10.97 -21.02
CA GLU A 705 11.11 -10.58 -20.50
C GLU A 705 11.19 -10.65 -18.97
N LEU A 706 12.05 -11.51 -18.43
CA LEU A 706 12.36 -11.62 -16.99
C LEU A 706 13.84 -11.35 -16.71
N LYS A 707 14.15 -10.45 -15.77
CA LYS A 707 15.51 -10.32 -15.25
C LYS A 707 15.88 -11.61 -14.52
N ALA A 708 16.96 -12.28 -14.93
CA ALA A 708 17.37 -13.56 -14.36
C ALA A 708 17.49 -13.45 -12.82
N PRO A 709 16.68 -14.20 -12.05
CA PRO A 709 16.68 -14.09 -10.59
C PRO A 709 17.95 -14.70 -9.99
N LYS A 710 18.27 -14.30 -8.76
CA LYS A 710 19.16 -15.06 -7.87
C LYS A 710 18.40 -16.25 -7.27
N ILE A 711 19.10 -17.25 -6.74
CA ILE A 711 18.44 -18.42 -6.14
C ILE A 711 18.73 -18.49 -4.64
N LEU A 712 17.68 -18.46 -3.82
CA LEU A 712 17.73 -18.68 -2.38
C LEU A 712 17.38 -20.15 -2.12
N GLY A 713 18.36 -20.94 -1.68
CA GLY A 713 18.13 -22.33 -1.27
C GLY A 713 17.52 -22.36 0.13
N VAL A 714 16.43 -23.12 0.30
CA VAL A 714 15.86 -23.42 1.62
C VAL A 714 15.95 -24.92 1.88
N ARG A 715 16.91 -25.30 2.73
CA ARG A 715 17.18 -26.68 3.11
C ARG A 715 16.25 -27.11 4.24
N LEU A 716 15.33 -28.03 3.95
CA LEU A 716 14.44 -28.65 4.93
C LEU A 716 15.06 -29.95 5.44
N GLU A 717 15.14 -30.09 6.77
CA GLU A 717 15.63 -31.29 7.46
C GLU A 717 14.64 -31.74 8.52
N GLY A 718 14.70 -33.00 8.96
CA GLY A 718 13.71 -33.55 9.90
C GLY A 718 12.32 -33.77 9.27
N LYS A 719 11.28 -33.77 10.10
CA LYS A 719 9.87 -33.87 9.67
C LYS A 719 8.95 -33.11 10.63
N LEU A 720 7.83 -32.60 10.13
CA LEU A 720 6.79 -31.98 10.96
C LEU A 720 6.15 -32.98 11.92
N SER A 721 5.62 -32.51 13.05
CA SER A 721 4.90 -33.35 14.01
C SER A 721 3.90 -32.57 14.87
N GLY A 722 2.85 -33.27 15.32
CA GLY A 722 1.84 -32.72 16.23
C GLY A 722 1.06 -31.55 15.63
N TRP A 723 1.18 -30.38 16.26
CA TRP A 723 0.49 -29.16 15.86
C TRP A 723 1.18 -28.41 14.71
N THR A 724 2.47 -28.66 14.46
CA THR A 724 3.21 -27.95 13.41
C THR A 724 2.80 -28.44 12.02
N SER A 725 2.59 -27.49 11.12
CA SER A 725 2.01 -27.63 9.79
C SER A 725 2.94 -27.08 8.70
N PRO A 726 2.66 -27.33 7.41
CA PRO A 726 3.40 -26.71 6.31
C PRO A 726 3.35 -25.17 6.33
N LYS A 727 2.26 -24.59 6.85
CA LYS A 727 2.09 -23.15 7.01
C LYS A 727 3.15 -22.54 7.94
N ASP A 728 3.53 -23.24 9.01
CA ASP A 728 4.51 -22.75 9.98
C ASP A 728 5.91 -22.60 9.38
N ILE A 729 6.26 -23.41 8.37
CA ILE A 729 7.55 -23.33 7.66
C ILE A 729 7.69 -21.96 6.98
N ILE A 730 6.64 -21.52 6.29
CA ILE A 730 6.67 -20.24 5.56
C ILE A 730 6.41 -19.04 6.47
N LEU A 731 5.61 -19.19 7.54
CA LEU A 731 5.48 -18.16 8.58
C LEU A 731 6.84 -17.88 9.25
N HIS A 732 7.56 -18.93 9.66
CA HIS A 732 8.90 -18.84 10.24
C HIS A 732 9.94 -18.31 9.25
N LEU A 733 9.89 -18.72 7.98
CA LEU A 733 10.78 -18.21 6.93
C LEU A 733 10.52 -16.72 6.63
N ALA A 734 9.27 -16.28 6.64
CA ALA A 734 8.91 -14.87 6.50
C ALA A 734 9.51 -14.02 7.64
N GLY A 735 9.48 -14.53 8.88
CA GLY A 735 10.16 -13.91 10.02
C GLY A 735 11.67 -13.75 9.85
N LYS A 736 12.34 -14.68 9.15
CA LYS A 736 13.77 -14.57 8.85
C LYS A 736 14.11 -13.65 7.68
N LEU A 737 13.26 -13.64 6.64
CA LEU A 737 13.52 -12.90 5.41
C LEU A 737 13.01 -11.46 5.44
N THR A 738 12.01 -11.15 6.25
CA THR A 738 11.16 -9.95 6.13
C THR A 738 10.40 -9.88 4.80
N VAL A 739 9.46 -8.94 4.66
CA VAL A 739 8.71 -8.67 3.42
C VAL A 739 9.57 -8.27 2.20
N ARG A 740 10.90 -8.16 2.35
CA ARG A 740 11.84 -7.82 1.25
C ARG A 740 12.91 -8.87 0.97
N GLY A 741 13.13 -9.87 1.82
CA GLY A 741 14.30 -10.76 1.71
C GLY A 741 14.34 -11.64 0.46
N GLY A 742 13.18 -11.93 -0.13
CA GLY A 742 13.05 -12.65 -1.40
C GLY A 742 13.18 -11.77 -2.65
N THR A 743 13.30 -10.44 -2.54
CA THR A 743 13.23 -9.53 -3.70
C THR A 743 14.31 -9.83 -4.73
N GLY A 744 13.89 -10.23 -5.93
CA GLY A 744 14.81 -10.60 -7.03
C GLY A 744 15.39 -12.02 -6.92
N PHE A 745 14.91 -12.82 -5.97
CA PHE A 745 15.22 -14.24 -5.82
C PHE A 745 14.07 -15.13 -6.29
N VAL A 746 14.41 -16.36 -6.67
CA VAL A 746 13.51 -17.52 -6.61
C VAL A 746 13.88 -18.32 -5.37
N ILE A 747 12.88 -18.77 -4.61
CA ILE A 747 13.09 -19.62 -3.43
C ILE A 747 12.98 -21.09 -3.84
N GLU A 748 14.08 -21.82 -3.74
CA GLU A 748 14.18 -23.22 -4.12
C GLU A 748 14.31 -24.10 -2.87
N TYR A 749 13.26 -24.86 -2.57
CA TYR A 749 13.22 -25.74 -1.42
C TYR A 749 13.88 -27.08 -1.74
N HIS A 750 14.74 -27.58 -0.85
CA HIS A 750 15.46 -28.83 -1.06
C HIS A 750 15.80 -29.55 0.25
N GLY A 751 16.41 -30.74 0.16
CA GLY A 751 16.81 -31.52 1.34
C GLY A 751 15.80 -32.59 1.75
N PRO A 752 16.14 -33.45 2.72
CA PRO A 752 15.36 -34.63 3.06
C PRO A 752 13.96 -34.33 3.61
N GLY A 753 13.75 -33.16 4.24
CA GLY A 753 12.44 -32.77 4.75
C GLY A 753 11.38 -32.62 3.65
N VAL A 754 11.76 -32.35 2.40
CA VAL A 754 10.83 -32.23 1.26
C VAL A 754 10.03 -33.51 1.02
N GLU A 755 10.62 -34.69 1.22
CA GLU A 755 9.92 -35.97 1.01
C GLU A 755 8.89 -36.27 2.12
N THR A 756 8.84 -35.44 3.16
CA THR A 756 7.92 -35.56 4.31
C THR A 756 6.68 -34.68 4.22
N LEU A 757 6.62 -33.81 3.21
CA LEU A 757 5.50 -32.87 3.00
C LEU A 757 4.52 -33.38 1.94
N SER A 758 3.23 -33.10 2.13
CA SER A 758 2.20 -33.28 1.11
C SER A 758 2.38 -32.28 -0.04
N CYS A 759 1.76 -32.53 -1.20
CA CYS A 759 1.80 -31.59 -2.33
C CYS A 759 1.07 -30.26 -2.01
N THR A 760 -0.04 -30.35 -1.28
CA THR A 760 -0.83 -29.20 -0.78
C THR A 760 -0.08 -28.39 0.28
N GLY A 761 0.69 -29.05 1.14
CA GLY A 761 1.61 -28.40 2.07
C GLY A 761 2.76 -27.69 1.37
N MET A 762 3.35 -28.31 0.33
CA MET A 762 4.34 -27.63 -0.52
C MET A 762 3.73 -26.41 -1.24
N ALA A 763 2.47 -26.49 -1.70
CA ALA A 763 1.76 -25.37 -2.32
C ALA A 763 1.52 -24.21 -1.33
N THR A 764 1.10 -24.51 -0.10
CA THR A 764 0.98 -23.54 1.02
C THR A 764 2.27 -22.71 1.18
N ILE A 765 3.42 -23.41 1.19
CA ILE A 765 4.74 -22.81 1.38
C ILE A 765 5.13 -21.93 0.18
N CYS A 766 4.89 -22.40 -1.05
CA CYS A 766 5.20 -21.61 -2.24
C CYS A 766 4.27 -20.41 -2.43
N ASN A 767 2.98 -20.53 -2.07
CA ASN A 767 1.98 -19.46 -2.09
C ASN A 767 2.52 -18.22 -1.34
N MET A 768 2.89 -18.40 -0.07
CA MET A 768 3.40 -17.32 0.77
C MET A 768 4.86 -16.90 0.51
N GLY A 769 5.52 -17.47 -0.49
CA GLY A 769 6.75 -16.91 -1.03
C GLY A 769 6.56 -15.50 -1.63
N ALA A 770 5.33 -15.15 -2.02
CA ALA A 770 4.98 -13.82 -2.49
C ALA A 770 5.12 -12.74 -1.40
N GLU A 771 4.85 -13.09 -0.13
CA GLU A 771 4.87 -12.16 1.00
C GLU A 771 6.28 -11.69 1.39
N VAL A 772 7.32 -12.46 1.04
CA VAL A 772 8.74 -12.06 1.20
C VAL A 772 9.30 -11.39 -0.05
N GLY A 773 8.47 -11.15 -1.08
CA GLY A 773 8.85 -10.48 -2.32
C GLY A 773 9.55 -11.36 -3.36
N ALA A 774 9.47 -12.69 -3.23
CA ALA A 774 10.11 -13.60 -4.20
C ALA A 774 9.46 -13.51 -5.59
N THR A 775 10.26 -13.68 -6.65
CA THR A 775 9.78 -13.80 -8.03
C THR A 775 8.85 -15.01 -8.19
N THR A 776 9.23 -16.14 -7.58
CA THR A 776 8.40 -17.32 -7.35
C THR A 776 9.10 -18.23 -6.33
N SER A 777 8.46 -19.34 -5.98
CA SER A 777 8.94 -20.38 -5.07
C SER A 777 8.59 -21.74 -5.65
N LEU A 778 9.48 -22.73 -5.51
CA LEU A 778 9.24 -24.09 -6.04
C LEU A 778 9.91 -25.21 -5.23
N PHE A 779 9.31 -26.39 -5.33
CA PHE A 779 9.88 -27.66 -4.86
C PHE A 779 10.31 -28.56 -6.03
N PRO A 780 11.34 -29.42 -5.86
CA PRO A 780 11.69 -30.46 -6.82
C PRO A 780 10.59 -31.53 -6.92
N PHE A 781 10.65 -32.34 -7.98
CA PHE A 781 9.75 -33.49 -8.08
C PHE A 781 9.96 -34.49 -6.93
N SER A 782 8.95 -34.53 -6.06
CA SER A 782 8.83 -35.40 -4.88
C SER A 782 7.92 -36.60 -5.20
N PRO A 783 8.16 -37.80 -4.62
CA PRO A 783 7.24 -38.93 -4.73
C PRO A 783 5.79 -38.58 -4.36
N ASN A 784 5.59 -37.64 -3.42
CA ASN A 784 4.27 -37.23 -2.93
C ASN A 784 3.46 -36.43 -3.99
N HIS A 785 4.07 -36.02 -5.09
CA HIS A 785 3.37 -35.44 -6.24
C HIS A 785 2.59 -36.48 -7.05
N VAL A 786 3.03 -37.75 -7.04
CA VAL A 786 2.40 -38.84 -7.81
C VAL A 786 0.97 -39.13 -7.33
N PRO A 787 0.70 -39.43 -6.05
CA PRO A 787 -0.67 -39.72 -5.59
C PRO A 787 -1.59 -38.49 -5.73
N TYR A 788 -1.07 -37.27 -5.57
CA TYR A 788 -1.87 -36.05 -5.79
C TYR A 788 -2.28 -35.89 -7.27
N LEU A 789 -1.36 -36.10 -8.21
CA LEU A 789 -1.66 -36.11 -9.65
C LEU A 789 -2.61 -37.26 -10.02
N GLU A 790 -2.50 -38.43 -9.42
CA GLU A 790 -3.42 -39.56 -9.67
C GLU A 790 -4.83 -39.28 -9.13
N ALA A 791 -4.96 -38.80 -7.89
CA ALA A 791 -6.23 -38.45 -7.26
C ALA A 791 -6.97 -37.33 -8.01
N THR A 792 -6.25 -36.40 -8.63
CA THR A 792 -6.79 -35.32 -9.47
C THR A 792 -6.89 -35.71 -10.96
N HIS A 793 -6.97 -37.01 -11.26
CA HIS A 793 -7.17 -37.58 -12.61
C HIS A 793 -6.08 -37.26 -13.66
N ARG A 794 -4.88 -36.88 -13.21
CA ARG A 794 -3.70 -36.52 -14.03
C ARG A 794 -2.59 -37.59 -13.97
N GLY A 795 -2.93 -38.87 -13.77
CA GLY A 795 -1.96 -39.98 -13.73
C GLY A 795 -1.05 -40.10 -14.98
N HIS A 796 -1.48 -39.59 -16.14
CA HIS A 796 -0.63 -39.49 -17.34
C HIS A 796 0.51 -38.47 -17.17
N VAL A 797 0.26 -37.34 -16.49
CA VAL A 797 1.28 -36.36 -16.09
C VAL A 797 2.22 -36.98 -15.05
N ALA A 798 1.67 -37.68 -14.05
CA ALA A 798 2.46 -38.35 -13.01
C ALA A 798 3.47 -39.33 -13.60
N LYS A 799 3.04 -40.14 -14.59
CA LYS A 799 3.90 -41.07 -15.33
C LYS A 799 5.00 -40.32 -16.10
N ALA A 800 4.65 -39.31 -16.90
CA ALA A 800 5.62 -38.56 -17.70
C ALA A 800 6.67 -37.83 -16.83
N ALA A 801 6.22 -37.20 -15.73
CA ALA A 801 7.12 -36.56 -14.77
C ALA A 801 8.04 -37.58 -14.08
N SER A 802 7.53 -38.76 -13.73
CA SER A 802 8.33 -39.84 -13.13
C SER A 802 9.39 -40.38 -14.07
N GLU A 803 9.07 -40.58 -15.35
CA GLU A 803 10.02 -41.00 -16.40
C GLU A 803 11.15 -39.97 -16.58
N ILE A 804 10.85 -38.66 -16.51
CA ILE A 804 11.84 -37.59 -16.59
C ILE A 804 12.66 -37.49 -15.31
N ALA A 805 12.05 -37.62 -14.13
CA ALA A 805 12.78 -37.64 -12.86
C ALA A 805 13.76 -38.81 -12.78
N ALA A 806 13.42 -39.95 -13.42
CA ALA A 806 14.27 -41.12 -13.52
C ALA A 806 15.39 -41.00 -14.59
N SER A 807 15.47 -39.92 -15.38
CA SER A 807 16.43 -39.76 -16.48
C SER A 807 17.89 -39.57 -16.06
N GLY A 808 18.21 -39.64 -14.76
CA GLY A 808 19.55 -39.51 -14.20
C GLY A 808 19.80 -38.19 -13.45
N PRO A 809 21.04 -37.96 -12.96
CA PRO A 809 21.35 -36.85 -12.05
C PRO A 809 21.19 -35.46 -12.69
N GLN A 810 21.21 -35.37 -14.02
CA GLN A 810 21.00 -34.13 -14.76
C GLN A 810 19.55 -33.86 -15.16
N SER A 811 18.58 -34.66 -14.66
CA SER A 811 17.14 -34.53 -14.91
C SER A 811 16.62 -33.09 -14.80
N LEU A 812 15.65 -32.75 -15.63
CA LEU A 812 14.97 -31.45 -15.64
C LEU A 812 14.32 -31.11 -14.27
N LEU A 813 13.83 -32.10 -13.54
CA LEU A 813 12.88 -31.93 -12.43
C LEU A 813 13.52 -31.89 -11.03
N ARG A 814 14.86 -31.83 -10.96
CA ARG A 814 15.66 -31.70 -9.72
C ARG A 814 16.88 -30.81 -9.99
N ALA A 815 17.43 -30.14 -8.98
CA ALA A 815 18.72 -29.46 -9.11
C ALA A 815 19.84 -30.45 -9.51
N ASP A 816 20.86 -29.99 -10.22
CA ASP A 816 22.08 -30.79 -10.44
C ASP A 816 22.81 -31.04 -9.11
N PRO A 817 23.55 -32.16 -8.97
CA PRO A 817 24.53 -32.31 -7.89
C PRO A 817 25.48 -31.12 -7.88
N GLN A 818 25.76 -30.59 -6.68
CA GLN A 818 26.63 -29.42 -6.47
C GLN A 818 26.12 -28.11 -7.11
N ALA A 819 24.83 -27.98 -7.44
CA ALA A 819 24.25 -26.69 -7.80
C ALA A 819 24.40 -25.66 -6.66
N GLU A 820 24.87 -24.47 -7.00
CA GLU A 820 25.16 -23.40 -6.04
C GLU A 820 23.97 -22.43 -5.89
N TYR A 821 23.63 -22.08 -4.65
CA TYR A 821 22.63 -21.07 -4.32
C TYR A 821 23.32 -19.75 -3.93
N ASP A 822 22.76 -18.61 -4.31
CA ASP A 822 23.28 -17.28 -3.95
C ASP A 822 23.18 -17.02 -2.44
N GLN A 823 22.21 -17.66 -1.79
CA GLN A 823 22.00 -17.68 -0.34
C GLN A 823 21.43 -19.05 0.08
N LEU A 824 21.65 -19.46 1.33
CA LEU A 824 21.16 -20.72 1.86
C LEU A 824 20.62 -20.53 3.29
N ILE A 825 19.40 -21.03 3.54
CA ILE A 825 18.77 -21.08 4.86
C ILE A 825 18.43 -22.55 5.17
N THR A 826 18.71 -23.02 6.39
CA THR A 826 18.28 -24.34 6.86
C THR A 826 17.13 -24.19 7.86
N ILE A 827 16.11 -25.06 7.75
CA ILE A 827 15.01 -25.19 8.69
C ILE A 827 14.90 -26.66 9.12
N ASN A 828 14.99 -26.91 10.43
CA ASN A 828 14.74 -28.23 11.01
C ASN A 828 13.25 -28.34 11.35
N LEU A 829 12.52 -29.12 10.57
CA LEU A 829 11.07 -29.35 10.71
C LEU A 829 10.72 -30.07 12.02
N SER A 830 11.65 -30.82 12.61
CA SER A 830 11.46 -31.53 13.88
C SER A 830 11.56 -30.61 15.11
N GLU A 831 12.16 -29.44 14.95
CA GLU A 831 12.32 -28.41 16.02
C GLU A 831 11.36 -27.23 15.83
N LEU A 832 10.65 -27.17 14.69
CA LEU A 832 9.69 -26.13 14.38
C LEU A 832 8.40 -26.36 15.17
N GLU A 833 7.99 -25.36 15.94
CA GLU A 833 6.67 -25.29 16.58
C GLU A 833 5.70 -24.40 15.79
N PRO A 834 4.38 -24.39 16.08
CA PRO A 834 3.44 -23.51 15.40
C PRO A 834 3.80 -22.03 15.54
N HIS A 835 3.56 -21.24 14.50
CA HIS A 835 3.84 -19.80 14.46
C HIS A 835 2.58 -19.00 14.13
N ILE A 836 2.56 -17.76 14.62
CA ILE A 836 1.52 -16.76 14.32
C ILE A 836 2.24 -15.49 13.83
N ASN A 837 1.84 -14.95 12.67
CA ASN A 837 2.45 -13.74 12.13
C ASN A 837 1.45 -12.57 12.11
N GLY A 838 1.83 -11.41 12.66
CA GLY A 838 0.99 -10.21 12.65
C GLY A 838 1.24 -9.26 13.82
N PRO A 839 0.44 -8.19 13.97
CA PRO A 839 -0.91 -8.02 13.39
C PRO A 839 -1.03 -7.26 12.06
N PHE A 840 0.03 -6.57 11.59
CA PHE A 840 -0.05 -5.63 10.46
C PHE A 840 0.93 -5.92 9.30
N THR A 841 1.70 -6.99 9.40
CA THR A 841 2.68 -7.42 8.40
C THR A 841 2.86 -8.94 8.47
N PRO A 842 3.05 -9.63 7.32
CA PRO A 842 3.13 -11.10 7.29
C PRO A 842 4.49 -11.63 7.77
N ASP A 843 5.45 -10.77 8.11
CA ASP A 843 6.79 -11.14 8.58
C ASP A 843 7.04 -10.92 10.08
N LEU A 844 6.09 -10.32 10.83
CA LEU A 844 6.19 -10.23 12.29
C LEU A 844 5.84 -11.60 12.90
N SER A 845 6.79 -12.54 12.83
CA SER A 845 6.59 -13.94 13.18
C SER A 845 6.88 -14.22 14.64
N VAL A 846 5.91 -14.80 15.35
CA VAL A 846 5.98 -15.13 16.77
C VAL A 846 5.65 -16.61 16.95
N PRO A 847 6.49 -17.41 17.62
CA PRO A 847 6.14 -18.79 17.95
C PRO A 847 4.96 -18.83 18.93
N LEU A 848 4.07 -19.80 18.78
CA LEU A 848 2.86 -19.96 19.59
C LEU A 848 3.16 -20.08 21.10
N SER A 849 4.34 -20.61 21.47
CA SER A 849 4.83 -20.67 22.85
C SER A 849 4.99 -19.31 23.52
N ALA A 850 5.24 -18.24 22.75
CA ALA A 850 5.47 -16.87 23.22
C ALA A 850 4.35 -15.87 22.81
N PHE A 851 3.39 -16.30 21.99
CA PHE A 851 2.39 -15.40 21.42
C PHE A 851 1.48 -14.77 22.49
N ALA A 852 1.02 -15.54 23.48
CA ALA A 852 0.17 -15.04 24.57
C ALA A 852 0.84 -13.93 25.39
N ASP A 853 2.13 -14.06 25.67
CA ASP A 853 2.89 -13.03 26.40
C ASP A 853 3.17 -11.82 25.50
N THR A 854 3.40 -12.03 24.20
CA THR A 854 3.55 -10.96 23.21
C THR A 854 2.27 -10.12 23.09
N VAL A 855 1.09 -10.75 23.04
CA VAL A 855 -0.21 -10.06 23.02
C VAL A 855 -0.36 -9.13 24.23
N ARG A 856 -0.01 -9.61 25.44
CA ARG A 856 -0.10 -8.83 26.68
C ARG A 856 0.93 -7.70 26.74
N GLU A 857 2.19 -7.97 26.37
CA GLU A 857 3.27 -6.98 26.31
C GLU A 857 2.93 -5.84 25.34
N LYS A 858 2.38 -6.19 24.16
CA LYS A 858 2.03 -5.24 23.10
C LYS A 858 0.64 -4.61 23.26
N GLN A 859 -0.10 -4.96 24.32
CA GLN A 859 -1.47 -4.51 24.58
C GLN A 859 -2.42 -4.76 23.39
N TRP A 860 -2.24 -5.87 22.69
CA TRP A 860 -3.15 -6.30 21.63
C TRP A 860 -4.44 -6.89 22.23
N PRO A 861 -5.59 -6.87 21.52
CA PRO A 861 -6.84 -7.41 22.05
C PRO A 861 -6.71 -8.89 22.43
N GLU A 862 -6.95 -9.21 23.72
CA GLU A 862 -7.00 -10.60 24.20
C GLU A 862 -8.25 -11.35 23.73
N SER A 863 -9.31 -10.63 23.31
CA SER A 863 -10.51 -11.19 22.68
C SER A 863 -10.31 -11.40 21.19
N LEU A 864 -10.79 -12.54 20.69
CA LEU A 864 -10.83 -12.85 19.26
C LEU A 864 -12.25 -12.62 18.72
N GLY A 865 -12.40 -11.72 17.74
CA GLY A 865 -13.70 -11.41 17.14
C GLY A 865 -14.13 -12.45 16.10
N ALA A 866 -13.22 -12.81 15.19
CA ALA A 866 -13.47 -13.80 14.15
C ALA A 866 -12.24 -14.66 13.83
N GLY A 867 -12.47 -15.93 13.55
CA GLY A 867 -11.51 -16.86 12.96
C GLY A 867 -11.95 -17.27 11.55
N LEU A 868 -11.04 -17.18 10.57
CA LEU A 868 -11.36 -17.48 9.18
C LEU A 868 -10.36 -18.50 8.60
N ILE A 869 -10.84 -19.69 8.25
CA ILE A 869 -10.05 -20.74 7.60
C ILE A 869 -10.37 -20.87 6.11
N GLY A 870 -9.41 -21.39 5.36
CA GLY A 870 -9.53 -21.57 3.92
C GLY A 870 -8.71 -20.58 3.09
N SER A 871 -9.31 -20.07 2.01
CA SER A 871 -8.65 -19.31 0.94
C SER A 871 -7.57 -20.13 0.20
N CYS A 872 -6.95 -19.59 -0.84
CA CYS A 872 -5.97 -20.28 -1.67
C CYS A 872 -4.75 -20.85 -0.93
N THR A 873 -4.46 -20.38 0.28
CA THR A 873 -3.25 -20.76 1.04
C THR A 873 -3.45 -22.03 1.86
N ASN A 874 -4.63 -22.23 2.49
CA ASN A 874 -4.90 -23.34 3.41
C ASN A 874 -6.37 -23.80 3.32
N SER A 875 -6.79 -24.29 2.15
CA SER A 875 -8.14 -24.81 1.89
C SER A 875 -8.16 -26.19 1.24
N SER A 876 -7.07 -26.94 1.32
CA SER A 876 -7.02 -28.32 0.82
C SER A 876 -7.83 -29.28 1.70
N TYR A 877 -8.03 -30.50 1.21
CA TYR A 877 -8.64 -31.58 2.00
C TYR A 877 -7.83 -31.90 3.27
N GLU A 878 -6.50 -31.77 3.23
CA GLU A 878 -5.62 -31.90 4.38
C GLU A 878 -5.88 -30.81 5.44
N ASP A 879 -5.89 -29.54 5.02
CA ASP A 879 -6.17 -28.38 5.88
C ASP A 879 -7.53 -28.54 6.58
N MET A 880 -8.54 -28.91 5.81
CA MET A 880 -9.94 -28.98 6.25
C MET A 880 -10.17 -30.17 7.18
N THR A 881 -9.60 -31.35 6.90
CA THR A 881 -9.72 -32.51 7.81
C THR A 881 -8.94 -32.33 9.12
N ARG A 882 -7.81 -31.61 9.12
CA ARG A 882 -7.10 -31.22 10.36
C ARG A 882 -7.94 -30.29 11.24
N ALA A 883 -8.60 -29.29 10.65
CA ALA A 883 -9.53 -28.41 11.36
C ALA A 883 -10.78 -29.16 11.85
N GLU A 884 -11.37 -30.01 11.00
CA GLU A 884 -12.53 -30.85 11.33
C GLU A 884 -12.26 -31.77 12.55
N HIS A 885 -11.07 -32.35 12.66
CA HIS A 885 -10.69 -33.18 13.80
C HIS A 885 -10.77 -32.41 15.13
N LEU A 886 -10.41 -31.12 15.15
CA LEU A 886 -10.55 -30.27 16.34
C LEU A 886 -12.02 -29.92 16.61
N VAL A 887 -12.80 -29.61 15.57
CA VAL A 887 -14.25 -29.37 15.69
C VAL A 887 -14.96 -30.59 16.28
N LYS A 888 -14.60 -31.81 15.86
CA LYS A 888 -15.13 -33.07 16.41
C LYS A 888 -14.76 -33.26 17.88
N GLN A 889 -13.52 -32.96 18.28
CA GLN A 889 -13.13 -33.00 19.70
C GLN A 889 -13.94 -32.00 20.55
N ALA A 890 -14.05 -30.75 20.09
CA ALA A 890 -14.78 -29.70 20.81
C ALA A 890 -16.28 -30.01 20.90
N SER A 891 -16.89 -30.46 19.81
CA SER A 891 -18.31 -30.84 19.76
C SER A 891 -18.62 -32.03 20.68
N ALA A 892 -17.72 -33.02 20.76
CA ALA A 892 -17.84 -34.13 21.70
C ALA A 892 -17.75 -33.69 23.18
N ALA A 893 -17.11 -32.55 23.46
CA ALA A 893 -17.07 -31.90 24.77
C ALA A 893 -18.21 -30.87 24.99
N GLY A 894 -19.16 -30.77 24.05
CA GLY A 894 -20.28 -29.83 24.12
C GLY A 894 -19.91 -28.37 23.87
N LEU A 895 -18.74 -28.10 23.29
CA LEU A 895 -18.28 -26.74 22.98
C LEU A 895 -18.72 -26.28 21.59
N THR A 896 -18.98 -24.98 21.45
CA THR A 896 -19.15 -24.26 20.18
C THR A 896 -18.06 -23.17 20.06
N PRO A 897 -17.79 -22.63 18.86
CA PRO A 897 -16.97 -21.44 18.68
C PRO A 897 -17.47 -20.29 19.57
N LYS A 898 -16.54 -19.50 20.11
CA LYS A 898 -16.83 -18.26 20.85
C LYS A 898 -16.59 -17.00 20.00
N ALA A 899 -15.70 -17.09 19.02
CA ALA A 899 -15.54 -16.12 17.95
C ALA A 899 -16.35 -16.57 16.71
N ASP A 900 -16.75 -15.63 15.85
CA ASP A 900 -17.36 -15.96 14.56
C ASP A 900 -16.39 -16.83 13.74
N PHE A 901 -16.87 -17.97 13.22
CA PHE A 901 -16.00 -18.94 12.54
C PHE A 901 -16.40 -19.14 11.08
N PHE A 902 -15.54 -18.74 10.15
CA PHE A 902 -15.80 -18.79 8.70
C PHE A 902 -14.91 -19.81 7.99
N ILE A 903 -15.49 -20.57 7.06
CA ILE A 903 -14.82 -21.64 6.32
C ILE A 903 -14.95 -21.36 4.81
N THR A 904 -13.82 -21.25 4.10
CA THR A 904 -13.78 -20.99 2.65
C THR A 904 -13.13 -22.17 1.90
N PRO A 905 -13.90 -23.08 1.28
CA PRO A 905 -13.35 -24.13 0.42
C PRO A 905 -12.62 -23.53 -0.79
N GLY A 906 -11.51 -24.16 -1.20
CA GLY A 906 -10.68 -23.61 -2.28
C GLY A 906 -11.25 -23.79 -3.68
N SER A 907 -12.05 -24.83 -3.91
CA SER A 907 -12.69 -25.13 -5.19
C SER A 907 -13.99 -25.92 -5.00
N GLU A 908 -14.81 -26.01 -6.05
CA GLU A 908 -15.99 -26.88 -6.06
C GLU A 908 -15.62 -28.37 -5.87
N GLN A 909 -14.47 -28.80 -6.41
CA GLN A 909 -13.98 -30.16 -6.18
C GLN A 909 -13.72 -30.42 -4.69
N ILE A 910 -13.06 -29.49 -4.00
CA ILE A 910 -12.88 -29.57 -2.55
C ILE A 910 -14.24 -29.52 -1.83
N ARG A 911 -15.09 -28.52 -2.13
CA ARG A 911 -16.39 -28.34 -1.49
C ARG A 911 -17.26 -29.60 -1.57
N ALA A 912 -17.43 -30.17 -2.77
CA ALA A 912 -18.23 -31.36 -2.99
C ALA A 912 -17.64 -32.61 -2.31
N THR A 913 -16.31 -32.72 -2.24
CA THR A 913 -15.64 -33.82 -1.53
C THR A 913 -15.87 -33.71 -0.01
N LEU A 914 -15.70 -32.51 0.56
CA LEU A 914 -15.95 -32.23 1.98
C LEU A 914 -17.45 -32.32 2.35
N GLU A 915 -18.36 -32.06 1.41
CA GLU A 915 -19.80 -32.28 1.56
C GLU A 915 -20.12 -33.78 1.63
N ARG A 916 -19.62 -34.57 0.69
CA ARG A 916 -19.75 -36.04 0.69
C ARG A 916 -19.24 -36.63 2.00
N ASP A 917 -18.04 -36.24 2.42
CA ASP A 917 -17.35 -36.78 3.59
C ASP A 917 -17.85 -36.19 4.92
N GLN A 918 -18.92 -35.37 4.88
CA GLN A 918 -19.61 -34.75 6.02
C GLN A 918 -18.77 -33.72 6.82
N THR A 919 -17.61 -33.33 6.30
CA THR A 919 -16.75 -32.30 6.88
C THR A 919 -17.44 -30.92 6.91
N LEU A 920 -18.14 -30.53 5.83
CA LEU A 920 -18.87 -29.25 5.83
C LEU A 920 -20.03 -29.24 6.83
N ASN A 921 -20.76 -30.35 6.94
CA ASN A 921 -21.84 -30.51 7.93
C ASN A 921 -21.28 -30.43 9.35
N THR A 922 -20.14 -31.06 9.61
CA THR A 922 -19.42 -30.97 10.90
C THR A 922 -19.08 -29.51 11.25
N PHE A 923 -18.64 -28.69 10.29
CA PHE A 923 -18.41 -27.26 10.54
C PHE A 923 -19.71 -26.48 10.81
N SER A 924 -20.75 -26.70 10.02
CA SER A 924 -22.01 -25.94 10.14
C SER A 924 -22.86 -26.33 11.35
N GLU A 925 -22.92 -27.61 11.72
CA GLU A 925 -23.57 -28.06 12.97
C GLU A 925 -22.90 -27.48 14.21
N ALA A 926 -21.59 -27.25 14.15
CA ALA A 926 -20.84 -26.58 15.21
C ALA A 926 -20.98 -25.05 15.22
N GLY A 927 -21.72 -24.45 14.28
CA GLY A 927 -21.92 -23.00 14.17
C GLY A 927 -20.96 -22.26 13.23
N GLY A 928 -20.17 -22.97 12.42
CA GLY A 928 -19.31 -22.40 11.40
C GLY A 928 -20.06 -22.01 10.11
N VAL A 929 -19.74 -20.85 9.54
CA VAL A 929 -20.34 -20.34 8.31
C VAL A 929 -19.49 -20.73 7.10
N VAL A 930 -20.03 -21.59 6.23
CA VAL A 930 -19.37 -21.97 4.96
C VAL A 930 -19.61 -20.87 3.91
N LEU A 931 -18.54 -20.18 3.53
CA LEU A 931 -18.53 -19.17 2.48
C LEU A 931 -18.42 -19.82 1.09
N ALA A 932 -18.71 -19.05 0.04
CA ALA A 932 -18.55 -19.48 -1.34
C ALA A 932 -17.08 -19.81 -1.68
N ASN A 933 -16.86 -20.66 -2.69
CA ASN A 933 -15.53 -21.08 -3.16
C ASN A 933 -14.79 -19.92 -3.88
N ALA A 934 -14.40 -18.89 -3.15
CA ALA A 934 -13.96 -17.60 -3.66
C ALA A 934 -13.00 -16.89 -2.70
N CYS A 935 -12.31 -15.84 -3.15
CA CYS A 935 -11.33 -15.12 -2.34
C CYS A 935 -11.94 -14.43 -1.11
N GLY A 936 -13.14 -13.85 -1.24
CA GLY A 936 -13.92 -13.30 -0.13
C GLY A 936 -13.10 -12.42 0.85
N PRO A 937 -13.12 -12.71 2.17
CA PRO A 937 -12.39 -11.95 3.19
C PRO A 937 -10.86 -11.92 3.03
N CYS A 938 -10.24 -12.77 2.22
CA CYS A 938 -8.81 -12.73 1.94
C CYS A 938 -8.38 -11.43 1.22
N ILE A 939 -9.28 -10.87 0.40
CA ILE A 939 -9.00 -9.70 -0.45
C ILE A 939 -9.80 -8.44 -0.06
N GLY A 940 -10.63 -8.53 0.98
CA GLY A 940 -11.48 -7.44 1.46
C GLY A 940 -12.94 -7.51 1.01
N GLN A 941 -13.35 -8.58 0.33
CA GLN A 941 -14.75 -8.81 -0.04
C GLN A 941 -15.49 -9.50 1.11
N TRP A 942 -15.58 -8.80 2.23
CA TRP A 942 -16.27 -9.25 3.44
C TRP A 942 -17.15 -8.13 3.97
N LYS A 943 -18.43 -8.44 4.14
CA LYS A 943 -19.36 -7.61 4.90
C LYS A 943 -19.46 -8.19 6.30
N ARG A 944 -18.57 -7.72 7.18
CA ARG A 944 -18.46 -8.12 8.58
C ARG A 944 -19.73 -7.77 9.36
N THR A 945 -20.18 -8.68 10.24
CA THR A 945 -21.49 -8.64 10.91
C THR A 945 -21.44 -8.64 12.45
N ASP A 946 -20.27 -8.81 13.06
CA ASP A 946 -20.05 -8.89 14.51
C ASP A 946 -20.22 -7.54 15.27
N GLY A 947 -20.56 -6.47 14.55
CA GLY A 947 -20.88 -5.16 15.13
C GLY A 947 -19.68 -4.23 15.37
N VAL A 948 -18.46 -4.67 15.07
CA VAL A 948 -17.24 -3.86 15.21
C VAL A 948 -17.33 -2.58 14.35
N ALA A 949 -17.11 -1.42 14.98
CA ALA A 949 -17.16 -0.14 14.31
C ALA A 949 -15.87 0.15 13.51
N ASN A 950 -15.97 0.85 12.39
CA ASN A 950 -14.79 1.26 11.63
C ASN A 950 -13.94 2.25 12.45
N GLY A 951 -12.67 1.90 12.70
CA GLY A 951 -11.78 2.64 13.60
C GLY A 951 -11.67 2.03 15.02
N GLU A 952 -12.35 0.92 15.30
CA GLU A 952 -12.25 0.19 16.57
C GLU A 952 -11.14 -0.86 16.55
N ASP A 953 -10.36 -0.94 17.63
CA ASP A 953 -9.34 -1.98 17.84
C ASP A 953 -9.98 -3.33 18.13
N ASN A 954 -9.63 -4.33 17.34
CA ASN A 954 -10.14 -5.69 17.48
C ASN A 954 -9.13 -6.68 16.87
N ALA A 955 -9.19 -7.95 17.23
CA ALA A 955 -8.36 -9.00 16.64
C ALA A 955 -9.16 -10.02 15.83
N ILE A 956 -8.59 -10.46 14.71
CA ILE A 956 -9.04 -11.61 13.93
C ILE A 956 -7.86 -12.57 13.68
N LEU A 957 -8.15 -13.85 13.52
CA LEU A 957 -7.17 -14.87 13.11
C LEU A 957 -7.56 -15.41 11.74
N THR A 958 -6.60 -15.55 10.82
CA THR A 958 -6.87 -16.07 9.48
C THR A 958 -5.84 -17.12 9.05
N SER A 959 -6.29 -18.16 8.33
CA SER A 959 -5.39 -19.10 7.66
C SER A 959 -4.89 -18.59 6.30
N TYR A 960 -4.96 -17.29 6.08
CA TYR A 960 -4.63 -16.64 4.82
C TYR A 960 -3.13 -16.29 4.75
N ASN A 961 -2.77 -15.33 3.88
CA ASN A 961 -1.40 -14.92 3.60
C ASN A 961 -1.10 -13.42 3.84
N ARG A 962 -2.11 -12.55 3.98
CA ARG A 962 -1.91 -11.09 4.13
C ARG A 962 -2.79 -10.48 5.23
N ASN A 963 -2.17 -9.62 6.04
CA ASN A 963 -2.72 -8.96 7.21
C ASN A 963 -2.42 -7.44 7.27
N PHE A 964 -2.16 -6.79 6.12
CA PHE A 964 -1.92 -5.35 6.10
C PHE A 964 -3.13 -4.55 6.65
N PRO A 965 -2.94 -3.36 7.27
CA PRO A 965 -4.02 -2.60 7.90
C PRO A 965 -5.24 -2.36 6.98
N GLY A 966 -6.42 -2.86 7.39
CA GLY A 966 -7.67 -2.76 6.64
C GLY A 966 -7.81 -3.70 5.44
N ARG A 967 -6.95 -4.74 5.31
CA ARG A 967 -6.98 -5.69 4.19
C ARG A 967 -8.26 -6.53 4.13
N ASN A 968 -8.77 -6.99 5.26
CA ASN A 968 -9.79 -8.05 5.30
C ASN A 968 -11.23 -7.52 5.42
N ASP A 969 -11.42 -6.39 6.10
CA ASP A 969 -12.72 -5.79 6.45
C ASP A 969 -12.79 -4.27 6.18
N GLY A 970 -11.71 -3.67 5.68
CA GLY A 970 -11.59 -2.21 5.49
C GLY A 970 -11.25 -1.42 6.77
N ASN A 971 -11.31 -2.01 7.96
CA ASN A 971 -10.98 -1.32 9.22
C ASN A 971 -9.47 -1.34 9.45
N ARG A 972 -8.85 -0.15 9.43
CA ARG A 972 -7.39 0.00 9.62
C ARG A 972 -6.90 -0.33 11.03
N ARG A 973 -7.79 -0.48 12.01
CA ARG A 973 -7.49 -0.86 13.40
C ARG A 973 -7.71 -2.36 13.68
N THR A 974 -8.26 -3.12 12.73
CA THR A 974 -8.33 -4.59 12.83
C THR A 974 -6.94 -5.20 12.76
N MET A 975 -6.56 -5.89 13.83
CA MET A 975 -5.32 -6.66 13.96
C MET A 975 -5.54 -8.07 13.41
N ASN A 976 -4.93 -8.41 12.27
CA ASN A 976 -5.04 -9.75 11.68
C ASN A 976 -3.79 -10.59 11.93
N PHE A 977 -3.99 -11.74 12.57
CA PHE A 977 -2.95 -12.70 12.84
C PHE A 977 -3.06 -13.90 11.88
N LEU A 978 -1.98 -14.16 11.13
CA LEU A 978 -1.86 -15.26 10.18
C LEU A 978 -1.37 -16.51 10.90
N ALA A 979 -2.10 -17.62 10.78
CA ALA A 979 -1.74 -18.90 11.38
C ALA A 979 -2.09 -20.09 10.47
N SER A 980 -1.90 -21.32 10.94
CA SER A 980 -2.43 -22.54 10.32
C SER A 980 -3.93 -22.73 10.64
N PRO A 981 -4.72 -23.40 9.78
CA PRO A 981 -6.16 -23.53 9.96
C PRO A 981 -6.54 -24.24 11.28
N GLU A 982 -5.72 -25.17 11.75
CA GLU A 982 -5.89 -25.82 13.06
C GLU A 982 -5.74 -24.85 14.24
N ILE A 983 -4.79 -23.91 14.18
CA ILE A 983 -4.57 -22.91 15.23
C ILE A 983 -5.71 -21.88 15.22
N VAL A 984 -6.12 -21.41 14.04
CA VAL A 984 -7.29 -20.54 13.89
C VAL A 984 -8.54 -21.22 14.46
N THR A 985 -8.76 -22.50 14.16
CA THR A 985 -9.89 -23.27 14.68
C THR A 985 -9.85 -23.35 16.20
N ALA A 986 -8.76 -23.82 16.80
CA ALA A 986 -8.66 -23.99 18.25
C ALA A 986 -8.84 -22.68 19.02
N MET A 987 -8.26 -21.58 18.52
CA MET A 987 -8.39 -20.25 19.14
C MET A 987 -9.79 -19.64 18.97
N SER A 988 -10.52 -20.00 17.91
CA SER A 988 -11.93 -19.59 17.71
C SER A 988 -12.87 -20.22 18.75
N TYR A 989 -12.60 -21.46 19.18
CA TYR A 989 -13.31 -22.11 20.31
C TYR A 989 -12.94 -21.50 21.67
N ALA A 990 -11.69 -21.07 21.85
CA ALA A 990 -11.30 -20.36 23.06
C ALA A 990 -11.85 -18.93 23.13
N GLY A 991 -12.08 -18.28 21.97
CA GLY A 991 -12.51 -16.89 21.85
C GLY A 991 -11.43 -15.87 22.23
N SER A 992 -10.16 -16.30 22.22
CA SER A 992 -9.05 -15.50 22.75
C SER A 992 -7.76 -15.66 21.95
N THR A 993 -7.04 -14.55 21.79
CA THR A 993 -5.70 -14.49 21.18
C THR A 993 -4.59 -14.99 22.14
N THR A 994 -4.85 -15.13 23.44
CA THR A 994 -3.86 -15.60 24.42
C THR A 994 -3.97 -17.08 24.79
N PHE A 995 -4.87 -17.83 24.12
CA PHE A 995 -5.02 -19.27 24.30
C PHE A 995 -3.97 -20.08 23.53
N ASN A 996 -3.26 -20.98 24.22
CA ASN A 996 -2.33 -21.93 23.61
C ASN A 996 -2.92 -23.36 23.62
N PRO A 997 -3.39 -23.89 22.46
CA PRO A 997 -4.01 -25.21 22.39
C PRO A 997 -3.08 -26.39 22.72
N MET A 998 -1.77 -26.17 22.83
CA MET A 998 -0.80 -27.19 23.24
C MET A 998 -0.69 -27.33 24.76
N LYS A 999 -1.21 -26.38 25.54
CA LYS A 999 -0.97 -26.26 27.00
C LYS A 999 -2.22 -25.96 27.83
N ASP A 1000 -3.22 -25.31 27.26
CA ASP A 1000 -4.33 -24.73 28.01
C ASP A 1000 -5.60 -25.60 27.96
N ALA A 1001 -6.55 -25.30 28.84
CA ALA A 1001 -7.86 -25.96 28.89
C ALA A 1001 -9.00 -24.97 28.63
N ILE A 1002 -10.12 -25.48 28.12
CA ILE A 1002 -11.39 -24.77 28.00
C ILE A 1002 -12.38 -25.44 28.95
N THR A 1003 -13.06 -24.67 29.79
CA THR A 1003 -14.15 -25.19 30.63
C THR A 1003 -15.36 -25.52 29.76
N THR A 1004 -15.85 -26.76 29.85
CA THR A 1004 -17.06 -27.23 29.15
C THR A 1004 -18.34 -26.67 29.79
N PRO A 1005 -19.52 -26.77 29.13
CA PRO A 1005 -20.80 -26.46 29.76
C PRO A 1005 -21.14 -27.36 30.96
N SER A 1006 -20.52 -28.55 31.07
CA SER A 1006 -20.62 -29.43 32.25
C SER A 1006 -19.74 -28.99 33.43
N GLY A 1007 -18.82 -28.03 33.22
CA GLY A 1007 -17.85 -27.57 34.22
C GLY A 1007 -16.55 -28.39 34.28
N GLU A 1008 -16.31 -29.27 33.31
CA GLU A 1008 -15.11 -30.10 33.21
C GLU A 1008 -14.00 -29.36 32.41
N GLU A 1009 -12.74 -29.78 32.57
CA GLU A 1009 -11.64 -29.29 31.73
C GLU A 1009 -11.55 -30.08 30.42
N PHE A 1010 -11.76 -29.42 29.29
CA PHE A 1010 -11.44 -29.93 27.97
C PHE A 1010 -10.08 -29.42 27.48
N ARG A 1011 -9.29 -30.29 26.86
CA ARG A 1011 -7.99 -29.96 26.24
C ARG A 1011 -7.94 -30.56 24.84
N PHE A 1012 -7.56 -29.76 23.85
CA PHE A 1012 -7.36 -30.28 22.49
C PHE A 1012 -6.18 -31.24 22.46
N THR A 1013 -6.32 -32.33 21.70
CA THR A 1013 -5.19 -33.16 21.26
C THR A 1013 -4.76 -32.73 19.86
N ALA A 1014 -3.50 -32.97 19.52
CA ALA A 1014 -2.93 -32.53 18.25
C ALA A 1014 -3.78 -33.02 17.05
N PRO A 1015 -4.02 -32.17 16.04
CA PRO A 1015 -4.91 -32.50 14.94
C PRO A 1015 -4.34 -33.60 14.04
N HIS A 1016 -5.23 -34.50 13.61
CA HIS A 1016 -4.99 -35.49 12.58
C HIS A 1016 -5.87 -35.18 11.37
N GLY A 1017 -5.33 -35.35 10.17
CA GLY A 1017 -6.05 -35.16 8.91
C GLY A 1017 -5.55 -36.17 7.88
N SER A 1018 -5.93 -36.00 6.62
CA SER A 1018 -5.46 -36.84 5.51
C SER A 1018 -5.10 -35.98 4.32
N ASP A 1019 -3.92 -36.21 3.74
CA ASP A 1019 -3.41 -35.49 2.56
C ASP A 1019 -4.40 -35.52 1.39
N LEU A 1020 -5.11 -36.63 1.23
CA LEU A 1020 -6.03 -36.93 0.13
C LEU A 1020 -7.26 -37.71 0.63
N PRO A 1021 -8.43 -37.55 -0.02
CA PRO A 1021 -9.61 -38.37 0.24
C PRO A 1021 -9.38 -39.82 -0.21
N SER A 1022 -9.66 -40.79 0.67
CA SER A 1022 -9.43 -42.21 0.40
C SER A 1022 -10.31 -42.78 -0.72
N ALA A 1023 -11.50 -42.20 -0.93
CA ALA A 1023 -12.40 -42.52 -2.04
C ALA A 1023 -12.11 -41.71 -3.33
N GLY A 1024 -11.09 -40.86 -3.33
CA GLY A 1024 -10.85 -39.88 -4.39
C GLY A 1024 -11.71 -38.62 -4.25
N PHE A 1025 -11.42 -37.63 -5.10
CA PHE A 1025 -12.15 -36.37 -5.14
C PHE A 1025 -13.46 -36.49 -5.91
N GLU A 1026 -14.47 -35.73 -5.49
CA GLU A 1026 -15.71 -35.56 -6.25
C GLU A 1026 -15.53 -34.64 -7.47
N SER A 1027 -16.40 -34.82 -8.46
CA SER A 1027 -16.48 -33.92 -9.62
C SER A 1027 -17.29 -32.64 -9.34
N GLY A 1028 -18.09 -32.63 -8.27
CA GLY A 1028 -18.95 -31.52 -7.88
C GLY A 1028 -20.03 -31.15 -8.90
N ASN A 1029 -20.62 -29.97 -8.74
CA ASN A 1029 -21.70 -29.47 -9.58
C ASN A 1029 -21.20 -29.20 -11.03
N PRO A 1030 -21.80 -29.82 -12.07
CA PRO A 1030 -21.42 -29.58 -13.47
C PRO A 1030 -21.53 -28.11 -13.91
N ALA A 1031 -22.38 -27.31 -13.26
CA ALA A 1031 -22.50 -25.86 -13.54
C ALA A 1031 -21.25 -25.05 -13.16
N PHE A 1032 -20.34 -25.63 -12.37
CA PHE A 1032 -19.07 -25.02 -11.98
C PHE A 1032 -17.86 -25.57 -12.77
N GLN A 1033 -18.07 -26.51 -13.69
CA GLN A 1033 -17.00 -27.01 -14.56
C GLN A 1033 -16.64 -25.95 -15.62
N PRO A 1034 -15.37 -25.89 -16.07
CA PRO A 1034 -14.93 -24.89 -17.02
C PRO A 1034 -15.53 -25.11 -18.41
N THR A 1035 -15.75 -24.02 -19.16
CA THR A 1035 -16.10 -24.12 -20.58
C THR A 1035 -14.97 -24.76 -21.40
N ALA A 1036 -15.33 -25.47 -22.47
CA ALA A 1036 -14.35 -26.04 -23.38
C ALA A 1036 -13.51 -24.95 -24.08
N ALA A 1037 -12.20 -25.19 -24.20
CA ALA A 1037 -11.22 -24.31 -24.85
C ALA A 1037 -11.29 -24.34 -26.39
N VAL A 1038 -12.46 -24.11 -26.96
CA VAL A 1038 -12.67 -24.11 -28.42
C VAL A 1038 -13.06 -22.69 -28.86
N PRO A 1039 -12.26 -22.01 -29.69
CA PRO A 1039 -12.56 -20.65 -30.14
C PRO A 1039 -13.73 -20.63 -31.13
N ASP A 1040 -14.71 -19.77 -30.88
CA ASP A 1040 -15.84 -19.53 -31.79
C ASP A 1040 -15.88 -18.06 -32.26
N PRO A 1041 -15.44 -17.76 -33.49
CA PRO A 1041 -15.44 -16.39 -34.02
C PRO A 1041 -16.85 -15.83 -34.27
N SER A 1042 -17.91 -16.64 -34.21
CA SER A 1042 -19.31 -16.19 -34.31
C SER A 1042 -19.86 -15.61 -33.01
N VAL A 1043 -19.22 -15.89 -31.86
CA VAL A 1043 -19.59 -15.30 -30.56
C VAL A 1043 -19.13 -13.85 -30.48
N GLU A 1044 -20.07 -12.93 -30.32
CA GLU A 1044 -19.77 -11.53 -30.00
C GLU A 1044 -19.36 -11.39 -28.52
N VAL A 1045 -18.34 -10.56 -28.24
CA VAL A 1045 -17.94 -10.23 -26.87
C VAL A 1045 -18.89 -9.17 -26.31
N VAL A 1046 -19.57 -9.51 -25.22
CA VAL A 1046 -20.59 -8.67 -24.59
C VAL A 1046 -19.92 -7.51 -23.85
N ILE A 1047 -20.02 -6.30 -24.39
CA ILE A 1047 -19.67 -5.04 -23.73
C ILE A 1047 -20.79 -4.05 -24.02
N SER A 1048 -21.45 -3.53 -22.98
CA SER A 1048 -22.48 -2.49 -23.16
C SER A 1048 -21.85 -1.19 -23.67
N PRO A 1049 -22.36 -0.57 -24.76
CA PRO A 1049 -21.91 0.76 -25.21
C PRO A 1049 -22.11 1.88 -24.19
N THR A 1050 -22.93 1.66 -23.16
CA THR A 1050 -23.21 2.60 -22.06
C THR A 1050 -22.68 2.11 -20.71
N SER A 1051 -21.76 1.14 -20.70
CA SER A 1051 -21.11 0.65 -19.47
C SER A 1051 -20.32 1.77 -18.79
N ASP A 1052 -20.30 1.80 -17.45
CA ASP A 1052 -19.27 2.54 -16.70
C ASP A 1052 -18.11 1.64 -16.22
N ARG A 1053 -18.22 0.31 -16.40
CA ARG A 1053 -17.29 -0.72 -15.90
C ARG A 1053 -16.32 -1.25 -16.96
N LEU A 1054 -16.76 -1.35 -18.22
CA LEU A 1054 -16.03 -1.95 -19.34
C LEU A 1054 -16.05 -1.04 -20.58
N ALA A 1055 -14.92 -0.91 -21.28
CA ALA A 1055 -14.86 -0.24 -22.57
C ALA A 1055 -13.91 -0.98 -23.53
N LYS A 1056 -14.27 -1.06 -24.81
CA LYS A 1056 -13.37 -1.56 -25.86
C LYS A 1056 -12.10 -0.70 -25.91
N LEU A 1057 -10.96 -1.33 -26.18
CA LEU A 1057 -9.70 -0.61 -26.42
C LEU A 1057 -9.47 -0.46 -27.92
N ASP A 1058 -9.38 0.79 -28.36
CA ASP A 1058 -8.91 1.11 -29.71
C ASP A 1058 -7.38 0.94 -29.78
N PRO A 1059 -6.83 0.34 -30.85
CA PRO A 1059 -5.39 0.29 -31.07
C PRO A 1059 -4.77 1.70 -31.08
N PHE A 1060 -3.69 1.90 -30.34
CA PHE A 1060 -3.00 3.19 -30.33
C PHE A 1060 -2.42 3.53 -31.70
N ALA A 1061 -2.35 4.81 -32.07
CA ALA A 1061 -1.74 5.21 -33.33
C ALA A 1061 -0.24 4.81 -33.40
N PRO A 1062 0.26 4.33 -34.56
CA PRO A 1062 1.69 4.07 -34.78
C PRO A 1062 2.58 5.30 -34.55
N PHE A 1063 3.88 5.08 -34.38
CA PHE A 1063 4.84 6.18 -34.35
C PHE A 1063 4.93 6.85 -35.73
N PRO A 1064 4.96 8.20 -35.82
CA PRO A 1064 5.08 8.89 -37.10
C PRO A 1064 6.40 8.56 -37.81
N ALA A 1065 6.43 8.77 -39.13
CA ALA A 1065 7.61 8.53 -39.96
C ALA A 1065 8.64 9.67 -39.86
N GLY A 1066 9.08 9.99 -38.66
CA GLY A 1066 10.01 11.08 -38.34
C GLY A 1066 10.06 11.36 -36.83
N ASP A 1067 10.95 12.26 -36.43
CA ASP A 1067 11.02 12.73 -35.05
C ASP A 1067 9.72 13.45 -34.61
N LEU A 1068 9.42 13.39 -33.32
CA LEU A 1068 8.30 14.11 -32.73
C LEU A 1068 8.66 15.60 -32.64
N SER A 1069 7.73 16.46 -33.01
CA SER A 1069 7.89 17.92 -32.98
C SER A 1069 6.72 18.57 -32.25
N ALA A 1070 6.97 19.77 -31.73
CA ALA A 1070 5.99 20.58 -31.01
C ALA A 1070 5.33 19.90 -29.79
N LEU A 1071 5.98 18.93 -29.15
CA LEU A 1071 5.46 18.30 -27.92
C LEU A 1071 5.34 19.33 -26.81
N ARG A 1072 4.21 19.38 -26.11
CA ARG A 1072 4.08 20.21 -24.90
C ARG A 1072 4.59 19.48 -23.66
N VAL A 1073 5.27 20.17 -22.77
CA VAL A 1073 5.51 19.65 -21.41
C VAL A 1073 4.22 19.80 -20.60
N LEU A 1074 3.44 18.73 -20.46
CA LEU A 1074 2.20 18.71 -19.68
C LEU A 1074 2.45 18.98 -18.20
N TYR A 1075 3.49 18.36 -17.66
CA TYR A 1075 3.78 18.41 -16.24
C TYR A 1075 5.27 18.21 -15.96
N LYS A 1076 5.79 18.97 -15.00
CA LYS A 1076 7.08 18.74 -14.35
C LYS A 1076 6.77 18.25 -12.94
N VAL A 1077 7.01 16.97 -12.68
CA VAL A 1077 6.73 16.30 -11.40
C VAL A 1077 7.89 16.53 -10.44
N LYS A 1078 7.59 17.09 -9.26
CA LYS A 1078 8.54 17.23 -8.14
C LYS A 1078 8.35 16.11 -7.12
N GLY A 1079 9.45 15.62 -6.55
CA GLY A 1079 9.46 14.58 -5.53
C GLY A 1079 9.12 13.17 -6.05
N GLN A 1080 8.84 12.27 -5.11
CA GLN A 1080 8.57 10.86 -5.41
C GLN A 1080 7.23 10.69 -6.15
N CYS A 1081 7.25 9.95 -7.27
CA CYS A 1081 6.06 9.65 -8.05
C CYS A 1081 5.90 8.13 -8.21
N THR A 1082 4.98 7.55 -7.45
CA THR A 1082 4.67 6.11 -7.44
C THR A 1082 3.58 5.77 -8.46
N THR A 1083 3.34 4.48 -8.71
CA THR A 1083 2.18 4.03 -9.51
C THR A 1083 0.82 4.37 -8.88
N ASP A 1084 0.73 4.56 -7.56
CA ASP A 1084 -0.47 5.12 -6.92
C ASP A 1084 -0.57 6.64 -7.10
N THR A 1085 0.56 7.34 -7.25
CA THR A 1085 0.62 8.76 -7.63
C THR A 1085 0.15 8.97 -9.08
N ILE A 1086 0.51 8.03 -9.98
CA ILE A 1086 0.13 8.05 -11.41
C ILE A 1086 -1.29 7.52 -11.66
N SER A 1087 -1.69 6.45 -10.96
CA SER A 1087 -2.96 5.73 -11.17
C SER A 1087 -3.49 5.18 -9.83
N ALA A 1088 -4.15 6.04 -9.06
CA ALA A 1088 -4.65 5.71 -7.71
C ALA A 1088 -5.57 4.46 -7.67
N ALA A 1089 -5.54 3.73 -6.55
CA ALA A 1089 -6.40 2.57 -6.28
C ALA A 1089 -7.76 2.95 -5.66
N GLY A 1090 -8.25 2.16 -4.69
CA GLY A 1090 -9.48 2.44 -3.93
C GLY A 1090 -10.71 2.57 -4.83
N PRO A 1091 -11.41 3.72 -4.83
CA PRO A 1091 -12.66 3.89 -5.59
C PRO A 1091 -12.48 3.77 -7.11
N TRP A 1092 -11.25 3.88 -7.64
CA TRP A 1092 -10.95 3.74 -9.05
C TRP A 1092 -10.92 2.28 -9.55
N LEU A 1093 -10.83 1.29 -8.64
CA LEU A 1093 -10.71 -0.13 -9.01
C LEU A 1093 -11.91 -0.65 -9.81
N LYS A 1094 -13.12 -0.08 -9.61
CA LYS A 1094 -14.31 -0.45 -10.39
C LYS A 1094 -14.19 -0.12 -11.89
N TYR A 1095 -13.32 0.81 -12.27
CA TYR A 1095 -13.08 1.24 -13.64
C TYR A 1095 -11.89 0.52 -14.31
N LYS A 1096 -11.34 -0.54 -13.71
CA LYS A 1096 -10.19 -1.28 -14.25
C LYS A 1096 -10.38 -1.79 -15.69
N GLY A 1097 -11.62 -2.12 -16.08
CA GLY A 1097 -11.99 -2.52 -17.43
C GLY A 1097 -12.38 -1.37 -18.36
N HIS A 1098 -12.38 -0.12 -17.90
CA HIS A 1098 -12.89 1.04 -18.64
C HIS A 1098 -11.82 2.13 -18.72
N LEU A 1099 -10.90 2.02 -19.69
CA LEU A 1099 -9.75 2.92 -19.82
C LEU A 1099 -10.12 4.43 -19.82
N PRO A 1100 -11.19 4.90 -20.50
CA PRO A 1100 -11.59 6.31 -20.41
C PRO A 1100 -11.90 6.78 -18.97
N ASN A 1101 -12.76 6.08 -18.24
CA ASN A 1101 -13.14 6.41 -16.86
C ASN A 1101 -11.96 6.35 -15.89
N ILE A 1102 -11.08 5.35 -16.01
CA ILE A 1102 -9.91 5.27 -15.12
C ILE A 1102 -8.82 6.29 -15.51
N ALA A 1103 -8.76 6.77 -16.75
CA ALA A 1103 -7.83 7.83 -17.16
C ALA A 1103 -8.13 9.19 -16.51
N ALA A 1104 -9.34 9.40 -15.98
CA ALA A 1104 -9.66 10.55 -15.14
C ALA A 1104 -8.89 10.59 -13.79
N ASN A 1105 -8.05 9.58 -13.48
CA ASN A 1105 -7.11 9.60 -12.37
C ASN A 1105 -5.62 9.73 -12.74
N THR A 1106 -5.31 10.00 -14.01
CA THR A 1106 -3.93 10.13 -14.49
C THR A 1106 -3.18 11.21 -13.71
N LEU A 1107 -2.11 10.82 -13.01
CA LEU A 1107 -1.21 11.69 -12.23
C LEU A 1107 -1.87 12.49 -11.11
N ILE A 1108 -3.08 12.15 -10.63
CA ILE A 1108 -3.79 12.97 -9.62
C ILE A 1108 -3.10 13.03 -8.24
N GLY A 1109 -2.06 12.23 -7.99
CA GLY A 1109 -1.20 12.37 -6.81
C GLY A 1109 0.03 13.25 -7.03
N ALA A 1110 0.33 13.68 -8.26
CA ALA A 1110 1.61 14.27 -8.63
C ALA A 1110 1.69 15.77 -8.30
N VAL A 1111 2.84 16.17 -7.74
CA VAL A 1111 3.12 17.55 -7.31
C VAL A 1111 3.77 18.33 -8.44
N ASN A 1112 3.21 19.50 -8.77
CA ASN A 1112 3.72 20.43 -9.77
C ASN A 1112 5.05 21.04 -9.28
N ALA A 1113 6.12 20.93 -10.06
CA ALA A 1113 7.43 21.46 -9.66
C ALA A 1113 7.49 22.98 -9.56
N ALA A 1114 6.70 23.70 -10.38
CA ALA A 1114 6.70 25.16 -10.40
C ALA A 1114 5.86 25.76 -9.24
N THR A 1115 4.68 25.19 -8.96
CA THR A 1115 3.78 25.75 -7.92
C THR A 1115 3.82 24.98 -6.58
N GLY A 1116 4.15 23.69 -6.61
CA GLY A 1116 4.05 22.78 -5.46
C GLY A 1116 2.62 22.28 -5.20
N GLU A 1117 1.67 22.53 -6.10
CA GLU A 1117 0.29 22.04 -5.97
C GLU A 1117 0.16 20.58 -6.46
N THR A 1118 -0.72 19.81 -5.83
CA THR A 1118 -1.03 18.43 -6.25
C THR A 1118 -2.22 18.41 -7.20
N ASN A 1119 -2.12 17.68 -8.31
CA ASN A 1119 -3.15 17.60 -9.36
C ASN A 1119 -3.56 18.96 -9.96
N VAL A 1120 -2.60 19.85 -10.18
CA VAL A 1120 -2.87 21.18 -10.74
C VAL A 1120 -1.91 21.48 -11.89
N ALA A 1121 -2.47 21.49 -13.09
CA ALA A 1121 -1.77 21.88 -14.31
C ALA A 1121 -2.29 23.23 -14.81
N TYR A 1122 -1.46 23.94 -15.56
CA TYR A 1122 -1.78 25.24 -16.15
C TYR A 1122 -1.56 25.16 -17.66
N ASP A 1123 -2.50 25.67 -18.45
CA ASP A 1123 -2.29 25.79 -19.89
C ASP A 1123 -1.47 27.04 -20.27
N GLU A 1124 -1.23 27.22 -21.56
CA GLU A 1124 -0.45 28.33 -22.11
C GLU A 1124 -1.07 29.72 -21.93
N ALA A 1125 -2.35 29.81 -21.56
CA ALA A 1125 -3.02 31.05 -21.17
C ALA A 1125 -2.98 31.27 -19.64
N GLY A 1126 -2.39 30.34 -18.89
CA GLY A 1126 -2.38 30.35 -17.42
C GLY A 1126 -3.70 29.89 -16.80
N ALA A 1127 -4.62 29.30 -17.58
CA ALA A 1127 -5.85 28.75 -17.03
C ALA A 1127 -5.56 27.43 -16.29
N LYS A 1128 -6.19 27.27 -15.13
CA LYS A 1128 -5.96 26.16 -14.19
C LYS A 1128 -6.89 24.98 -14.48
N TYR A 1129 -6.32 23.78 -14.48
CA TYR A 1129 -7.00 22.50 -14.71
C TYR A 1129 -6.49 21.43 -13.73
N SER A 1130 -7.22 20.31 -13.60
CA SER A 1130 -6.56 19.08 -13.14
C SER A 1130 -5.65 18.53 -14.23
N ILE A 1131 -4.70 17.67 -13.88
CA ILE A 1131 -3.77 17.06 -14.86
C ILE A 1131 -4.53 16.26 -15.93
N PRO A 1132 -5.48 15.34 -15.59
CA PRO A 1132 -6.21 14.59 -16.60
C PRO A 1132 -7.13 15.48 -17.44
N ASP A 1133 -7.72 16.55 -16.88
CA ASP A 1133 -8.56 17.47 -17.66
C ASP A 1133 -7.76 18.25 -18.72
N LEU A 1134 -6.55 18.72 -18.37
CA LEU A 1134 -5.69 19.40 -19.34
C LEU A 1134 -5.20 18.44 -20.42
N ALA A 1135 -4.82 17.22 -20.04
CA ALA A 1135 -4.39 16.20 -20.98
C ALA A 1135 -5.52 15.78 -21.93
N ALA A 1136 -6.76 15.66 -21.44
CA ALA A 1136 -7.95 15.44 -22.27
C ALA A 1136 -8.21 16.61 -23.23
N LYS A 1137 -8.21 17.85 -22.74
CA LYS A 1137 -8.34 19.08 -23.57
C LYS A 1137 -7.29 19.12 -24.68
N TRP A 1138 -6.04 18.76 -24.37
CA TRP A 1138 -4.94 18.72 -25.33
C TRP A 1138 -5.08 17.60 -26.35
N LYS A 1139 -5.47 16.39 -25.93
CA LYS A 1139 -5.82 15.28 -26.82
C LYS A 1139 -6.90 15.68 -27.83
N ASP A 1140 -7.98 16.29 -27.37
CA ASP A 1140 -9.09 16.75 -28.23
C ASP A 1140 -8.66 17.86 -29.19
N SER A 1141 -7.59 18.61 -28.84
CA SER A 1141 -6.96 19.63 -29.68
C SER A 1141 -5.84 19.09 -30.60
N GLY A 1142 -5.55 17.78 -30.57
CA GLY A 1142 -4.44 17.17 -31.32
C GLY A 1142 -3.05 17.51 -30.78
N ILE A 1143 -2.94 17.99 -29.54
CA ILE A 1143 -1.68 18.39 -28.90
C ILE A 1143 -1.09 17.18 -28.17
N GLU A 1144 0.04 16.69 -28.69
CA GLU A 1144 0.84 15.65 -28.06
C GLU A 1144 1.77 16.22 -26.98
N TRP A 1145 2.07 15.43 -25.94
CA TRP A 1145 2.79 15.93 -24.77
C TRP A 1145 3.79 14.95 -24.15
N LEU A 1146 4.63 15.49 -23.28
CA LEU A 1146 5.55 14.75 -22.42
C LEU A 1146 5.46 15.18 -20.95
N VAL A 1147 5.96 14.34 -20.06
CA VAL A 1147 6.15 14.65 -18.63
C VAL A 1147 7.63 14.64 -18.30
N VAL A 1148 8.05 15.60 -17.47
CA VAL A 1148 9.39 15.66 -16.85
C VAL A 1148 9.27 15.21 -15.39
N ALA A 1149 10.18 14.37 -14.92
CA ALA A 1149 10.12 13.79 -13.57
C ALA A 1149 11.48 13.63 -12.89
N GLU A 1150 11.44 13.43 -11.57
CA GLU A 1150 12.61 13.19 -10.74
C GLU A 1150 13.12 11.73 -10.79
N ASP A 1151 13.72 11.24 -9.70
CA ASP A 1151 14.27 9.90 -9.59
C ASP A 1151 13.19 8.85 -9.24
N ASN A 1152 13.44 7.60 -9.67
CA ASN A 1152 12.60 6.42 -9.44
C ASN A 1152 11.13 6.57 -9.86
N TYR A 1153 10.87 7.27 -10.97
CA TYR A 1153 9.50 7.49 -11.46
C TYR A 1153 8.78 6.17 -11.75
N GLY A 1154 7.56 6.02 -11.22
CA GLY A 1154 6.73 4.83 -11.35
C GLY A 1154 7.00 3.74 -10.31
N GLU A 1155 7.53 4.09 -9.13
CA GLU A 1155 7.76 3.12 -8.04
C GLU A 1155 6.47 2.40 -7.58
N GLY A 1156 6.60 1.17 -7.09
CA GLY A 1156 5.51 0.45 -6.42
C GLY A 1156 4.83 -0.61 -7.29
N SER A 1157 3.50 -0.65 -7.24
CA SER A 1157 2.69 -1.75 -7.79
C SER A 1157 2.78 -1.93 -9.31
N ALA A 1158 2.68 -3.17 -9.79
CA ALA A 1158 2.77 -3.54 -11.21
C ALA A 1158 1.49 -3.19 -12.03
N ARG A 1159 0.98 -1.95 -11.92
CA ARG A 1159 -0.21 -1.49 -12.66
C ARG A 1159 0.17 -1.00 -14.05
N GLU A 1160 -0.34 -1.69 -15.07
CA GLU A 1160 -0.27 -1.27 -16.48
C GLU A 1160 -1.08 0.00 -16.77
N HIS A 1161 -2.15 0.26 -16.00
CA HIS A 1161 -2.96 1.48 -16.10
C HIS A 1161 -2.12 2.76 -16.02
N ALA A 1162 -1.09 2.77 -15.17
CA ALA A 1162 -0.15 3.90 -15.04
C ALA A 1162 0.62 4.23 -16.34
N ALA A 1163 0.69 3.30 -17.32
CA ALA A 1163 1.24 3.55 -18.65
C ALA A 1163 0.13 3.74 -19.71
N LEU A 1164 -0.98 2.98 -19.61
CA LEU A 1164 -2.13 3.09 -20.51
C LEU A 1164 -2.80 4.47 -20.46
N GLN A 1165 -2.98 5.07 -19.29
CA GLN A 1165 -3.73 6.33 -19.17
C GLN A 1165 -2.94 7.53 -19.74
N PRO A 1166 -1.63 7.73 -19.43
CA PRO A 1166 -0.82 8.73 -20.13
C PRO A 1166 -0.89 8.57 -21.65
N ARG A 1167 -0.76 7.33 -22.16
CA ARG A 1167 -0.83 7.04 -23.60
C ARG A 1167 -2.19 7.37 -24.20
N TYR A 1168 -3.28 7.03 -23.50
CA TYR A 1168 -4.66 7.29 -23.90
C TYR A 1168 -4.99 8.79 -23.93
N LEU A 1169 -4.36 9.58 -23.05
CA LEU A 1169 -4.53 11.03 -22.99
C LEU A 1169 -3.54 11.82 -23.88
N GLY A 1170 -2.81 11.17 -24.79
CA GLY A 1170 -1.94 11.83 -25.78
C GLY A 1170 -0.46 11.97 -25.38
N GLY A 1171 -0.04 11.34 -24.28
CA GLY A 1171 1.34 11.32 -23.83
C GLY A 1171 2.23 10.46 -24.72
N ARG A 1172 3.37 11.01 -25.15
CA ARG A 1172 4.34 10.37 -26.05
C ARG A 1172 5.66 10.01 -25.37
N ILE A 1173 6.12 10.84 -24.43
CA ILE A 1173 7.43 10.69 -23.78
C ILE A 1173 7.28 10.91 -22.27
N ILE A 1174 8.00 10.14 -21.47
CA ILE A 1174 8.31 10.50 -20.08
C ILE A 1174 9.82 10.69 -19.98
N VAL A 1175 10.29 11.83 -19.47
CA VAL A 1175 11.70 12.14 -19.26
C VAL A 1175 11.97 12.21 -17.76
N ALA A 1176 12.79 11.32 -17.21
CA ALA A 1176 13.02 11.22 -15.76
C ALA A 1176 14.51 11.26 -15.38
N LYS A 1177 14.83 11.51 -14.11
CA LYS A 1177 16.21 11.28 -13.60
C LYS A 1177 16.51 9.78 -13.52
N SER A 1178 15.49 8.96 -13.20
CA SER A 1178 15.51 7.49 -13.32
C SER A 1178 14.08 6.90 -13.23
N PHE A 1179 13.91 5.63 -13.62
CA PHE A 1179 12.62 4.92 -13.58
C PHE A 1179 12.66 3.69 -12.69
N ALA A 1180 11.49 3.30 -12.16
CA ALA A 1180 11.28 1.98 -11.60
C ALA A 1180 11.06 0.93 -12.72
N ARG A 1181 11.78 -0.19 -12.65
CA ARG A 1181 11.88 -1.22 -13.71
C ARG A 1181 10.55 -1.61 -14.38
N ILE A 1182 9.53 -1.97 -13.58
CA ILE A 1182 8.27 -2.49 -14.11
C ILE A 1182 7.50 -1.40 -14.86
N HIS A 1183 7.49 -0.18 -14.32
CA HIS A 1183 6.82 0.94 -14.95
C HIS A 1183 7.52 1.35 -16.26
N GLU A 1184 8.86 1.33 -16.29
CA GLU A 1184 9.64 1.56 -17.51
C GLU A 1184 9.26 0.57 -18.64
N THR A 1185 9.15 -0.73 -18.32
CA THR A 1185 8.68 -1.75 -19.28
C THR A 1185 7.25 -1.47 -19.74
N ASN A 1186 6.34 -1.12 -18.83
CA ASN A 1186 4.94 -0.82 -19.16
C ASN A 1186 4.83 0.39 -20.11
N LEU A 1187 5.60 1.45 -19.91
CA LEU A 1187 5.64 2.61 -20.81
C LEU A 1187 6.01 2.18 -22.24
N LYS A 1188 7.11 1.43 -22.40
CA LYS A 1188 7.58 0.92 -23.70
C LYS A 1188 6.53 0.04 -24.38
N LYS A 1189 5.86 -0.85 -23.62
CA LYS A 1189 4.79 -1.71 -24.14
C LYS A 1189 3.60 -0.91 -24.67
N GLN A 1190 3.25 0.22 -24.04
CA GLN A 1190 2.17 1.08 -24.51
C GLN A 1190 2.64 2.13 -25.55
N GLY A 1191 3.88 2.03 -26.05
CA GLY A 1191 4.42 2.94 -27.07
C GLY A 1191 4.75 4.35 -26.56
N VAL A 1192 4.81 4.54 -25.24
CA VAL A 1192 5.36 5.75 -24.61
C VAL A 1192 6.88 5.58 -24.49
N VAL A 1193 7.66 6.60 -24.81
CA VAL A 1193 9.13 6.53 -24.76
C VAL A 1193 9.64 6.97 -23.38
N PRO A 1194 10.20 6.08 -22.54
CA PRO A 1194 10.94 6.49 -21.36
C PRO A 1194 12.35 6.94 -21.76
N LEU A 1195 12.71 8.16 -21.39
CA LEU A 1195 14.04 8.75 -21.59
C LEU A 1195 14.60 9.17 -20.22
N THR A 1196 15.90 8.99 -20.01
CA THR A 1196 16.58 9.47 -18.81
C THR A 1196 17.53 10.61 -19.15
N PHE A 1197 17.63 11.61 -18.28
CA PHE A 1197 18.57 12.71 -18.52
C PHE A 1197 20.02 12.21 -18.59
N ALA A 1198 20.82 12.71 -19.53
CA ALA A 1198 22.24 12.34 -19.59
C ALA A 1198 23.00 12.93 -18.40
N ASP A 1199 22.70 14.17 -18.02
CA ASP A 1199 23.02 14.82 -16.74
C ASP A 1199 21.70 15.11 -16.00
N LYS A 1200 21.58 14.64 -14.75
CA LYS A 1200 20.37 14.84 -13.94
C LYS A 1200 20.05 16.31 -13.64
N ALA A 1201 21.01 17.22 -13.77
CA ALA A 1201 20.79 18.66 -13.65
C ALA A 1201 19.93 19.24 -14.80
N ASP A 1202 19.86 18.56 -15.96
CA ASP A 1202 19.04 19.01 -17.09
C ASP A 1202 17.53 18.98 -16.80
N TYR A 1203 17.09 18.26 -15.75
CA TYR A 1203 15.73 18.32 -15.21
C TYR A 1203 15.30 19.76 -14.89
N ASP A 1204 16.21 20.59 -14.38
CA ASP A 1204 15.88 21.97 -13.98
C ASP A 1204 15.77 22.93 -15.18
N ARG A 1205 16.23 22.51 -16.37
CA ARG A 1205 16.24 23.33 -17.60
C ARG A 1205 14.95 23.25 -18.42
N ILE A 1206 14.12 22.23 -18.21
CA ILE A 1206 12.84 22.03 -18.89
C ILE A 1206 11.69 22.39 -17.94
N ASP A 1207 10.71 23.19 -18.36
CA ASP A 1207 9.55 23.58 -17.56
C ASP A 1207 8.21 23.24 -18.23
N ALA A 1208 7.12 23.28 -17.46
CA ALA A 1208 5.77 23.05 -18.00
C ALA A 1208 5.43 24.10 -19.08
N ASN A 1209 4.67 23.67 -20.10
CA ASN A 1209 4.33 24.41 -21.32
C ASN A 1209 5.48 24.76 -22.28
N ASP A 1210 6.73 24.42 -21.96
CA ASP A 1210 7.82 24.44 -22.96
C ASP A 1210 7.47 23.53 -24.15
N ILE A 1211 8.04 23.86 -25.31
CA ILE A 1211 7.84 23.12 -26.56
C ILE A 1211 9.09 22.27 -26.79
N VAL A 1212 8.91 20.99 -27.09
CA VAL A 1212 10.02 20.04 -27.25
C VAL A 1212 9.91 19.30 -28.59
N ASP A 1213 10.97 19.41 -29.39
CA ASP A 1213 11.23 18.50 -30.51
C ASP A 1213 12.21 17.42 -30.05
N THR A 1214 12.03 16.19 -30.52
CA THR A 1214 13.06 15.17 -30.43
C THR A 1214 14.03 15.29 -31.60
N VAL A 1215 15.29 14.92 -31.38
CA VAL A 1215 16.32 14.86 -32.44
C VAL A 1215 16.98 13.49 -32.36
N GLY A 1216 16.86 12.71 -33.44
CA GLY A 1216 17.44 11.37 -33.57
C GLY A 1216 16.64 10.23 -32.93
N LEU A 1217 15.49 10.51 -32.30
CA LEU A 1217 14.65 9.48 -31.67
C LEU A 1217 14.14 8.49 -32.72
N TYR A 1218 13.63 8.98 -33.84
CA TYR A 1218 13.13 8.11 -34.91
C TYR A 1218 14.24 7.23 -35.51
N ASP A 1219 15.43 7.79 -35.73
CA ASP A 1219 16.58 7.05 -36.25
C ASP A 1219 17.06 5.98 -35.26
N VAL A 1220 17.13 6.30 -33.96
CA VAL A 1220 17.45 5.32 -32.89
C VAL A 1220 16.43 4.20 -32.84
N LEU A 1221 15.14 4.51 -32.93
CA LEU A 1221 14.08 3.49 -33.00
C LEU A 1221 14.24 2.60 -34.25
N LYS A 1222 14.55 3.20 -35.41
CA LYS A 1222 14.80 2.47 -36.66
C LYS A 1222 16.07 1.62 -36.64
N ALA A 1223 17.10 2.06 -35.91
CA ALA A 1223 18.36 1.35 -35.71
C ALA A 1223 18.30 0.30 -34.58
N GLY A 1224 17.14 0.12 -33.92
CA GLY A 1224 16.95 -0.89 -32.88
C GLY A 1224 17.60 -0.53 -31.54
N GLY A 1225 17.60 0.75 -31.18
CA GLY A 1225 18.18 1.26 -29.94
C GLY A 1225 19.66 1.62 -30.05
N GLN A 1226 20.14 1.94 -31.26
CA GLN A 1226 21.52 2.35 -31.51
C GLN A 1226 21.57 3.80 -32.00
N GLY A 1227 22.42 4.62 -31.38
CA GLY A 1227 22.57 6.05 -31.67
C GLY A 1227 22.38 6.92 -30.42
N GLU A 1228 22.18 8.21 -30.63
CA GLU A 1228 21.97 9.21 -29.57
C GLU A 1228 20.63 9.91 -29.75
N ILE A 1229 19.99 10.29 -28.63
CA ILE A 1229 18.74 11.06 -28.62
C ILE A 1229 18.99 12.39 -27.92
N GLN A 1230 18.47 13.46 -28.50
CA GLN A 1230 18.49 14.79 -27.89
C GLN A 1230 17.08 15.38 -27.87
N LEU A 1231 16.80 16.23 -26.88
CA LEU A 1231 15.58 17.02 -26.78
C LEU A 1231 15.95 18.47 -27.10
N ARG A 1232 15.36 19.03 -28.16
CA ARG A 1232 15.44 20.46 -28.47
C ARG A 1232 14.25 21.14 -27.80
N VAL A 1233 14.54 21.85 -26.72
CA VAL A 1233 13.55 22.51 -25.87
C VAL A 1233 13.52 24.00 -26.21
N GLN A 1234 12.39 24.50 -26.70
CA GLN A 1234 12.12 25.91 -26.82
C GLN A 1234 11.38 26.41 -25.57
N LYS A 1235 12.05 27.29 -24.82
CA LYS A 1235 11.53 27.91 -23.60
C LYS A 1235 10.33 28.78 -23.94
N ARG A 1236 9.15 28.49 -23.37
CA ARG A 1236 7.89 29.18 -23.73
C ARG A 1236 7.93 30.68 -23.42
N GLN A 1237 8.66 31.07 -22.37
CA GLN A 1237 8.72 32.44 -21.85
C GLN A 1237 9.70 33.33 -22.63
N THR A 1238 10.87 32.80 -23.00
CA THR A 1238 11.96 33.57 -23.64
C THR A 1238 12.08 33.34 -25.14
N GLY A 1239 11.53 32.24 -25.66
CA GLY A 1239 11.76 31.77 -27.03
C GLY A 1239 13.15 31.14 -27.25
N GLU A 1240 14.00 31.13 -26.22
CA GLU A 1240 15.33 30.51 -26.24
C GLU A 1240 15.20 29.01 -26.58
N THR A 1241 16.11 28.52 -27.43
CA THR A 1241 16.16 27.10 -27.80
C THR A 1241 17.44 26.48 -27.26
N LEU A 1242 17.30 25.41 -26.49
CA LEU A 1242 18.40 24.66 -25.90
C LEU A 1242 18.30 23.18 -26.25
N THR A 1243 19.43 22.50 -26.33
CA THR A 1243 19.51 21.07 -26.64
C THR A 1243 19.98 20.30 -25.41
N ILE A 1244 19.22 19.29 -24.99
CA ILE A 1244 19.50 18.42 -23.84
C ILE A 1244 19.76 16.99 -24.34
N PRO A 1245 20.94 16.41 -24.07
CA PRO A 1245 21.19 14.99 -24.36
C PRO A 1245 20.45 14.09 -23.38
N VAL A 1246 19.87 13.00 -23.89
CA VAL A 1246 19.13 12.01 -23.09
C VAL A 1246 19.57 10.58 -23.45
N LYS A 1247 19.32 9.66 -22.52
CA LYS A 1247 19.67 8.25 -22.56
C LYS A 1247 18.39 7.40 -22.60
N HIS A 1248 18.51 6.15 -23.01
CA HIS A 1248 17.42 5.18 -22.99
C HIS A 1248 17.94 3.76 -22.69
N THR A 1249 17.03 2.85 -22.38
CA THR A 1249 17.32 1.41 -22.21
C THR A 1249 16.55 0.54 -23.22
N LEU A 1250 16.06 1.16 -24.31
CA LEU A 1250 15.32 0.47 -25.37
C LEU A 1250 16.13 -0.65 -26.03
N SER A 1251 15.62 -1.87 -25.97
CA SER A 1251 16.07 -2.98 -26.82
C SER A 1251 15.53 -2.84 -28.25
N LYS A 1252 16.08 -3.62 -29.18
CA LYS A 1252 15.59 -3.72 -30.57
C LYS A 1252 14.09 -4.03 -30.66
N ASP A 1253 13.60 -4.94 -29.81
CA ASP A 1253 12.20 -5.35 -29.80
C ASP A 1253 11.31 -4.24 -29.22
N GLN A 1254 11.78 -3.59 -28.14
CA GLN A 1254 11.10 -2.44 -27.53
C GLN A 1254 11.01 -1.23 -28.48
N CYS A 1255 12.01 -1.04 -29.36
CA CYS A 1255 11.92 -0.06 -30.44
C CYS A 1255 10.82 -0.44 -31.46
N GLY A 1256 10.68 -1.72 -31.77
CA GLY A 1256 9.58 -2.24 -32.59
C GLY A 1256 8.19 -1.98 -31.99
N PHE A 1257 8.04 -2.16 -30.67
CA PHE A 1257 6.79 -1.85 -29.95
C PHE A 1257 6.41 -0.37 -30.09
N ILE A 1258 7.37 0.53 -29.85
CA ILE A 1258 7.15 1.97 -29.96
C ILE A 1258 6.80 2.36 -31.40
N LEU A 1259 7.55 1.87 -32.40
CA LEU A 1259 7.29 2.16 -33.82
C LEU A 1259 5.89 1.71 -34.26
N ALA A 1260 5.42 0.55 -33.79
CA ALA A 1260 4.07 0.07 -34.07
C ALA A 1260 2.96 0.84 -33.34
N GLY A 1261 3.30 1.66 -32.34
CA GLY A 1261 2.37 2.42 -31.48
C GLY A 1261 2.07 1.74 -30.14
N SER A 1262 2.30 0.43 -30.06
CA SER A 1262 2.32 -0.40 -28.84
C SER A 1262 2.93 -1.78 -29.17
N ALA A 1263 3.28 -2.57 -28.16
CA ALA A 1263 3.63 -3.98 -28.33
C ALA A 1263 2.47 -4.77 -28.95
N LEU A 1264 1.24 -4.53 -28.48
CA LEU A 1264 0.02 -5.17 -28.97
C LEU A 1264 -0.19 -4.94 -30.47
N ASN A 1265 0.10 -3.74 -30.97
CA ASN A 1265 0.01 -3.39 -32.39
C ASN A 1265 1.06 -4.13 -33.22
N LEU A 1266 2.29 -4.27 -32.72
CA LEU A 1266 3.33 -5.03 -33.42
C LEU A 1266 2.93 -6.49 -33.55
N LEU A 1267 2.40 -7.07 -32.48
CA LEU A 1267 1.99 -8.46 -32.39
C LEU A 1267 0.77 -8.73 -33.28
N ALA A 1268 -0.22 -7.82 -33.28
CA ALA A 1268 -1.34 -7.84 -34.23
C ALA A 1268 -0.86 -7.89 -35.69
N LYS A 1269 0.12 -7.04 -36.04
CA LYS A 1269 0.70 -6.96 -37.38
C LYS A 1269 1.57 -8.16 -37.75
N GLN A 1270 2.14 -8.87 -36.78
CA GLN A 1270 2.94 -10.09 -37.01
C GLN A 1270 2.07 -11.34 -37.19
N ALA A 1271 0.80 -11.29 -36.75
CA ALA A 1271 -0.15 -12.40 -36.86
C ALA A 1271 -1.13 -12.27 -38.04
N GLN A 1272 -1.10 -11.15 -38.77
CA GLN A 1272 -1.78 -10.90 -40.04
C GLN A 1272 -0.89 -11.30 -41.22
#